data_AF-A0A0C9XP81-F1
#
_entry.id   AF-A0A0C9XP81-F1
#
_cell.length_a   1.000
_cell.length_b   1.000
_cell.length_c   1.000
_cell.angle_alpha   90.00
_cell.angle_beta   90.00
_cell.angle_gamma   90.00
#
_symmetry.space_group_name_H-M   'P 1'
#
loop_
_entity.id
_entity.type
_entity.pdbx_description
1 polymer ?
#
loop_
_entity_poly.entity_id
_entity_poly.type
_entity_poly.pdbx_seq_one_letter_code
_entity_poly.pdbx_strand_id
1 'polypeptide(L)'
;MKIVTTFHQSSSVLSSFKCQLGARDTEHLVVAKLNRLDVYSLKPQGLHHECGVEIWGKVLTVKAIPQIGLARSTIVLMIAHPDPELVFFRYIDRQGDNPELEVLKKLSLFERIARPAEFFSDVLVHPSGKLALVSCYSGKLKIIRLKSGTYDKDYDVQLPEVNVFSVTFLSSFNGEYAVAILYLDYQERVQLVARDILVNGDDITISEEPSTLLHPTPISNKTLPFPTESVPQLVSVPPEELDEDTDVDDVFLGGVLVVGGRQILLFELSSEKSQEKQRGKRKRLETRKSSKDVAEVAKAREKEKEREGRRRKPKSSIEWPFSELAAWCAIDQAPYRYLIGDAFGRLSMLSLDKVQKIGLVLIPLGEASSPTSLTYLTNQLVYVGSHSGDSQLIRLSPLPISSGESPTLPIPPEIKTVSPNALEALGHRKGKGKSVATDHMDEDYDDEDDASQGYIVETHGSFIEVLSCYKNIAPILDAILVDTDSSGQKHIVTCSGARSTGSINIVRNGADFQEIGHVPGLTGVVGVWSVRTMLDDTTDRYILVSTNRSTHLFEIDDSGSTTTITPVDSATIQSLVTTEATLAFSNLARRSSVGGSSVYKNSPLVIQVVASGARLLKSNTAFGGYELVLEYPVLSNVPYGQGPLEIVAASANASQLVMAASGGKLMLWRLKEDDDALENITGCQRNEGPEISAVSCVPLNTTKRTSPTIIVSYWKSNAIEILQVSPKGLESVYKSPTLPALVRSVLLYNFGSDTNPKGTDYHPYLLAGLANGTVASFRWKDKQLTDKKIIPLGHAPVNLTPCQVEGRHAVFAAGNRATVLSFENKRLVHSPIMLKDISSAARLNTPTFASSLILATPTGLFIGRVQGLGKLHIRSVPFGFDNPRKIAHEPSIKAFGVAFTTMEPNRVSDPEISRSSFRLLDDTSFANLCQFNCDPDEETTAVVSFSHRIEGKPMPFFCVGTYVYKAGEVEPSAGRLMIFTASTSTSSNLALSLMASTKVPGCVYALTAVQNQIVAAVNSSVMLFRLESSSDSLSPSLNRVSEWHHNYLVTSLGSYADRVVIGDQPSSISLLQVAQSKLVSQARDYGPLWPVCVEALDERHIIGANDSLNLFTFSLEKAMGRSRLERDGCYHVADLVTKFLRGSLSSSNASTTSPLTSEAMFFTSSGRIGVVIDVKDEELSLQLTNLQRNLGNVIQGVGGSSHSKYRAPKTTRGTSDADSGAVGFLDGDFLEQFLTHVLSPQQSEKVIEGQSPPERLTITREALQMVIEDLQSLH
;
A
#
# COMPACT_ATOMS: atom_id res chain seq x y z
N MET A 1 -14.42 -25.88 -6.26
CA MET A 1 -12.98 -25.55 -6.10
C MET A 1 -12.85 -24.06 -5.89
N LYS A 2 -11.89 -23.59 -5.09
CA LYS A 2 -11.68 -22.16 -4.83
C LYS A 2 -10.38 -21.66 -5.48
N ILE A 3 -10.36 -20.44 -5.97
CA ILE A 3 -9.17 -19.75 -6.49
C ILE A 3 -8.80 -18.63 -5.52
N VAL A 4 -7.51 -18.51 -5.20
CA VAL A 4 -6.97 -17.43 -4.37
C VAL A 4 -6.15 -16.51 -5.27
N THR A 5 -6.53 -15.24 -5.39
CA THR A 5 -5.82 -14.22 -6.18
C THR A 5 -5.51 -12.98 -5.34
N THR A 6 -4.52 -12.19 -5.74
CA THR A 6 -4.09 -10.97 -5.04
C THR A 6 -4.66 -9.72 -5.69
N PHE A 7 -5.49 -9.01 -4.93
CA PHE A 7 -6.01 -7.68 -5.29
C PHE A 7 -4.95 -6.59 -5.11
N HIS A 8 -4.28 -6.58 -3.95
CA HIS A 8 -3.23 -5.64 -3.60
C HIS A 8 -2.03 -6.39 -3.04
N GLN A 9 -0.85 -6.15 -3.59
CA GLN A 9 0.40 -6.80 -3.18
C GLN A 9 0.88 -6.29 -1.81
N SER A 10 1.77 -7.03 -1.15
CA SER A 10 2.38 -6.61 0.11
C SER A 10 3.08 -5.25 -0.04
N SER A 11 2.74 -4.28 0.82
CA SER A 11 3.36 -2.96 0.85
C SER A 11 4.45 -2.82 1.93
N SER A 12 4.50 -3.75 2.88
CA SER A 12 5.51 -3.78 3.95
C SER A 12 6.95 -3.94 3.43
N VAL A 13 7.86 -3.12 3.95
CA VAL A 13 9.32 -3.26 3.75
C VAL A 13 9.95 -3.93 4.97
N LEU A 14 10.70 -5.01 4.74
CA LEU A 14 11.34 -5.80 5.80
C LEU A 14 12.84 -5.50 5.93
N SER A 15 13.54 -5.37 4.82
CA SER A 15 14.98 -5.10 4.81
C SER A 15 15.35 -4.27 3.59
N SER A 16 16.35 -3.40 3.72
CA SER A 16 16.91 -2.63 2.63
C SER A 16 18.42 -2.48 2.81
N PHE A 17 19.14 -2.32 1.70
CA PHE A 17 20.57 -2.00 1.74
C PHE A 17 21.03 -1.31 0.45
N LYS A 18 22.14 -0.57 0.57
CA LYS A 18 22.84 0.06 -0.54
C LYS A 18 23.94 -0.87 -1.06
N CYS A 19 24.06 -0.97 -2.38
CA CYS A 19 25.19 -1.64 -3.03
C CYS A 19 25.44 -1.11 -4.45
N GLN A 20 26.56 -1.54 -5.04
CA GLN A 20 26.83 -1.34 -6.46
C GLN A 20 26.71 -2.69 -7.17
N LEU A 21 25.74 -2.84 -8.07
CA LEU A 21 25.46 -4.10 -8.79
C LEU A 21 25.97 -4.07 -10.25
N GLY A 22 25.82 -2.92 -10.90
CA GLY A 22 26.14 -2.73 -12.31
C GLY A 22 27.63 -2.50 -12.61
N ALA A 23 27.94 -2.40 -13.91
CA ALA A 23 29.27 -2.04 -14.40
C ALA A 23 29.56 -0.53 -14.35
N ARG A 24 28.48 0.27 -14.34
CA ARG A 24 28.51 1.72 -14.22
C ARG A 24 28.68 2.06 -12.74
N ASP A 25 29.28 3.20 -12.44
CA ASP A 25 29.43 3.73 -11.07
C ASP A 25 28.09 4.25 -10.52
N THR A 26 27.02 3.49 -10.77
CA THR A 26 25.67 3.77 -10.31
C THR A 26 25.43 2.99 -9.03
N GLU A 27 25.03 3.70 -7.98
CA GLU A 27 24.58 3.07 -6.75
C GLU A 27 23.15 2.53 -6.91
N HIS A 28 22.90 1.39 -6.27
CA HIS A 28 21.62 0.71 -6.28
C HIS A 28 21.11 0.56 -4.85
N LEU A 29 19.81 0.79 -4.67
CA LEU A 29 19.07 0.47 -3.46
C LEU A 29 18.29 -0.81 -3.72
N VAL A 30 18.53 -1.83 -2.90
CA VAL A 30 17.78 -3.08 -2.95
C VAL A 30 16.80 -3.10 -1.78
N VAL A 31 15.52 -3.32 -2.09
CA VAL A 31 14.42 -3.33 -1.12
C VAL A 31 13.77 -4.70 -1.11
N ALA A 32 13.80 -5.36 0.04
CA ALA A 32 13.10 -6.61 0.27
C ALA A 32 11.74 -6.34 0.92
N LYS A 33 10.68 -6.72 0.21
CA LYS A 33 9.31 -6.86 0.72
C LYS A 33 9.07 -8.31 1.13
N LEU A 34 7.87 -8.61 1.63
CA LEU A 34 7.53 -9.95 2.15
C LEU A 34 7.80 -11.09 1.16
N ASN A 35 7.37 -10.96 -0.09
CA ASN A 35 7.46 -11.99 -1.13
C ASN A 35 8.10 -11.47 -2.42
N ARG A 36 8.85 -10.36 -2.34
CA ARG A 36 9.40 -9.69 -3.53
C ARG A 36 10.69 -8.95 -3.20
N LEU A 37 11.63 -9.01 -4.13
CA LEU A 37 12.88 -8.25 -4.09
C LEU A 37 12.88 -7.23 -5.23
N ASP A 38 12.99 -5.94 -4.91
CA ASP A 38 13.01 -4.84 -5.87
C ASP A 38 14.37 -4.15 -5.87
N VAL A 39 14.89 -3.80 -7.05
CA VAL A 39 16.15 -3.07 -7.25
C VAL A 39 15.87 -1.71 -7.87
N TYR A 40 16.39 -0.67 -7.23
CA TYR A 40 16.27 0.71 -7.68
C TYR A 40 17.65 1.29 -7.96
N SER A 41 17.81 2.03 -9.05
CA SER A 41 18.99 2.88 -9.25
C SER A 41 18.76 4.29 -8.73
N LEU A 42 19.82 4.85 -8.15
CA LEU A 42 19.87 6.22 -7.69
C LEU A 42 20.16 7.14 -8.88
N LYS A 43 19.17 7.94 -9.30
CA LYS A 43 19.31 8.97 -10.34
C LYS A 43 19.10 10.36 -9.72
N PRO A 44 19.57 11.45 -10.35
CA PRO A 44 19.35 12.81 -9.85
C PRO A 44 17.86 13.18 -9.68
N GLN A 45 16.97 12.52 -10.42
CA GLN A 45 15.51 12.71 -10.36
C GLN A 45 14.84 11.90 -9.24
N GLY A 46 15.58 11.04 -8.53
CA GLY A 46 15.08 10.17 -7.47
C GLY A 46 15.38 8.68 -7.71
N LEU A 47 14.69 7.82 -6.97
CA LEU A 47 14.79 6.37 -7.09
C LEU A 47 14.05 5.87 -8.34
N HIS A 48 14.77 5.21 -9.24
CA HIS A 48 14.22 4.62 -10.44
C HIS A 48 14.19 3.10 -10.33
N HIS A 49 13.01 2.49 -10.38
CA HIS A 49 12.88 1.03 -10.35
C HIS A 49 13.51 0.42 -11.61
N GLU A 50 14.40 -0.54 -11.43
CA GLU A 50 15.08 -1.23 -12.54
C GLU A 50 14.48 -2.60 -12.80
N CYS A 51 14.50 -3.46 -11.78
CA CYS A 51 14.00 -4.82 -11.88
C CYS A 51 13.48 -5.32 -10.54
N GLY A 52 12.68 -6.38 -10.58
CA GLY A 52 12.20 -7.05 -9.37
C GLY A 52 11.91 -8.52 -9.63
N VAL A 53 12.02 -9.33 -8.59
CA VAL A 53 11.81 -10.78 -8.65
C VAL A 53 10.87 -11.21 -7.52
N GLU A 54 9.88 -12.03 -7.87
CA GLU A 54 9.00 -12.68 -6.90
C GLU A 54 9.74 -13.80 -6.17
N ILE A 55 9.62 -13.81 -4.84
CA ILE A 55 10.21 -14.82 -3.97
C ILE A 55 9.09 -15.70 -3.42
N TRP A 56 9.18 -17.00 -3.68
CA TRP A 56 8.22 -18.00 -3.18
C TRP A 56 8.52 -18.39 -1.73
N GLY A 57 8.30 -17.43 -0.82
CA GLY A 57 8.51 -17.60 0.61
C GLY A 57 8.50 -16.25 1.33
N LYS A 58 8.44 -16.29 2.67
CA LYS A 58 8.54 -15.10 3.51
C LYS A 58 10.00 -14.65 3.60
N VAL A 59 10.35 -13.57 2.94
CA VAL A 59 11.68 -12.96 3.05
C VAL A 59 11.90 -12.47 4.48
N LEU A 60 13.07 -12.76 5.06
CA LEU A 60 13.46 -12.27 6.38
C LEU A 60 14.39 -11.06 6.28
N THR A 61 15.45 -11.20 5.48
CA THR A 61 16.59 -10.28 5.45
C THR A 61 17.29 -10.40 4.10
N VAL A 62 17.97 -9.33 3.70
CA VAL A 62 18.78 -9.30 2.48
C VAL A 62 20.06 -8.51 2.73
N LYS A 63 21.21 -9.00 2.23
CA LYS A 63 22.53 -8.35 2.41
C LYS A 63 23.31 -8.33 1.09
N ALA A 64 24.22 -7.35 0.98
CA ALA A 64 25.23 -7.32 -0.07
C ALA A 64 26.40 -8.25 0.27
N ILE A 65 26.95 -8.89 -0.76
CA ILE A 65 28.24 -9.56 -0.67
C ILE A 65 29.24 -8.80 -1.56
N PRO A 66 30.24 -8.12 -0.97
CA PRO A 66 31.25 -7.40 -1.74
C PRO A 66 32.15 -8.37 -2.51
N GLN A 67 32.47 -8.05 -3.77
CA GLN A 67 33.44 -8.79 -4.57
C GLN A 67 34.85 -8.23 -4.40
N ILE A 68 35.83 -9.11 -4.19
CA ILE A 68 37.22 -8.70 -4.01
C ILE A 68 37.79 -8.25 -5.37
N GLY A 69 38.27 -7.00 -5.45
CA GLY A 69 38.95 -6.44 -6.63
C GLY A 69 38.04 -5.77 -7.66
N LEU A 70 36.72 -5.87 -7.52
CA LEU A 70 35.73 -5.14 -8.31
C LEU A 70 34.83 -4.38 -7.34
N ALA A 71 34.49 -3.12 -7.60
CA ALA A 71 33.52 -2.37 -6.79
C ALA A 71 32.06 -2.90 -6.92
N ARG A 72 31.88 -4.17 -7.29
CA ARG A 72 30.56 -4.80 -7.49
C ARG A 72 30.22 -5.69 -6.32
N SER A 73 28.93 -5.85 -6.08
CA SER A 73 28.37 -6.74 -5.08
C SER A 73 27.42 -7.75 -5.71
N THR A 74 27.34 -8.93 -5.12
CA THR A 74 26.23 -9.88 -5.31
C THR A 74 25.26 -9.75 -4.13
N ILE A 75 24.11 -10.43 -4.22
CA ILE A 75 23.05 -10.32 -3.22
C ILE A 75 22.83 -11.69 -2.59
N VAL A 76 22.66 -11.73 -1.27
CA VAL A 76 22.15 -12.90 -0.56
C VAL A 76 20.85 -12.55 0.15
N LEU A 77 19.85 -13.40 -0.03
CA LEU A 77 18.53 -13.30 0.58
C LEU A 77 18.27 -14.53 1.43
N MET A 78 17.67 -14.31 2.60
CA MET A 78 17.22 -15.39 3.49
C MET A 78 15.70 -15.43 3.57
N ILE A 79 15.13 -16.62 3.39
CA ILE A 79 13.73 -16.93 3.62
C ILE A 79 13.57 -17.41 5.07
N ALA A 80 12.52 -16.96 5.75
CA ALA A 80 12.20 -17.28 7.13
C ALA A 80 11.64 -18.71 7.28
N HIS A 81 11.50 -19.15 8.54
CA HIS A 81 10.69 -20.32 8.91
C HIS A 81 9.27 -20.24 8.33
N PRO A 82 8.63 -21.37 8.00
CA PRO A 82 8.97 -22.74 8.42
C PRO A 82 9.97 -23.51 7.53
N ASP A 83 10.26 -23.04 6.32
CA ASP A 83 11.26 -23.65 5.42
C ASP A 83 12.37 -22.63 5.11
N PRO A 84 13.35 -22.43 6.03
CA PRO A 84 14.38 -21.43 5.82
C PRO A 84 15.33 -21.83 4.69
N GLU A 85 15.62 -20.88 3.81
CA GLU A 85 16.46 -21.07 2.63
C GLU A 85 17.32 -19.83 2.35
N LEU A 86 18.50 -20.03 1.77
CA LEU A 86 19.34 -18.95 1.25
C LEU A 86 19.35 -18.95 -0.27
N VAL A 87 19.24 -17.76 -0.84
CA VAL A 87 19.27 -17.55 -2.29
C VAL A 87 20.31 -16.49 -2.62
N PHE A 88 21.23 -16.84 -3.51
CA PHE A 88 22.28 -15.95 -4.01
C PHE A 88 21.91 -15.43 -5.40
N PHE A 89 21.97 -14.13 -5.60
CA PHE A 89 21.64 -13.48 -6.87
C PHE A 89 22.83 -12.74 -7.49
N ARG A 90 22.83 -12.69 -8.82
CA ARG A 90 23.70 -11.85 -9.64
C ARG A 90 22.85 -10.92 -10.49
N TYR A 91 23.20 -9.65 -10.50
CA TYR A 91 22.58 -8.65 -11.35
C TYR A 91 23.22 -8.66 -12.75
N ILE A 92 22.39 -8.67 -13.80
CA ILE A 92 22.83 -8.65 -15.19
C ILE A 92 22.23 -7.45 -15.91
N ASP A 93 23.11 -6.59 -16.44
CA ASP A 93 22.77 -5.48 -17.33
C ASP A 93 23.06 -5.91 -18.78
N ARG A 94 22.02 -6.32 -19.52
CA ARG A 94 22.14 -6.65 -20.95
C ARG A 94 21.90 -5.37 -21.76
N GLN A 95 22.88 -4.93 -22.55
CA GLN A 95 22.75 -3.73 -23.37
C GLN A 95 21.53 -3.82 -24.31
N GLY A 96 20.48 -3.05 -24.01
CA GLY A 96 19.25 -2.95 -24.80
C GLY A 96 18.04 -3.72 -24.27
N ASP A 97 18.20 -4.53 -23.22
CA ASP A 97 17.11 -5.25 -22.54
C ASP A 97 16.96 -4.76 -21.09
N ASN A 98 15.83 -5.04 -20.45
CA ASN A 98 15.66 -4.69 -19.04
C ASN A 98 16.64 -5.48 -18.16
N PRO A 99 17.22 -4.88 -17.11
CA PRO A 99 18.11 -5.60 -16.22
C PRO A 99 17.37 -6.72 -15.48
N GLU A 100 18.07 -7.83 -15.20
CA GLU A 100 17.48 -9.02 -14.55
C GLU A 100 18.35 -9.51 -13.39
N LEU A 101 17.72 -10.19 -12.43
CA LEU A 101 18.39 -10.88 -11.33
C LEU A 101 18.44 -12.39 -11.62
N GLU A 102 19.64 -12.91 -11.84
CA GLU A 102 19.88 -14.33 -12.04
C GLU A 102 20.20 -15.02 -10.72
N VAL A 103 19.66 -16.22 -10.52
CA VAL A 103 19.94 -17.04 -9.33
C VAL A 103 21.21 -17.85 -9.54
N LEU A 104 22.20 -17.66 -8.67
CA LEU A 104 23.46 -18.42 -8.70
C LEU A 104 23.34 -19.74 -7.96
N LYS A 105 22.80 -19.70 -6.74
CA LYS A 105 22.71 -20.86 -5.85
C LYS A 105 21.53 -20.71 -4.90
N LYS A 106 20.87 -21.83 -4.65
CA LYS A 106 19.88 -22.01 -3.60
C LYS A 106 20.41 -23.03 -2.58
N LEU A 107 20.32 -22.72 -1.30
CA LEU A 107 20.75 -23.58 -0.18
C LEU A 107 19.60 -23.75 0.82
N SER A 108 19.17 -24.98 1.06
CA SER A 108 18.17 -25.29 2.09
C SER A 108 18.83 -25.25 3.46
N LEU A 109 18.21 -24.53 4.40
CA LEU A 109 18.60 -24.52 5.81
C LEU A 109 17.64 -25.36 6.66
N PHE A 110 16.65 -26.02 6.07
CA PHE A 110 15.65 -26.77 6.83
C PHE A 110 16.25 -27.95 7.61
N GLU A 111 15.92 -28.05 8.90
CA GLU A 111 16.26 -29.16 9.78
C GLU A 111 15.02 -29.63 10.56
N ARG A 112 14.68 -30.92 10.46
CA ARG A 112 13.39 -31.45 10.95
C ARG A 112 13.25 -31.48 12.48
N ILE A 113 14.35 -31.63 13.23
CA ILE A 113 14.33 -31.87 14.69
C ILE A 113 14.81 -30.64 15.48
N ALA A 114 15.47 -29.67 14.83
CA ALA A 114 16.05 -28.54 15.52
C ALA A 114 14.99 -27.51 15.94
N ARG A 115 15.22 -26.88 17.09
CA ARG A 115 14.34 -25.80 17.60
C ARG A 115 14.71 -24.49 16.88
N PRO A 116 13.75 -23.80 16.23
CA PRO A 116 13.99 -22.47 15.67
C PRO A 116 14.60 -21.51 16.71
N ALA A 117 15.50 -20.63 16.26
CA ALA A 117 16.06 -19.60 17.13
C ALA A 117 14.97 -18.59 17.52
N GLU A 118 14.91 -18.22 18.79
CA GLU A 118 13.82 -17.40 19.36
C GLU A 118 14.03 -15.90 19.12
N PHE A 119 15.26 -15.41 19.31
CA PHE A 119 15.57 -13.98 19.23
C PHE A 119 16.38 -13.60 17.97
N PHE A 120 17.41 -14.36 17.62
CA PHE A 120 18.32 -14.04 16.51
C PHE A 120 18.23 -15.03 15.34
N SER A 121 17.63 -14.57 14.24
CA SER A 121 17.69 -15.21 12.92
C SER A 121 18.07 -14.16 11.87
N ASP A 122 19.29 -14.20 11.36
CA ASP A 122 19.78 -13.29 10.29
C ASP A 122 20.93 -13.97 9.53
N VAL A 123 21.31 -13.38 8.39
CA VAL A 123 22.55 -13.66 7.68
C VAL A 123 23.49 -12.47 7.81
N LEU A 124 24.71 -12.73 8.27
CA LEU A 124 25.76 -11.72 8.40
C LEU A 124 26.85 -11.98 7.37
N VAL A 125 27.30 -10.94 6.68
CA VAL A 125 28.39 -11.04 5.71
C VAL A 125 29.60 -10.30 6.26
N HIS A 126 30.76 -10.94 6.27
CA HIS A 126 32.00 -10.28 6.68
C HIS A 126 32.38 -9.20 5.66
N PRO A 127 32.85 -8.00 6.06
CA PRO A 127 33.21 -6.90 5.14
C PRO A 127 34.20 -7.30 4.04
N SER A 128 35.06 -8.30 4.28
CA SER A 128 35.99 -8.85 3.27
C SER A 128 35.31 -9.57 2.08
N GLY A 129 34.03 -9.95 2.21
CA GLY A 129 33.32 -10.77 1.23
C GLY A 129 33.74 -12.25 1.15
N LYS A 130 34.56 -12.74 2.09
CA LYS A 130 35.08 -14.13 2.12
C LYS A 130 34.26 -15.11 2.97
N LEU A 131 33.54 -14.62 3.97
CA LEU A 131 32.75 -15.44 4.89
C LEU A 131 31.38 -14.80 5.12
N ALA A 132 30.37 -15.65 5.29
CA ALA A 132 29.06 -15.29 5.79
C ALA A 132 28.64 -16.25 6.91
N LEU A 133 27.82 -15.78 7.82
CA LEU A 133 27.36 -16.49 9.01
C LEU A 133 25.85 -16.47 9.03
N VAL A 134 25.25 -17.61 9.33
CA VAL A 134 23.81 -17.82 9.26
C VAL A 134 23.34 -18.47 10.56
N SER A 135 22.34 -17.86 11.19
CA SER A 135 21.66 -18.39 12.38
C SER A 135 20.18 -18.59 12.08
N CYS A 136 19.65 -19.79 12.33
CA CYS A 136 18.23 -20.12 12.13
C CYS A 136 17.67 -21.02 13.23
N TYR A 137 18.52 -21.83 13.86
CA TYR A 137 18.16 -22.74 14.94
C TYR A 137 19.00 -22.44 16.17
N SER A 138 18.42 -22.72 17.32
CA SER A 138 19.07 -22.51 18.60
C SER A 138 20.26 -23.45 18.79
N GLY A 139 21.41 -22.90 19.21
CA GLY A 139 22.66 -23.65 19.45
C GLY A 139 23.39 -24.13 18.18
N LYS A 140 22.97 -23.70 16.99
CA LYS A 140 23.58 -24.07 15.71
C LYS A 140 23.83 -22.87 14.83
N LEU A 141 24.97 -22.86 14.16
CA LEU A 141 25.41 -21.76 13.33
C LEU A 141 26.04 -22.32 12.06
N LYS A 142 25.57 -21.85 10.90
CA LYS A 142 26.12 -22.26 9.61
C LYS A 142 27.05 -21.19 9.08
N ILE A 143 28.29 -21.56 8.77
CA ILE A 143 29.29 -20.65 8.19
C ILE A 143 29.44 -20.97 6.71
N ILE A 144 29.34 -19.95 5.87
CA ILE A 144 29.45 -20.05 4.41
C ILE A 144 30.75 -19.39 3.96
N ARG A 145 31.59 -20.14 3.26
CA ARG A 145 32.76 -19.63 2.56
C ARG A 145 32.35 -19.08 1.20
N LEU A 146 32.83 -17.90 0.89
CA LEU A 146 32.54 -17.15 -0.33
C LEU A 146 33.83 -16.94 -1.13
N LYS A 147 33.77 -17.18 -2.44
CA LYS A 147 34.87 -16.91 -3.39
C LYS A 147 34.38 -15.90 -4.43
N SER A 148 35.05 -14.74 -4.49
CA SER A 148 34.71 -13.65 -5.42
C SER A 148 33.22 -13.25 -5.40
N GLY A 149 32.62 -13.22 -4.20
CA GLY A 149 31.20 -12.92 -4.00
C GLY A 149 30.24 -14.01 -4.47
N THR A 150 30.70 -15.24 -4.68
CA THR A 150 29.86 -16.39 -5.00
C THR A 150 29.99 -17.48 -3.94
N TYR A 151 28.96 -18.30 -3.83
CA TYR A 151 28.93 -19.45 -2.92
C TYR A 151 30.03 -20.47 -3.28
N ASP A 152 30.77 -20.94 -2.27
CA ASP A 152 31.78 -22.01 -2.43
C ASP A 152 31.42 -23.27 -1.60
N LYS A 153 31.44 -23.16 -0.27
CA LYS A 153 31.17 -24.27 0.67
C LYS A 153 30.50 -23.77 1.96
N ASP A 154 29.76 -24.64 2.64
CA ASP A 154 29.14 -24.36 3.94
C ASP A 154 29.57 -25.37 5.02
N TYR A 155 29.55 -24.93 6.28
CA TYR A 155 29.98 -25.70 7.44
C TYR A 155 28.96 -25.53 8.58
N ASP A 156 28.57 -26.63 9.20
CA ASP A 156 27.70 -26.61 10.38
C ASP A 156 28.54 -26.60 11.65
N VAL A 157 28.33 -25.59 12.49
CA VAL A 157 29.07 -25.39 13.73
C VAL A 157 28.10 -25.33 14.91
N GLN A 158 28.45 -26.00 16.01
CA GLN A 158 27.68 -25.91 17.25
C GLN A 158 28.09 -24.68 18.04
N LEU A 159 27.08 -23.98 18.57
CA LEU A 159 27.28 -22.82 19.41
C LEU A 159 26.86 -23.15 20.85
N PRO A 160 27.76 -22.99 21.85
CA PRO A 160 27.41 -23.21 23.26
C PRO A 160 26.32 -22.25 23.75
N GLU A 161 26.30 -21.03 23.23
CA GLU A 161 25.28 -20.02 23.52
C GLU A 161 23.97 -20.32 22.78
N VAL A 162 22.93 -20.69 23.53
CA VAL A 162 21.63 -21.15 22.99
C VAL A 162 20.68 -19.97 22.72
N ASN A 163 20.57 -19.04 23.67
CA ASN A 163 19.65 -17.89 23.64
C ASN A 163 20.37 -16.62 23.16
N VAL A 164 20.71 -16.58 21.87
CA VAL A 164 21.46 -15.49 21.26
C VAL A 164 20.51 -14.34 20.87
N PHE A 165 20.82 -13.13 21.34
CA PHE A 165 20.12 -11.88 20.99
C PHE A 165 20.65 -11.24 19.72
N SER A 166 21.98 -11.13 19.59
CA SER A 166 22.61 -10.51 18.44
C SER A 166 24.02 -11.03 18.24
N VAL A 167 24.45 -11.07 16.98
CA VAL A 167 25.78 -11.50 16.55
C VAL A 167 26.36 -10.45 15.61
N THR A 168 27.66 -10.16 15.69
CA THR A 168 28.35 -9.30 14.72
C THR A 168 29.80 -9.73 14.52
N PHE A 169 30.33 -9.55 13.30
CA PHE A 169 31.75 -9.73 13.04
C PHE A 169 32.58 -8.61 13.67
N LEU A 170 33.73 -8.94 14.25
CA LEU A 170 34.70 -7.98 14.78
C LEU A 170 35.68 -7.56 13.69
N SER A 171 35.91 -6.25 13.58
CA SER A 171 36.92 -5.69 12.67
C SER A 171 38.25 -5.58 13.41
N SER A 172 39.19 -6.49 13.14
CA SER A 172 40.54 -6.49 13.74
C SER A 172 41.62 -6.13 12.72
N PHE A 173 42.74 -5.55 13.17
CA PHE A 173 43.89 -5.21 12.32
C PHE A 173 44.56 -6.44 11.67
N ASN A 174 44.51 -7.59 12.34
CA ASN A 174 45.26 -8.78 11.95
C ASN A 174 44.53 -9.67 10.94
N GLY A 175 43.31 -9.27 10.52
CA GLY A 175 42.50 -10.05 9.59
C GLY A 175 42.05 -11.41 10.15
N GLU A 176 42.14 -11.61 11.46
CA GLU A 176 41.54 -12.76 12.15
C GLU A 176 40.02 -12.61 12.17
N TYR A 177 39.31 -13.69 11.88
CA TYR A 177 37.85 -13.70 11.92
C TYR A 177 37.40 -13.96 13.35
N ALA A 178 36.77 -12.98 13.98
CA ALA A 178 36.15 -13.13 15.28
C ALA A 178 34.73 -12.58 15.26
N VAL A 179 33.90 -13.10 16.15
CA VAL A 179 32.48 -12.77 16.23
C VAL A 179 32.13 -12.44 17.66
N ALA A 180 31.47 -11.30 17.87
CA ALA A 180 30.86 -10.95 19.14
C ALA A 180 29.41 -11.46 19.19
N ILE A 181 29.03 -12.00 20.33
CA ILE A 181 27.75 -12.66 20.61
C ILE A 181 27.19 -12.07 21.89
N LEU A 182 25.97 -11.56 21.80
CA LEU A 182 25.17 -11.14 22.95
C LEU A 182 24.13 -12.22 23.22
N TYR A 183 24.12 -12.80 24.42
CA TYR A 183 23.24 -13.91 24.74
C TYR A 183 22.74 -13.87 26.19
N LEU A 184 21.67 -14.62 26.45
CA LEU A 184 21.13 -14.84 27.78
C LEU A 184 21.69 -16.14 28.38
N ASP A 185 22.37 -16.02 29.52
CA ASP A 185 22.92 -17.15 30.27
C ASP A 185 21.83 -17.91 31.06
N TYR A 186 22.13 -19.11 31.55
CA TYR A 186 21.19 -19.93 32.34
C TYR A 186 20.76 -19.28 33.67
N GLN A 187 21.51 -18.26 34.13
CA GLN A 187 21.17 -17.44 35.29
C GLN A 187 20.33 -16.20 34.94
N GLU A 188 19.79 -16.12 33.72
CA GLU A 188 19.03 -14.97 33.21
C GLU A 188 19.83 -13.65 33.19
N ARG A 189 21.16 -13.76 33.02
CA ARG A 189 22.06 -12.60 32.89
C ARG A 189 22.42 -12.39 31.44
N VAL A 190 22.37 -11.14 30.99
CA VAL A 190 22.84 -10.75 29.64
C VAL A 190 24.36 -10.75 29.62
N GLN A 191 24.96 -11.52 28.71
CA GLN A 191 26.41 -11.69 28.58
C GLN A 191 26.88 -11.31 27.18
N LEU A 192 27.98 -10.56 27.11
CA LEU A 192 28.70 -10.26 25.88
C LEU A 192 29.98 -11.10 25.82
N VAL A 193 30.15 -11.89 24.77
CA VAL A 193 31.32 -12.75 24.56
C VAL A 193 31.82 -12.62 23.13
N ALA A 194 33.12 -12.81 22.89
CA ALA A 194 33.66 -13.01 21.55
C ALA A 194 34.19 -14.43 21.37
N ARG A 195 34.07 -14.97 20.15
CA ARG A 195 34.65 -16.27 19.75
C ARG A 195 35.41 -16.12 18.43
N ASP A 196 36.51 -16.87 18.31
CA ASP A 196 37.36 -16.85 17.13
C ASP A 196 36.87 -17.90 16.12
N ILE A 197 36.85 -17.55 14.84
CA ILE A 197 36.58 -18.46 13.73
C ILE A 197 37.93 -18.93 13.18
N LEU A 198 38.25 -20.19 13.44
CA LEU A 198 39.48 -20.83 13.02
C LEU A 198 39.29 -21.42 11.62
N VAL A 199 40.02 -20.86 10.64
CA VAL A 199 40.03 -21.34 9.25
C VAL A 199 41.27 -22.20 9.03
N ASN A 200 41.13 -23.52 9.22
CA ASN A 200 42.22 -24.48 9.09
C ASN A 200 42.17 -25.14 7.70
N GLY A 201 42.75 -24.47 6.70
CA GLY A 201 42.76 -24.96 5.32
C GLY A 201 41.35 -25.01 4.72
N ASP A 202 40.75 -26.20 4.71
CA ASP A 202 39.42 -26.47 4.16
C ASP A 202 38.34 -26.70 5.23
N ASP A 203 38.68 -26.69 6.52
CA ASP A 203 37.70 -26.79 7.63
C ASP A 203 37.57 -25.46 8.37
N ILE A 204 36.34 -25.09 8.72
CA ILE A 204 36.03 -23.91 9.53
C ILE A 204 35.38 -24.35 10.84
N THR A 205 35.97 -23.95 11.96
CA THR A 205 35.45 -24.24 13.30
C THR A 205 35.40 -22.96 14.14
N ILE A 206 34.47 -22.91 15.10
CA ILE A 206 34.44 -21.84 16.12
C ILE A 206 35.21 -22.34 17.35
N SER A 207 36.00 -21.46 17.96
CA SER A 207 36.71 -21.78 19.20
C SER A 207 35.73 -22.16 20.32
N GLU A 208 35.97 -23.28 21.01
CA GLU A 208 35.23 -23.66 22.24
C GLU A 208 35.46 -22.64 23.36
N GLU A 209 36.61 -22.00 23.30
CA GLU A 209 37.13 -21.03 24.22
C GLU A 209 36.74 -19.59 23.80
N PRO A 210 36.40 -18.69 24.75
CA PRO A 210 36.23 -17.27 24.42
C PRO A 210 37.50 -16.65 23.86
N SER A 211 37.33 -15.76 22.88
CA SER A 211 38.38 -14.99 22.23
C SER A 211 39.11 -14.08 23.21
N THR A 212 40.38 -13.82 22.93
CA THR A 212 41.16 -12.83 23.68
C THR A 212 40.94 -11.40 23.21
N LEU A 213 40.27 -11.19 22.07
CA LEU A 213 39.96 -9.85 21.55
C LEU A 213 39.00 -9.10 22.47
N LEU A 214 37.97 -9.80 22.95
CA LEU A 214 36.95 -9.25 23.85
C LEU A 214 36.58 -10.30 24.92
N HIS A 215 36.80 -9.94 26.19
CA HIS A 215 36.47 -10.84 27.30
C HIS A 215 34.97 -10.95 27.54
N PRO A 216 34.51 -12.15 27.96
CA PRO A 216 33.18 -12.32 28.51
C PRO A 216 32.90 -11.24 29.57
N THR A 217 31.81 -10.50 29.41
CA THR A 217 31.42 -9.45 30.34
C THR A 217 29.91 -9.48 30.56
N PRO A 218 29.43 -9.58 31.81
CA PRO A 218 28.01 -9.41 32.13
C PRO A 218 27.59 -7.96 31.93
N ILE A 219 26.44 -7.74 31.31
CA ILE A 219 25.80 -6.41 31.23
C ILE A 219 24.76 -6.31 32.35
N SER A 220 24.71 -5.14 33.01
CA SER A 220 23.79 -4.89 34.12
C SER A 220 22.34 -4.74 33.63
N ASN A 221 21.39 -5.34 34.35
CA ASN A 221 19.95 -5.19 34.07
C ASN A 221 19.47 -3.73 34.24
N LYS A 222 20.21 -2.87 34.96
CA LYS A 222 19.91 -1.43 35.02
C LYS A 222 20.11 -0.75 33.66
N THR A 223 21.08 -1.22 32.88
CA THR A 223 21.45 -0.66 31.58
C THR A 223 20.64 -1.31 30.45
N LEU A 224 20.57 -2.64 30.48
CA LEU A 224 19.76 -3.46 29.57
C LEU A 224 18.70 -4.19 30.39
N PRO A 225 17.52 -3.60 30.62
CA PRO A 225 16.45 -4.30 31.31
C PRO A 225 16.08 -5.56 30.52
N PHE A 226 15.76 -6.64 31.22
CA PHE A 226 15.25 -7.89 30.65
C PHE A 226 14.26 -8.51 31.64
N PRO A 227 13.15 -9.13 31.19
CA PRO A 227 12.70 -9.24 29.79
C PRO A 227 12.24 -7.90 29.20
N THR A 228 12.59 -7.66 27.93
CA THR A 228 12.11 -6.51 27.11
C THR A 228 11.52 -7.01 25.80
N GLU A 229 10.62 -6.24 25.21
CA GLU A 229 10.01 -6.57 23.91
C GLU A 229 11.00 -6.41 22.76
N SER A 230 11.88 -5.41 22.83
CA SER A 230 12.98 -5.24 21.89
C SER A 230 14.25 -6.02 22.28
N VAL A 231 14.86 -6.65 21.27
CA VAL A 231 16.14 -7.35 21.40
C VAL A 231 17.29 -6.37 21.13
N PRO A 232 18.28 -6.24 22.03
CA PRO A 232 19.44 -5.38 21.82
C PRO A 232 20.30 -5.87 20.64
N GLN A 233 20.88 -4.92 19.90
CA GLN A 233 21.68 -5.18 18.71
C GLN A 233 23.16 -4.87 18.94
N LEU A 234 24.04 -5.65 18.30
CA LEU A 234 25.48 -5.41 18.28
C LEU A 234 25.88 -4.76 16.96
N VAL A 235 26.69 -3.69 17.06
CA VAL A 235 27.28 -3.00 15.91
C VAL A 235 28.79 -3.04 16.00
N SER A 236 29.45 -3.49 14.94
CA SER A 236 30.91 -3.51 14.85
C SER A 236 31.43 -2.13 14.49
N VAL A 237 32.40 -1.63 15.23
CA VAL A 237 33.10 -0.36 14.97
C VAL A 237 34.50 -0.69 14.49
N PRO A 238 34.90 -0.28 13.27
CA PRO A 238 36.25 -0.50 12.77
C PRO A 238 37.29 0.32 13.55
N PRO A 239 38.56 -0.09 13.50
CA PRO A 239 39.64 0.69 14.07
C PRO A 239 39.91 1.98 13.29
N GLU A 240 40.52 2.95 13.98
CA GLU A 240 40.97 4.23 13.42
C GLU A 240 42.16 4.03 12.48
N GLU A 241 42.12 4.67 11.30
CA GLU A 241 43.21 4.62 10.32
C GLU A 241 44.44 5.33 10.91
N LEU A 242 45.61 4.71 10.78
CA LEU A 242 46.86 5.21 11.33
C LEU A 242 47.41 6.35 10.47
N ASP A 243 47.40 7.59 10.98
CA ASP A 243 48.22 8.68 10.43
C ASP A 243 49.69 8.46 10.81
N GLU A 244 50.63 8.73 9.88
CA GLU A 244 52.08 8.46 10.01
C GLU A 244 52.76 9.10 11.26
N ASP A 245 52.11 10.05 11.93
CA ASP A 245 52.61 10.81 13.08
C ASP A 245 51.98 10.44 14.45
N THR A 246 51.16 9.37 14.54
CA THR A 246 50.41 9.03 15.78
C THR A 246 51.02 7.86 16.56
N ASP A 247 51.22 8.01 17.87
CA ASP A 247 51.67 6.92 18.75
C ASP A 247 50.63 5.79 18.80
N VAL A 248 51.05 4.54 18.62
CA VAL A 248 50.18 3.34 18.54
C VAL A 248 49.31 3.13 19.78
N ASP A 249 49.73 3.64 20.94
CA ASP A 249 49.00 3.52 22.21
C ASP A 249 47.84 4.55 22.33
N ASP A 250 47.78 5.55 21.45
CA ASP A 250 46.75 6.62 21.39
C ASP A 250 45.77 6.40 20.21
N VAL A 251 45.62 5.19 19.67
CA VAL A 251 44.74 4.90 18.51
C VAL A 251 43.56 4.03 18.94
N PHE A 252 42.33 4.36 18.51
CA PHE A 252 41.16 3.55 18.82
C PHE A 252 41.23 2.20 18.08
N LEU A 253 41.34 1.11 18.84
CA LEU A 253 41.61 -0.23 18.30
C LEU A 253 40.39 -0.93 17.66
N GLY A 254 39.29 -0.19 17.46
CA GLY A 254 38.00 -0.75 17.09
C GLY A 254 37.25 -1.32 18.29
N GLY A 255 35.99 -1.69 18.09
CA GLY A 255 35.14 -2.12 19.19
C GLY A 255 33.79 -2.66 18.78
N VAL A 256 32.97 -2.92 19.80
CA VAL A 256 31.57 -3.30 19.66
C VAL A 256 30.70 -2.30 20.39
N LEU A 257 29.71 -1.78 19.69
CA LEU A 257 28.64 -0.98 20.25
C LEU A 257 27.46 -1.89 20.59
N VAL A 258 26.98 -1.82 21.82
CA VAL A 258 25.74 -2.46 22.25
C VAL A 258 24.66 -1.40 22.21
N VAL A 259 23.72 -1.53 21.27
CA VAL A 259 22.63 -0.59 21.05
C VAL A 259 21.31 -1.24 21.46
N GLY A 260 20.52 -0.55 22.28
CA GLY A 260 19.30 -1.06 22.88
C GLY A 260 19.32 -0.86 24.39
N GLY A 261 18.15 -0.87 25.04
CA GLY A 261 18.03 -0.59 26.48
C GLY A 261 18.09 0.91 26.83
N ARG A 262 18.48 1.21 28.08
CA ARG A 262 18.51 2.59 28.62
C ARG A 262 19.81 3.34 28.32
N GLN A 263 20.89 2.64 27.97
CA GLN A 263 22.17 3.25 27.60
C GLN A 263 22.81 2.50 26.44
N ILE A 264 23.48 3.23 25.57
CA ILE A 264 24.32 2.69 24.50
C ILE A 264 25.74 2.55 25.05
N LEU A 265 26.34 1.36 24.91
CA LEU A 265 27.66 1.03 25.47
C LEU A 265 28.68 0.75 24.37
N LEU A 266 29.88 1.32 24.49
CA LEU A 266 31.01 1.02 23.61
C LEU A 266 32.07 0.20 24.34
N PHE A 267 32.37 -1.00 23.84
CA PHE A 267 33.47 -1.84 24.31
C PHE A 267 34.61 -1.87 23.29
N GLU A 268 35.78 -1.39 23.69
CA GLU A 268 37.00 -1.39 22.86
C GLU A 268 37.67 -2.77 22.83
N LEU A 269 38.31 -3.13 21.71
CA LEU A 269 39.06 -4.37 21.60
C LEU A 269 40.36 -4.34 22.44
N SER A 270 40.86 -5.52 22.82
CA SER A 270 42.07 -5.65 23.63
C SER A 270 43.34 -5.52 22.77
N SER A 271 44.33 -4.76 23.23
CA SER A 271 45.64 -4.64 22.56
C SER A 271 46.42 -5.98 22.53
N GLU A 272 47.30 -6.17 21.55
CA GLU A 272 48.07 -7.42 21.39
C GLU A 272 48.84 -7.81 22.65
N LYS A 273 49.51 -6.85 23.30
CA LYS A 273 50.22 -7.06 24.58
C LYS A 273 49.28 -7.60 25.67
N SER A 274 48.05 -7.10 25.73
CA SER A 274 47.04 -7.56 26.69
C SER A 274 46.56 -8.98 26.38
N GLN A 275 46.35 -9.28 25.09
CA GLN A 275 45.96 -10.61 24.63
C GLN A 275 47.02 -11.66 24.97
N GLU A 276 48.32 -11.37 24.75
CA GLU A 276 49.41 -12.28 25.10
C GLU A 276 49.48 -12.55 26.61
N LYS A 277 49.36 -11.50 27.44
CA LYS A 277 49.32 -11.60 28.91
C LYS A 277 48.20 -12.56 29.35
N GLN A 278 47.07 -12.53 28.67
CA GLN A 278 45.92 -13.38 28.98
C GLN A 278 46.04 -14.80 28.46
N ARG A 279 46.51 -15.00 27.22
CA ARG A 279 46.87 -16.32 26.71
C ARG A 279 47.83 -17.02 27.69
N GLY A 280 48.81 -16.29 28.23
CA GLY A 280 49.70 -16.76 29.29
C GLY A 280 48.99 -17.11 30.61
N LYS A 281 48.12 -16.22 31.11
CA LYS A 281 47.32 -16.47 32.34
C LYS A 281 46.38 -17.69 32.18
N ARG A 282 45.85 -17.92 30.98
CA ARG A 282 44.95 -19.03 30.65
C ARG A 282 45.69 -20.36 30.61
N LYS A 283 46.80 -20.44 29.86
CA LYS A 283 47.67 -21.64 29.81
C LYS A 283 48.09 -22.09 31.21
N ARG A 284 48.44 -21.15 32.09
CA ARG A 284 48.75 -21.44 33.50
C ARG A 284 47.57 -22.01 34.28
N LEU A 285 46.35 -21.55 34.01
CA LEU A 285 45.14 -22.02 34.69
C LEU A 285 44.74 -23.43 34.22
N GLU A 286 44.83 -23.70 32.91
CA GLU A 286 44.57 -25.03 32.35
C GLU A 286 45.56 -26.08 32.85
N THR A 287 46.85 -25.73 32.91
CA THR A 287 47.89 -26.61 33.46
C THR A 287 47.59 -27.00 34.91
N ARG A 288 46.93 -26.12 35.67
CA ARG A 288 46.51 -26.39 37.07
C ARG A 288 45.23 -27.21 37.15
N LYS A 289 44.33 -27.09 36.18
CA LYS A 289 43.12 -27.93 36.08
C LYS A 289 43.44 -29.39 35.70
N SER A 290 44.53 -29.63 34.98
CA SER A 290 45.01 -30.97 34.62
C SER A 290 45.98 -31.57 35.65
N SER A 291 46.20 -30.88 36.78
CA SER A 291 46.99 -31.37 37.92
C SER A 291 46.31 -32.58 38.60
N LYS A 292 47.11 -33.47 39.20
CA LYS A 292 46.61 -34.62 39.98
C LYS A 292 46.11 -34.22 41.38
N ASP A 293 46.42 -33.01 41.84
CA ASP A 293 46.02 -32.50 43.15
C ASP A 293 44.60 -31.91 43.11
N VAL A 294 43.68 -32.56 43.85
CA VAL A 294 42.26 -32.17 43.95
C VAL A 294 42.08 -30.75 44.49
N ALA A 295 42.95 -30.31 45.42
CA ALA A 295 42.87 -28.98 46.00
C ALA A 295 43.32 -27.90 45.00
N GLU A 296 44.29 -28.20 44.15
CA GLU A 296 44.76 -27.29 43.12
C GLU A 296 43.74 -27.14 41.99
N VAL A 297 43.10 -28.25 41.59
CA VAL A 297 42.00 -28.24 40.62
C VAL A 297 40.79 -27.45 41.14
N ALA A 298 40.44 -27.61 42.42
CA ALA A 298 39.35 -26.85 43.05
C ALA A 298 39.64 -25.35 43.05
N LYS A 299 40.85 -24.93 43.46
CA LYS A 299 41.29 -23.53 43.41
C LYS A 299 41.34 -22.96 41.98
N ALA A 300 41.72 -23.78 41.00
CA ALA A 300 41.74 -23.36 39.60
C ALA A 300 40.32 -23.12 39.06
N ARG A 301 39.34 -23.95 39.44
CA ARG A 301 37.92 -23.77 39.10
C ARG A 301 37.28 -22.58 39.82
N GLU A 302 37.66 -22.32 41.07
CA GLU A 302 37.19 -21.15 41.82
C GLU A 302 37.69 -19.84 41.20
N LYS A 303 38.98 -19.79 40.82
CA LYS A 303 39.56 -18.64 40.10
C LYS A 303 39.00 -18.43 38.70
N GLU A 304 38.50 -19.49 38.06
CA GLU A 304 37.79 -19.36 36.78
C GLU A 304 36.42 -18.73 36.97
N LYS A 305 35.63 -19.22 37.93
CA LYS A 305 34.32 -18.63 38.29
C LYS A 305 34.44 -17.17 38.71
N GLU A 306 35.48 -16.83 39.47
CA GLU A 306 35.79 -15.46 39.85
C GLU A 306 36.03 -14.58 38.62
N ARG A 307 36.78 -15.09 37.61
CA ARG A 307 37.06 -14.36 36.37
C ARG A 307 35.84 -14.21 35.47
N GLU A 308 34.99 -15.22 35.38
CA GLU A 308 33.72 -15.17 34.66
C GLU A 308 32.74 -14.14 35.27
N GLY A 309 32.87 -13.86 36.56
CA GLY A 309 32.10 -12.84 37.27
C GLY A 309 32.61 -11.41 37.11
N ARG A 310 33.85 -11.20 36.62
CA ARG A 310 34.44 -9.86 36.53
C ARG A 310 33.79 -9.06 35.39
N ARG A 311 33.25 -7.89 35.72
CA ARG A 311 32.68 -6.95 34.75
C ARG A 311 33.76 -6.05 34.18
N ARG A 312 33.87 -5.97 32.85
CA ARG A 312 34.69 -4.97 32.17
C ARG A 312 33.94 -3.64 32.09
N LYS A 313 34.61 -2.54 32.44
CA LYS A 313 34.05 -1.19 32.26
C LYS A 313 33.98 -0.85 30.76
N PRO A 314 32.86 -0.28 30.26
CA PRO A 314 32.79 0.20 28.88
C PRO A 314 33.76 1.37 28.68
N LYS A 315 34.25 1.56 27.45
CA LYS A 315 35.13 2.69 27.09
C LYS A 315 34.36 4.00 27.15
N SER A 316 33.12 3.99 26.70
CA SER A 316 32.21 5.14 26.72
C SER A 316 30.76 4.64 26.78
N SER A 317 29.89 5.41 27.43
CA SER A 317 28.46 5.11 27.56
C SER A 317 27.64 6.37 27.45
N ILE A 318 26.50 6.29 26.77
CA ILE A 318 25.56 7.40 26.61
C ILE A 318 24.14 6.96 26.95
N GLU A 319 23.40 7.81 27.65
CA GLU A 319 21.99 7.52 27.94
C GLU A 319 21.13 7.60 26.67
N TRP A 320 20.21 6.65 26.54
CA TRP A 320 19.21 6.67 25.48
C TRP A 320 17.92 7.30 26.00
N PRO A 321 17.51 8.47 25.47
CA PRO A 321 16.35 9.21 25.96
C PRO A 321 15.00 8.74 25.36
N PHE A 322 15.03 7.94 24.30
CA PHE A 322 13.85 7.62 23.49
C PHE A 322 13.32 6.21 23.73
N SER A 323 12.35 5.81 22.90
CA SER A 323 11.71 4.49 22.94
C SER A 323 12.63 3.38 22.46
N GLU A 324 12.14 2.15 22.41
CA GLU A 324 12.93 0.99 21.97
C GLU A 324 13.60 1.19 20.60
N LEU A 325 14.81 0.64 20.45
CA LEU A 325 15.56 0.67 19.19
C LEU A 325 14.84 -0.17 18.14
N ALA A 326 14.62 0.40 16.95
CA ALA A 326 14.03 -0.34 15.83
C ALA A 326 15.06 -0.67 14.73
N ALA A 327 15.88 0.31 14.32
CA ALA A 327 16.86 0.13 13.26
C ALA A 327 18.06 1.07 13.41
N TRP A 328 19.18 0.71 12.81
CA TRP A 328 20.37 1.57 12.70
C TRP A 328 21.01 1.45 11.32
N CYS A 329 21.84 2.43 10.95
CA CYS A 329 22.60 2.43 9.71
C CYS A 329 23.92 3.19 9.85
N ALA A 330 24.98 2.76 9.18
CA ALA A 330 26.23 3.51 9.05
C ALA A 330 26.13 4.57 7.94
N ILE A 331 26.65 5.78 8.18
CA ILE A 331 26.63 6.89 7.21
C ILE A 331 27.86 6.88 6.28
N ASP A 332 29.01 6.42 6.78
CA ASP A 332 30.30 6.50 6.07
C ASP A 332 30.88 5.10 5.76
N GLN A 333 31.78 5.01 4.77
CA GLN A 333 32.49 3.76 4.42
C GLN A 333 33.45 3.28 5.53
N ALA A 334 34.02 4.23 6.28
CA ALA A 334 34.69 4.00 7.56
C ALA A 334 33.79 4.57 8.68
N PRO A 335 32.86 3.77 9.23
CA PRO A 335 31.74 4.31 10.00
C PRO A 335 32.13 4.79 11.41
N TYR A 336 32.34 6.09 11.54
CA TYR A 336 32.33 6.80 12.83
C TYR A 336 30.99 7.50 13.11
N ARG A 337 30.07 7.50 12.15
CA ARG A 337 28.74 8.10 12.30
C ARG A 337 27.66 7.08 11.98
N TYR A 338 26.71 6.95 12.90
CA TYR A 338 25.60 6.00 12.83
C TYR A 338 24.28 6.74 12.95
N LEU A 339 23.31 6.39 12.13
CA LEU A 339 21.91 6.76 12.32
C LEU A 339 21.22 5.69 13.16
N ILE A 340 20.44 6.13 14.12
CA ILE A 340 19.70 5.29 15.06
C ILE A 340 18.25 5.76 15.03
N GLY A 341 17.34 4.84 14.75
CA GLY A 341 15.90 5.07 14.76
C GLY A 341 15.20 4.30 15.86
N ASP A 342 14.33 5.00 16.58
CA ASP A 342 13.46 4.38 17.58
C ASP A 342 12.19 3.78 16.95
N ALA A 343 11.41 3.05 17.75
CA ALA A 343 10.19 2.39 17.30
C ALA A 343 9.06 3.35 16.89
N PHE A 344 9.11 4.63 17.30
CA PHE A 344 8.13 5.66 16.95
C PHE A 344 8.59 6.55 15.78
N GLY A 345 9.75 6.30 15.19
CA GLY A 345 10.26 7.05 14.04
C GLY A 345 11.12 8.26 14.39
N ARG A 346 11.54 8.42 15.65
CA ARG A 346 12.51 9.43 16.06
C ARG A 346 13.90 9.02 15.62
N LEU A 347 14.55 9.87 14.84
CA LEU A 347 15.90 9.64 14.30
C LEU A 347 16.93 10.46 15.05
N SER A 348 18.03 9.82 15.42
CA SER A 348 19.20 10.43 16.05
C SER A 348 20.48 9.96 15.38
N MET A 349 21.49 10.82 15.32
CA MET A 349 22.82 10.50 14.84
C MET A 349 23.78 10.31 16.02
N LEU A 350 24.46 9.18 16.05
CA LEU A 350 25.53 8.87 16.99
C LEU A 350 26.88 9.09 16.30
N SER A 351 27.70 10.01 16.81
CA SER A 351 29.06 10.28 16.31
C SER A 351 30.13 9.72 17.26
N LEU A 352 31.14 9.11 16.65
CA LEU A 352 32.34 8.54 17.25
C LEU A 352 33.61 9.29 16.78
N ASP A 353 33.50 10.40 16.05
CA ASP A 353 34.65 11.06 15.40
C ASP A 353 35.76 11.52 16.38
N LYS A 354 35.45 11.64 17.67
CA LYS A 354 36.40 12.01 18.73
C LYS A 354 36.24 11.14 19.99
N VAL A 355 36.03 9.83 19.84
CA VAL A 355 35.78 8.91 20.99
C VAL A 355 36.79 9.09 22.11
N GLN A 356 38.08 9.23 21.78
CA GLN A 356 39.13 9.35 22.79
C GLN A 356 39.10 10.66 23.59
N LYS A 357 38.56 11.74 23.02
CA LYS A 357 38.55 13.07 23.63
C LYS A 357 37.21 13.41 24.27
N ILE A 358 36.10 13.07 23.61
CA ILE A 358 34.75 13.53 23.93
C ILE A 358 33.82 12.35 24.26
N GLY A 359 34.22 11.11 23.93
CA GLY A 359 33.36 9.94 24.08
C GLY A 359 32.31 9.85 22.98
N LEU A 360 31.15 9.27 23.31
CA LEU A 360 30.01 9.14 22.38
C LEU A 360 29.21 10.44 22.35
N VAL A 361 28.81 10.89 21.17
CA VAL A 361 27.96 12.08 21.00
C VAL A 361 26.66 11.71 20.30
N LEU A 362 25.51 11.98 20.93
CA LEU A 362 24.18 11.74 20.35
C LEU A 362 23.53 13.06 19.94
N ILE A 363 23.10 13.14 18.67
CA ILE A 363 22.49 14.33 18.06
C ILE A 363 21.08 13.97 17.58
N PRO A 364 20.02 14.49 18.22
CA PRO A 364 18.65 14.36 17.74
C PRO A 364 18.45 15.08 16.38
N LEU A 365 17.85 14.41 15.40
CA LEU A 365 17.63 14.95 14.04
C LEU A 365 16.18 15.34 13.75
N GLY A 366 15.21 14.56 14.24
CA GLY A 366 13.78 14.81 14.05
C GLY A 366 12.94 13.54 13.97
N GLU A 367 11.70 13.67 13.49
CA GLU A 367 10.74 12.57 13.36
C GLU A 367 10.54 12.18 11.88
N ALA A 368 10.44 10.88 11.64
CA ALA A 368 10.17 10.25 10.35
C ALA A 368 9.17 9.09 10.55
N SER A 369 8.89 8.31 9.51
CA SER A 369 8.11 7.07 9.66
C SER A 369 8.86 6.01 10.49
N SER A 370 8.13 5.19 11.26
CA SER A 370 8.68 4.11 12.08
C SER A 370 9.58 3.17 11.25
N PRO A 371 10.91 3.17 11.45
CA PRO A 371 11.84 2.42 10.62
C PRO A 371 11.87 0.93 10.98
N THR A 372 11.80 0.06 9.99
CA THR A 372 12.26 -1.35 10.10
C THR A 372 13.63 -1.56 9.49
N SER A 373 13.97 -0.75 8.49
CA SER A 373 15.32 -0.69 7.93
C SER A 373 15.70 0.75 7.60
N LEU A 374 16.94 1.10 7.89
CA LEU A 374 17.53 2.39 7.54
C LEU A 374 18.68 2.13 6.56
N THR A 375 18.66 2.81 5.43
CA THR A 375 19.74 2.73 4.43
C THR A 375 20.20 4.13 4.06
N TYR A 376 21.43 4.47 4.43
CA TYR A 376 22.09 5.67 3.93
C TYR A 376 22.51 5.47 2.47
N LEU A 377 22.09 6.39 1.62
CA LEU A 377 22.35 6.37 0.18
C LEU A 377 23.61 7.20 -0.10
N THR A 378 23.46 8.35 -0.75
CA THR A 378 24.51 9.35 -1.01
C THR A 378 23.92 10.75 -0.85
N ASN A 379 24.79 11.76 -0.77
CA ASN A 379 24.38 13.18 -0.69
C ASN A 379 23.37 13.47 0.42
N GLN A 380 23.57 12.89 1.61
CA GLN A 380 22.69 13.07 2.77
C GLN A 380 21.27 12.47 2.60
N LEU A 381 21.07 11.63 1.58
CA LEU A 381 19.81 10.91 1.38
C LEU A 381 19.78 9.62 2.20
N VAL A 382 18.67 9.39 2.88
CA VAL A 382 18.41 8.18 3.65
C VAL A 382 17.08 7.59 3.19
N TYR A 383 17.08 6.31 2.90
CA TYR A 383 15.86 5.55 2.71
C TYR A 383 15.40 4.95 4.03
N VAL A 384 14.19 5.27 4.43
CA VAL A 384 13.50 4.76 5.61
C VAL A 384 12.48 3.73 5.15
N GLY A 385 12.86 2.45 5.23
CA GLY A 385 11.94 1.35 4.98
C GLY A 385 11.09 1.10 6.22
N SER A 386 9.77 1.04 6.08
CA SER A 386 8.84 0.83 7.19
C SER A 386 7.93 -0.36 6.94
N HIS A 387 7.67 -1.14 8.00
CA HIS A 387 6.66 -2.21 8.01
C HIS A 387 5.27 -1.67 8.34
N SER A 388 5.16 -0.72 9.27
CA SER A 388 3.89 -0.25 9.83
C SER A 388 3.40 1.10 9.31
N GLY A 389 4.20 1.82 8.54
CA GLY A 389 3.80 3.08 7.92
C GLY A 389 4.43 3.27 6.56
N ASP A 390 4.17 4.42 5.94
CA ASP A 390 4.72 4.76 4.63
C ASP A 390 6.25 4.73 4.65
N SER A 391 6.86 4.10 3.64
CA SER A 391 8.31 4.17 3.49
C SER A 391 8.69 5.54 2.92
N GLN A 392 9.80 6.11 3.34
CA GLN A 392 10.16 7.49 3.01
C GLN A 392 11.58 7.58 2.44
N LEU A 393 11.77 8.49 1.48
CA LEU A 393 13.09 8.98 1.12
C LEU A 393 13.27 10.34 1.78
N ILE A 394 14.21 10.43 2.72
CA ILE A 394 14.49 11.64 3.48
C ILE A 394 15.86 12.21 3.11
N ARG A 395 16.02 13.52 3.26
CA ARG A 395 17.29 14.23 3.16
C ARG A 395 17.64 14.81 4.51
N LEU A 396 18.87 14.58 4.95
CA LEU A 396 19.41 15.18 6.17
C LEU A 396 20.00 16.55 5.82
N SER A 397 19.48 17.61 6.43
CA SER A 397 20.03 18.96 6.29
C SER A 397 21.05 19.23 7.40
N PRO A 398 22.18 19.90 7.12
CA PRO A 398 23.10 20.34 8.16
C PRO A 398 22.56 21.50 8.99
N LEU A 399 21.53 22.21 8.49
CA LEU A 399 20.86 23.33 9.16
C LEU A 399 19.39 22.99 9.43
N PRO A 400 18.79 23.50 10.53
CA PRO A 400 17.39 23.27 10.82
C PRO A 400 16.50 23.91 9.74
N ILE A 401 15.50 23.17 9.28
CA ILE A 401 14.57 23.57 8.21
C ILE A 401 13.35 24.30 8.79
N SER A 402 12.93 23.92 10.00
CA SER A 402 11.81 24.54 10.71
C SER A 402 12.29 25.58 11.73
N SER A 403 11.37 26.40 12.25
CA SER A 403 11.66 27.45 13.24
C SER A 403 12.40 26.88 14.47
N GLY A 404 13.48 27.54 14.88
CA GLY A 404 14.35 27.11 15.99
C GLY A 404 13.80 27.37 17.39
N GLU A 405 12.50 27.63 17.56
CA GLU A 405 11.89 27.93 18.86
C GLU A 405 11.51 26.66 19.63
N SER A 406 11.26 25.54 18.95
CA SER A 406 10.93 24.25 19.58
C SER A 406 12.13 23.29 19.58
N PRO A 407 12.35 22.48 20.64
CA PRO A 407 13.36 21.43 20.63
C PRO A 407 13.07 20.42 19.52
N THR A 408 14.14 19.84 18.93
CA THR A 408 14.05 18.89 17.82
C THR A 408 13.32 17.61 18.19
N LEU A 409 13.60 17.06 19.38
CA LEU A 409 12.93 15.91 19.96
C LEU A 409 12.78 16.12 21.48
N PRO A 410 11.69 15.65 22.11
CA PRO A 410 11.50 15.79 23.56
C PRO A 410 12.47 14.87 24.32
N ILE A 411 13.40 15.45 25.06
CA ILE A 411 14.35 14.74 25.94
C ILE A 411 13.85 14.84 27.39
N PRO A 412 13.79 13.73 28.15
CA PRO A 412 13.45 13.77 29.57
C PRO A 412 14.38 14.71 30.38
N PRO A 413 13.85 15.53 31.30
CA PRO A 413 14.63 16.54 32.02
C PRO A 413 15.68 15.94 32.98
N GLU A 414 15.58 14.66 33.30
CA GLU A 414 16.55 13.92 34.12
C GLU A 414 17.89 13.70 33.40
N ILE A 415 17.89 13.78 32.08
CA ILE A 415 19.06 13.47 31.24
C ILE A 415 19.85 14.75 30.97
N LYS A 416 21.15 14.71 31.26
CA LYS A 416 22.06 15.85 31.04
C LYS A 416 22.28 16.08 29.54
N THR A 417 21.93 17.28 29.05
CA THR A 417 22.18 17.72 27.68
C THR A 417 23.26 18.81 27.63
N VAL A 418 23.86 18.99 26.45
CA VAL A 418 24.88 20.01 26.17
C VAL A 418 24.48 20.78 24.92
N SER A 419 24.68 22.11 24.92
CA SER A 419 24.44 22.92 23.73
C SER A 419 25.55 22.73 22.69
N PRO A 420 25.29 22.92 21.39
CA PRO A 420 26.31 22.77 20.34
C PRO A 420 27.59 23.59 20.60
N ASN A 421 27.46 24.83 21.07
CA ASN A 421 28.60 25.70 21.39
C ASN A 421 29.45 25.18 22.57
N ALA A 422 28.83 24.55 23.55
CA ALA A 422 29.53 23.98 24.70
C ALA A 422 30.31 22.71 24.32
N LEU A 423 29.81 21.93 23.37
CA LEU A 423 30.50 20.76 22.82
C LEU A 423 31.80 21.16 22.10
N GLU A 424 31.78 22.24 21.31
CA GLU A 424 32.99 22.76 20.64
C GLU A 424 34.05 23.23 21.65
N ALA A 425 33.64 23.89 22.73
CA ALA A 425 34.54 24.33 23.79
C ALA A 425 35.22 23.17 24.54
N LEU A 426 34.55 22.02 24.68
CA LEU A 426 35.11 20.80 25.26
C LEU A 426 36.23 20.20 24.39
N GLY A 427 36.14 20.33 23.06
CA GLY A 427 37.15 19.85 22.11
C GLY A 427 38.49 20.59 22.15
N HIS A 428 38.56 21.78 22.78
CA HIS A 428 39.76 22.64 22.81
C HIS A 428 40.59 22.57 24.11
N ARG A 429 40.17 21.79 25.13
CA ARG A 429 40.95 21.62 26.37
C ARG A 429 42.19 20.73 26.15
N LYS A 430 43.30 21.30 25.67
CA LYS A 430 44.65 20.70 25.79
C LYS A 430 45.15 20.89 27.24
N GLY A 431 44.76 19.98 28.13
CA GLY A 431 45.18 20.01 29.55
C GLY A 431 46.06 18.81 29.90
N LYS A 432 47.33 19.05 30.20
CA LYS A 432 48.30 18.07 30.73
C LYS A 432 47.77 17.41 32.02
N GLY A 433 47.17 16.24 31.91
CA GLY A 433 47.05 15.25 32.98
C GLY A 433 48.10 14.18 32.76
N LYS A 434 49.00 13.98 33.72
CA LYS A 434 50.01 12.91 33.71
C LYS A 434 49.32 11.56 33.46
N SER A 435 49.65 10.89 32.37
CA SER A 435 49.45 9.45 32.23
C SER A 435 50.32 8.75 33.28
N VAL A 436 49.72 8.37 34.40
CA VAL A 436 50.31 7.32 35.22
C VAL A 436 49.97 6.02 34.50
N ALA A 437 50.97 5.39 33.92
CA ALA A 437 50.90 3.98 33.56
C ALA A 437 50.73 3.18 34.86
N THR A 438 49.49 2.93 35.27
CA THR A 438 49.17 1.99 36.35
C THR A 438 48.85 0.64 35.73
N ASP A 439 49.89 -0.17 35.61
CA ASP A 439 49.79 -1.62 35.49
C ASP A 439 49.36 -2.18 36.87
N HIS A 440 48.09 -1.99 37.25
CA HIS A 440 47.50 -2.53 38.47
C HIS A 440 46.12 -3.13 38.17
N MET A 441 46.13 -4.40 37.77
CA MET A 441 44.99 -5.29 37.89
C MET A 441 45.14 -6.02 39.23
N ASP A 442 44.44 -5.53 40.26
CA ASP A 442 43.92 -6.26 41.44
C ASP A 442 43.79 -5.26 42.62
N GLU A 443 42.78 -4.38 42.61
CA GLU A 443 42.23 -3.77 43.84
C GLU A 443 40.72 -3.54 43.66
N ASP A 444 39.94 -4.04 44.63
CA ASP A 444 38.49 -3.85 44.76
C ASP A 444 38.19 -2.38 45.06
N TYR A 445 37.42 -1.71 44.19
CA TYR A 445 36.80 -0.40 44.48
C TYR A 445 35.38 -0.34 43.92
N ASP A 446 34.42 -0.28 44.86
CA ASP A 446 33.03 0.13 44.68
C ASP A 446 32.95 1.66 44.48
N ASP A 447 33.42 2.17 43.33
CA ASP A 447 33.09 3.52 42.85
C ASP A 447 32.52 3.41 41.42
N GLU A 448 31.18 3.52 41.33
CA GLU A 448 30.39 3.35 40.10
C GLU A 448 30.50 4.55 39.11
N ASP A 449 31.28 5.60 39.40
CA ASP A 449 31.11 6.93 38.75
C ASP A 449 32.15 7.39 37.70
N ASP A 450 33.19 6.61 37.35
CA ASP A 450 34.24 7.05 36.40
C ASP A 450 34.33 6.20 35.11
N ALA A 451 33.20 6.03 34.40
CA ALA A 451 33.21 5.76 32.96
C ALA A 451 33.07 7.10 32.23
N SER A 452 33.88 7.38 31.19
CA SER A 452 33.76 8.65 30.45
C SER A 452 32.37 8.77 29.81
N GLN A 453 31.49 9.53 30.45
CA GLN A 453 30.10 9.70 30.06
C GLN A 453 30.04 10.49 28.73
N GLY A 454 29.30 9.95 27.76
CA GLY A 454 29.04 10.63 26.49
C GLY A 454 28.10 11.83 26.63
N TYR A 455 27.98 12.64 25.58
CA TYR A 455 27.19 13.87 25.57
C TYR A 455 25.99 13.79 24.62
N ILE A 456 24.84 14.26 25.07
CA ILE A 456 23.63 14.41 24.25
C ILE A 456 23.48 15.89 23.88
N VAL A 457 23.36 16.17 22.59
CA VAL A 457 23.24 17.54 22.08
C VAL A 457 21.79 17.98 22.10
N GLU A 458 21.51 19.13 22.70
CA GLU A 458 20.19 19.77 22.60
C GLU A 458 20.11 20.55 21.29
N THR A 459 19.26 20.08 20.38
CA THR A 459 19.01 20.69 19.07
C THR A 459 17.61 21.29 18.99
N HIS A 460 17.44 22.33 18.16
CA HIS A 460 16.16 22.99 17.90
C HIS A 460 15.81 22.96 16.40
N GLY A 461 14.52 22.78 16.09
CA GLY A 461 14.01 22.61 14.73
C GLY A 461 14.23 21.21 14.14
N SER A 462 13.66 20.91 12.97
CA SER A 462 13.85 19.63 12.27
C SER A 462 15.02 19.70 11.29
N PHE A 463 15.85 18.67 11.27
CA PHE A 463 16.95 18.48 10.31
C PHE A 463 16.57 17.53 9.17
N ILE A 464 15.31 17.07 9.13
CA ILE A 464 14.83 16.06 8.20
C ILE A 464 13.88 16.70 7.19
N GLU A 465 14.18 16.54 5.91
CA GLU A 465 13.31 16.88 4.79
C GLU A 465 12.77 15.60 4.16
N VAL A 466 11.45 15.44 4.07
CA VAL A 466 10.83 14.29 3.39
C VAL A 466 10.69 14.61 1.90
N LEU A 467 11.40 13.88 1.03
CA LEU A 467 11.38 14.10 -0.42
C LEU A 467 10.29 13.29 -1.11
N SER A 468 10.12 12.02 -0.73
CA SER A 468 9.08 11.15 -1.29
C SER A 468 8.56 10.18 -0.25
N CYS A 469 7.27 9.85 -0.37
CA CYS A 469 6.58 8.83 0.42
C CYS A 469 6.07 7.71 -0.49
N TYR A 470 6.28 6.48 -0.07
CA TYR A 470 5.80 5.27 -0.71
C TYR A 470 4.73 4.66 0.17
N LYS A 471 3.48 4.67 -0.32
CA LYS A 471 2.30 4.26 0.44
C LYS A 471 2.44 2.84 0.98
N ASN A 472 2.12 2.65 2.26
CA ASN A 472 2.08 1.37 2.93
C ASN A 472 0.84 1.27 3.82
N ILE A 473 -0.04 0.31 3.51
CA ILE A 473 -1.28 0.08 4.26
C ILE A 473 -1.13 -1.01 5.34
N ALA A 474 0.09 -1.51 5.56
CA ALA A 474 0.40 -2.52 6.55
C ALA A 474 0.66 -1.91 7.94
N PRO A 475 0.39 -2.64 9.04
CA PRO A 475 -0.41 -3.86 9.09
C PRO A 475 -1.91 -3.56 8.99
N ILE A 476 -2.66 -4.39 8.25
CA ILE A 476 -4.13 -4.30 8.24
C ILE A 476 -4.66 -5.11 9.42
N LEU A 477 -5.24 -4.43 10.42
CA LEU A 477 -5.77 -5.06 11.64
C LEU A 477 -7.24 -5.43 11.54
N ASP A 478 -8.01 -4.59 10.85
CA ASP A 478 -9.43 -4.81 10.58
C ASP A 478 -9.80 -4.10 9.28
N ALA A 479 -10.88 -4.56 8.67
CA ALA A 479 -11.39 -3.98 7.43
C ALA A 479 -12.90 -4.15 7.37
N ILE A 480 -13.57 -3.25 6.64
CA ILE A 480 -14.99 -3.36 6.31
C ILE A 480 -15.23 -3.00 4.85
N LEU A 481 -16.29 -3.57 4.28
CA LEU A 481 -16.72 -3.34 2.91
C LEU A 481 -17.99 -2.48 2.93
N VAL A 482 -17.92 -1.28 2.34
CA VAL A 482 -18.89 -0.22 2.56
C VAL A 482 -19.28 0.45 1.25
N ASP A 483 -20.55 0.77 1.08
CA ASP A 483 -21.03 1.61 -0.02
C ASP A 483 -21.53 2.94 0.56
N THR A 484 -20.60 3.87 0.79
CA THR A 484 -20.89 5.20 1.39
C THR A 484 -21.84 6.02 0.51
N ASP A 485 -21.79 5.79 -0.81
CA ASP A 485 -22.50 6.59 -1.79
C ASP A 485 -23.82 5.94 -2.25
N SER A 486 -24.20 4.79 -1.67
CA SER A 486 -25.35 3.97 -2.13
C SER A 486 -25.30 3.73 -3.65
N SER A 487 -24.09 3.50 -4.14
CA SER A 487 -23.69 3.43 -5.54
C SER A 487 -23.83 2.06 -6.17
N GLY A 488 -23.90 1.01 -5.36
CA GLY A 488 -23.68 -0.36 -5.78
C GLY A 488 -22.19 -0.72 -5.94
N GLN A 489 -21.28 0.26 -5.85
CA GLN A 489 -19.83 0.03 -5.79
C GLN A 489 -19.38 0.09 -4.33
N LYS A 490 -18.82 -1.02 -3.87
CA LYS A 490 -18.30 -1.10 -2.50
C LYS A 490 -16.85 -0.66 -2.47
N HIS A 491 -16.48 0.02 -1.40
CA HIS A 491 -15.13 0.45 -1.07
C HIS A 491 -14.66 -0.34 0.15
N ILE A 492 -13.36 -0.64 0.19
CA ILE A 492 -12.75 -1.22 1.37
C ILE A 492 -12.24 -0.08 2.24
N VAL A 493 -12.59 -0.12 3.52
CA VAL A 493 -12.00 0.77 4.53
C VAL A 493 -11.21 -0.11 5.50
N THR A 494 -9.91 0.14 5.64
CA THR A 494 -9.01 -0.63 6.49
C THR A 494 -8.52 0.21 7.66
N CYS A 495 -8.39 -0.43 8.82
CA CYS A 495 -7.66 0.09 9.97
C CYS A 495 -6.21 -0.40 9.87
N SER A 496 -5.30 0.55 9.72
CA SER A 496 -3.90 0.27 9.45
C SER A 496 -2.97 1.03 10.38
N GLY A 497 -1.75 0.55 10.47
CA GLY A 497 -0.67 1.24 11.16
C GLY A 497 -0.40 0.74 12.58
N ALA A 498 0.73 1.17 13.11
CA ALA A 498 1.13 0.92 14.48
C ALA A 498 1.96 2.11 15.02
N ARG A 499 2.00 2.28 16.34
CA ARG A 499 2.82 3.31 17.01
C ARG A 499 2.44 4.71 16.51
N SER A 500 3.36 5.43 15.87
CA SER A 500 3.16 6.78 15.33
C SER A 500 2.46 6.83 13.96
N THR A 501 2.12 5.68 13.38
CA THR A 501 1.69 5.56 11.97
C THR A 501 0.22 5.13 11.81
N GLY A 502 -0.62 5.33 12.83
CA GLY A 502 -2.04 5.01 12.80
C GLY A 502 -2.75 5.71 11.64
N SER A 503 -3.48 4.95 10.82
CA SER A 503 -4.20 5.47 9.65
C SER A 503 -5.43 4.64 9.28
N ILE A 504 -6.41 5.30 8.67
CA ILE A 504 -7.52 4.63 8.01
C ILE A 504 -7.30 4.75 6.50
N ASN A 505 -7.24 3.61 5.81
CA ASN A 505 -7.03 3.57 4.37
C ASN A 505 -8.32 3.21 3.65
N ILE A 506 -8.62 3.93 2.57
CA ILE A 506 -9.80 3.73 1.74
C ILE A 506 -9.30 3.22 0.40
N VAL A 507 -9.56 1.94 0.12
CA VAL A 507 -9.15 1.28 -1.11
C VAL A 507 -10.35 1.18 -2.04
N ARG A 508 -10.20 1.75 -3.24
CA ARG A 508 -11.25 1.82 -4.26
C ARG A 508 -10.71 1.39 -5.61
N ASN A 509 -11.57 0.80 -6.43
CA ASN A 509 -11.30 0.59 -7.84
C ASN A 509 -11.74 1.84 -8.63
N GLY A 510 -10.81 2.57 -9.23
CA GLY A 510 -11.13 3.82 -9.94
C GLY A 510 -9.91 4.67 -10.29
N ALA A 511 -10.12 5.69 -11.11
CA ALA A 511 -9.06 6.61 -11.52
C ALA A 511 -8.84 7.69 -10.45
N ASP A 512 -7.59 8.11 -10.29
CA ASP A 512 -7.24 9.23 -9.42
C ASP A 512 -7.49 10.55 -10.15
N PHE A 513 -7.99 11.54 -9.41
CA PHE A 513 -8.14 12.91 -9.89
C PHE A 513 -7.29 13.81 -9.01
N GLN A 514 -6.14 14.21 -9.54
CA GLN A 514 -5.26 15.16 -8.87
C GLN A 514 -5.80 16.57 -9.12
N GLU A 515 -6.32 17.20 -8.07
CA GLU A 515 -6.70 18.60 -8.07
C GLU A 515 -5.45 19.49 -8.13
N ILE A 516 -5.37 20.36 -9.13
CA ILE A 516 -4.25 21.29 -9.34
C ILE A 516 -4.70 22.73 -9.10
N GLY A 517 -5.98 23.03 -9.32
CA GLY A 517 -6.55 24.34 -9.01
C GLY A 517 -8.07 24.31 -8.84
N HIS A 518 -8.59 25.25 -8.07
CA HIS A 518 -10.02 25.43 -7.82
C HIS A 518 -10.40 26.91 -7.91
N VAL A 519 -11.42 27.21 -8.71
CA VAL A 519 -11.99 28.54 -8.88
C VAL A 519 -13.36 28.57 -8.18
N PRO A 520 -13.44 29.06 -6.93
CA PRO A 520 -14.69 29.11 -6.17
C PRO A 520 -15.64 30.19 -6.71
N GLY A 521 -16.95 30.01 -6.48
CA GLY A 521 -17.96 31.07 -6.64
C GLY A 521 -18.73 31.07 -7.97
N LEU A 522 -18.32 30.26 -8.95
CA LEU A 522 -19.07 30.04 -10.19
C LEU A 522 -20.09 28.92 -9.99
N THR A 523 -21.37 29.28 -9.87
CA THR A 523 -22.47 28.33 -9.62
C THR A 523 -23.40 28.20 -10.83
N GLY A 524 -24.07 27.05 -10.97
CA GLY A 524 -25.07 26.85 -12.04
C GLY A 524 -24.50 26.79 -13.45
N VAL A 525 -23.25 26.35 -13.59
CA VAL A 525 -22.58 26.16 -14.88
C VAL A 525 -23.18 24.97 -15.62
N VAL A 526 -23.56 25.18 -16.88
CA VAL A 526 -24.19 24.19 -17.77
C VAL A 526 -23.21 23.67 -18.81
N GLY A 527 -22.29 24.52 -19.25
CA GLY A 527 -21.31 24.17 -20.28
C GLY A 527 -19.98 24.89 -20.07
N VAL A 528 -18.89 24.20 -20.38
CA VAL A 528 -17.52 24.72 -20.31
C VAL A 528 -16.80 24.34 -21.60
N TRP A 529 -16.04 25.28 -22.16
CA TRP A 529 -15.21 25.06 -23.35
C TRP A 529 -13.87 25.74 -23.17
N SER A 530 -12.80 25.08 -23.63
CA SER A 530 -11.48 25.69 -23.79
C SER A 530 -11.29 26.12 -25.23
N VAL A 531 -10.62 27.25 -25.43
CA VAL A 531 -10.36 27.80 -26.76
C VAL A 531 -8.94 28.31 -26.87
N ARG A 532 -8.41 28.11 -28.08
CA ARG A 532 -7.07 28.51 -28.48
C ARG A 532 -7.10 29.80 -29.28
N THR A 533 -5.98 30.51 -29.29
CA THR A 533 -5.80 31.70 -30.13
C THR A 533 -5.83 31.33 -31.60
N MET A 534 -5.05 30.31 -31.99
CA MET A 534 -5.12 29.65 -33.28
C MET A 534 -5.53 28.18 -33.12
N LEU A 535 -6.23 27.62 -34.11
CA LEU A 535 -6.67 26.23 -34.07
C LEU A 535 -5.53 25.22 -33.79
N ASP A 536 -4.39 25.39 -34.47
CA ASP A 536 -3.25 24.47 -34.41
C ASP A 536 -2.29 24.76 -33.23
N ASP A 537 -2.60 25.73 -32.36
CA ASP A 537 -1.80 25.99 -31.15
C ASP A 537 -1.85 24.79 -30.19
N THR A 538 -0.77 24.55 -29.47
CA THR A 538 -0.72 23.48 -28.45
C THR A 538 -1.37 23.92 -27.13
N THR A 539 -1.38 25.22 -26.84
CA THR A 539 -1.83 25.80 -25.57
C THR A 539 -3.19 26.47 -25.71
N ASP A 540 -4.10 26.17 -24.79
CA ASP A 540 -5.39 26.85 -24.66
C ASP A 540 -5.19 28.18 -23.92
N ARG A 541 -5.87 29.26 -24.36
CA ARG A 541 -5.73 30.61 -23.80
C ARG A 541 -6.97 31.10 -23.08
N TYR A 542 -8.15 30.71 -23.55
CA TYR A 542 -9.43 31.17 -23.01
C TYR A 542 -10.29 30.01 -22.53
N ILE A 543 -11.07 30.26 -21.48
CA ILE A 543 -12.11 29.35 -20.97
C ILE A 543 -13.45 30.07 -21.07
N LEU A 544 -14.40 29.48 -21.80
CA LEU A 544 -15.78 29.95 -21.85
C LEU A 544 -16.63 29.13 -20.90
N VAL A 545 -17.39 29.81 -20.04
CA VAL A 545 -18.26 29.22 -19.03
C VAL A 545 -19.67 29.72 -19.27
N SER A 546 -20.59 28.81 -19.59
CA SER A 546 -22.01 29.14 -19.83
C SER A 546 -22.86 28.66 -18.65
N THR A 547 -23.67 29.56 -18.10
CA THR A 547 -24.73 29.26 -17.14
C THR A 547 -26.08 29.23 -17.86
N ASN A 548 -27.16 28.88 -17.15
CA ASN A 548 -28.51 28.93 -17.72
C ASN A 548 -28.94 30.34 -18.20
N ARG A 549 -28.31 31.41 -17.71
CA ARG A 549 -28.73 32.81 -17.97
C ARG A 549 -27.66 33.65 -18.66
N SER A 550 -26.39 33.30 -18.52
CA SER A 550 -25.29 34.13 -19.02
C SER A 550 -24.08 33.32 -19.40
N THR A 551 -23.28 33.86 -20.31
CA THR A 551 -21.98 33.30 -20.72
C THR A 551 -20.86 34.24 -20.25
N HIS A 552 -19.82 33.67 -19.64
CA HIS A 552 -18.63 34.35 -19.12
C HIS A 552 -17.37 33.83 -19.82
N LEU A 553 -16.39 34.71 -20.05
CA LEU A 553 -15.10 34.38 -20.67
C LEU A 553 -13.96 34.69 -19.69
N PHE A 554 -13.04 33.75 -19.55
CA PHE A 554 -11.85 33.87 -18.72
C PHE A 554 -10.60 33.74 -19.58
N GLU A 555 -9.58 34.55 -19.30
CA GLU A 555 -8.25 34.45 -19.89
C GLU A 555 -7.30 33.76 -18.92
N ILE A 556 -6.44 32.89 -19.47
CA ILE A 556 -5.39 32.21 -18.72
C ILE A 556 -4.07 32.91 -19.06
N ASP A 557 -3.46 33.52 -18.04
CA ASP A 557 -2.09 34.04 -18.14
C ASP A 557 -1.13 33.08 -17.42
N ASP A 558 -0.18 32.54 -18.19
CA ASP A 558 0.81 31.54 -17.76
C ASP A 558 2.25 32.05 -17.95
N SER A 559 2.45 33.37 -17.85
CA SER A 559 3.72 34.05 -18.14
C SER A 559 4.74 34.11 -16.98
N GLY A 560 4.51 33.43 -15.84
CA GLY A 560 5.38 33.45 -14.65
C GLY A 560 5.27 32.24 -13.71
N SER A 561 5.86 32.33 -12.50
CA SER A 561 5.85 31.26 -11.46
C SER A 561 4.47 30.98 -10.85
N THR A 562 3.43 31.71 -11.25
CA THR A 562 2.04 31.56 -10.78
C THR A 562 1.08 31.80 -11.95
N THR A 563 0.25 30.82 -12.28
CA THR A 563 -0.79 30.93 -13.32
C THR A 563 -2.02 31.64 -12.76
N THR A 564 -2.54 32.64 -13.47
CA THR A 564 -3.75 33.37 -13.07
C THR A 564 -4.87 33.23 -14.09
N ILE A 565 -6.10 33.06 -13.60
CA ILE A 565 -7.31 33.01 -14.42
C ILE A 565 -8.11 34.28 -14.13
N THR A 566 -8.18 35.19 -15.10
CA THR A 566 -8.86 36.48 -14.94
C THR A 566 -10.13 36.54 -15.79
N PRO A 567 -11.24 37.09 -15.25
CA PRO A 567 -12.41 37.37 -16.07
C PRO A 567 -12.05 38.47 -17.08
N VAL A 568 -12.42 38.28 -18.35
CA VAL A 568 -12.20 39.30 -19.38
C VAL A 568 -13.23 40.42 -19.20
N ASP A 569 -12.81 41.68 -19.37
CA ASP A 569 -13.67 42.84 -19.18
C ASP A 569 -14.85 42.90 -20.17
N SER A 570 -15.98 43.46 -19.74
CA SER A 570 -17.19 43.55 -20.57
C SER A 570 -17.00 44.40 -21.85
N ALA A 571 -15.99 45.27 -21.89
CA ALA A 571 -15.66 46.08 -23.06
C ALA A 571 -15.00 45.27 -24.20
N THR A 572 -14.22 44.23 -23.87
CA THR A 572 -13.54 43.34 -24.83
C THR A 572 -14.41 42.15 -25.27
N ILE A 573 -15.53 41.90 -24.58
CA ILE A 573 -16.49 40.80 -24.87
C ILE A 573 -17.70 41.27 -25.70
N GLN A 574 -17.81 42.55 -26.10
CA GLN A 574 -19.02 43.09 -26.79
C GLN A 574 -19.50 42.28 -28.01
N SER A 575 -18.60 41.58 -28.70
CA SER A 575 -18.92 40.73 -29.86
C SER A 575 -19.60 39.40 -29.50
N LEU A 576 -19.40 38.87 -28.27
CA LEU A 576 -20.02 37.64 -27.80
C LEU A 576 -21.43 37.89 -27.26
N VAL A 577 -22.29 36.89 -27.39
CA VAL A 577 -23.58 36.87 -26.67
C VAL A 577 -23.31 36.42 -25.25
N THR A 578 -23.46 37.33 -24.29
CA THR A 578 -23.30 37.06 -22.85
C THR A 578 -24.63 36.89 -22.12
N THR A 579 -25.76 37.26 -22.74
CA THR A 579 -27.11 37.25 -22.15
C THR A 579 -27.87 35.94 -22.35
N GLU A 580 -27.34 35.02 -23.15
CA GLU A 580 -27.94 33.71 -23.43
C GLU A 580 -26.93 32.59 -23.11
N ALA A 581 -27.45 31.38 -22.90
CA ALA A 581 -26.63 30.19 -22.72
C ALA A 581 -26.02 29.77 -24.08
N THR A 582 -24.70 29.62 -24.10
CA THR A 582 -23.98 29.05 -25.25
C THR A 582 -24.23 27.54 -25.32
N LEU A 583 -24.58 27.03 -26.51
CA LEU A 583 -24.83 25.61 -26.79
C LEU A 583 -23.58 24.90 -27.35
N ALA A 584 -22.82 25.60 -28.20
CA ALA A 584 -21.56 25.08 -28.75
C ALA A 584 -20.56 26.23 -28.96
N PHE A 585 -19.30 25.97 -28.62
CA PHE A 585 -18.18 26.90 -28.83
C PHE A 585 -16.96 26.12 -29.30
N SER A 586 -16.37 26.49 -30.44
CA SER A 586 -15.23 25.76 -31.02
C SER A 586 -14.40 26.63 -31.96
N ASN A 587 -13.09 26.37 -32.04
CA ASN A 587 -12.23 26.88 -33.10
C ASN A 587 -12.62 26.27 -34.46
N LEU A 588 -12.51 27.06 -35.53
CA LEU A 588 -12.76 26.64 -36.91
C LEU A 588 -11.50 26.84 -37.78
N ALA A 589 -11.32 25.96 -38.77
CA ALA A 589 -10.28 26.03 -39.79
C ALA A 589 -10.77 26.78 -41.02
N ARG A 590 -9.95 27.70 -41.56
CA ARG A 590 -10.24 28.38 -42.82
C ARG A 590 -10.08 27.41 -43.99
N ARG A 591 -11.02 27.44 -44.92
CA ARG A 591 -10.98 26.63 -46.15
C ARG A 591 -10.41 27.46 -47.30
N SER A 592 -9.41 26.94 -47.98
CA SER A 592 -8.75 27.61 -49.11
C SER A 592 -8.57 26.65 -50.27
N SER A 593 -8.77 27.12 -51.50
CA SER A 593 -8.58 26.29 -52.69
C SER A 593 -7.12 26.33 -53.14
N VAL A 594 -6.43 25.19 -53.12
CA VAL A 594 -5.05 25.07 -53.63
C VAL A 594 -5.03 23.97 -54.68
N GLY A 595 -4.85 24.35 -55.96
CA GLY A 595 -4.75 23.40 -57.07
C GLY A 595 -6.04 22.62 -57.38
N GLY A 596 -7.22 23.21 -57.15
CA GLY A 596 -8.52 22.56 -57.40
C GLY A 596 -8.99 21.60 -56.30
N SER A 597 -8.24 21.48 -55.21
CA SER A 597 -8.65 20.74 -54.01
C SER A 597 -8.80 21.69 -52.82
N SER A 598 -9.89 21.55 -52.07
CA SER A 598 -10.14 22.34 -50.85
C SER A 598 -9.24 21.86 -49.71
N VAL A 599 -8.35 22.73 -49.23
CA VAL A 599 -7.45 22.46 -48.10
C VAL A 599 -7.85 23.32 -46.90
N TYR A 600 -7.80 22.76 -45.70
CA TYR A 600 -8.04 23.49 -44.46
C TYR A 600 -6.72 24.03 -43.90
N LYS A 601 -6.66 25.34 -43.63
CA LYS A 601 -5.51 26.05 -43.06
C LYS A 601 -5.79 26.44 -41.61
N ASN A 602 -4.72 26.71 -40.84
CA ASN A 602 -4.83 27.24 -39.49
C ASN A 602 -5.54 28.61 -39.50
N SER A 603 -6.37 28.89 -38.51
CA SER A 603 -7.08 30.17 -38.39
C SER A 603 -7.42 30.56 -36.95
N PRO A 604 -7.56 31.86 -36.68
CA PRO A 604 -8.00 32.41 -35.39
C PRO A 604 -9.53 32.51 -35.26
N LEU A 605 -10.28 31.78 -36.10
CA LEU A 605 -11.74 31.83 -36.14
C LEU A 605 -12.34 30.94 -35.06
N VAL A 606 -13.36 31.45 -34.39
CA VAL A 606 -14.12 30.76 -33.34
C VAL A 606 -15.60 30.96 -33.61
N ILE A 607 -16.41 29.94 -33.36
CA ILE A 607 -17.86 30.02 -33.54
C ILE A 607 -18.56 29.87 -32.20
N GLN A 608 -19.53 30.76 -31.93
CA GLN A 608 -20.44 30.68 -30.81
C GLN A 608 -21.84 30.39 -31.33
N VAL A 609 -22.50 29.37 -30.77
CA VAL A 609 -23.89 29.05 -31.08
C VAL A 609 -24.74 29.24 -29.83
N VAL A 610 -25.79 30.02 -29.94
CA VAL A 610 -26.81 30.29 -28.92
C VAL A 610 -28.19 29.95 -29.47
N ALA A 611 -29.24 30.00 -28.64
CA ALA A 611 -30.60 29.68 -29.06
C ALA A 611 -31.10 30.61 -30.20
N SER A 612 -30.71 31.89 -30.15
CA SER A 612 -31.10 32.91 -31.14
C SER A 612 -30.35 32.82 -32.48
N GLY A 613 -29.19 32.16 -32.53
CA GLY A 613 -28.37 32.10 -33.75
C GLY A 613 -26.93 31.65 -33.55
N ALA A 614 -26.13 31.75 -34.62
CA ALA A 614 -24.69 31.44 -34.61
C ALA A 614 -23.86 32.67 -34.99
N ARG A 615 -22.77 32.93 -34.26
CA ARG A 615 -21.84 34.03 -34.50
C ARG A 615 -20.43 33.50 -34.79
N LEU A 616 -19.86 33.92 -35.91
CA LEU A 616 -18.46 33.69 -36.25
C LEU A 616 -17.63 34.87 -35.74
N LEU A 617 -16.62 34.56 -34.95
CA LEU A 617 -15.75 35.49 -34.26
C LEU A 617 -14.30 35.28 -34.70
N LYS A 618 -13.53 36.36 -34.72
CA LYS A 618 -12.08 36.32 -34.96
C LYS A 618 -11.34 36.73 -33.70
N SER A 619 -10.45 35.87 -33.22
CA SER A 619 -9.58 36.17 -32.08
C SER A 619 -8.56 37.24 -32.48
N ASN A 620 -8.51 38.36 -31.77
CA ASN A 620 -7.54 39.44 -32.00
C ASN A 620 -6.52 39.49 -30.85
N THR A 621 -5.26 39.27 -31.20
CA THR A 621 -4.14 39.23 -30.24
C THR A 621 -3.74 40.60 -29.70
N ALA A 622 -4.12 41.71 -30.35
CA ALA A 622 -3.68 43.06 -29.97
C ALA A 622 -4.47 43.69 -28.82
N PHE A 623 -5.74 43.32 -28.64
CA PHE A 623 -6.64 43.91 -27.64
C PHE A 623 -7.20 42.89 -26.63
N GLY A 624 -6.82 41.61 -26.73
CA GLY A 624 -7.32 40.56 -25.83
C GLY A 624 -8.84 40.40 -25.92
N GLY A 625 -9.34 39.97 -27.09
CA GLY A 625 -10.78 39.83 -27.30
C GLY A 625 -11.19 39.24 -28.65
N TYR A 626 -12.50 39.19 -28.88
CA TYR A 626 -13.10 38.65 -30.09
C TYR A 626 -13.77 39.75 -30.91
N GLU A 627 -13.55 39.73 -32.22
CA GLU A 627 -14.20 40.60 -33.20
C GLU A 627 -15.29 39.83 -33.95
N LEU A 628 -16.49 40.42 -34.11
CA LEU A 628 -17.57 39.80 -34.86
C LEU A 628 -17.27 39.84 -36.37
N VAL A 629 -17.22 38.66 -37.00
CA VAL A 629 -17.08 38.53 -38.46
C VAL A 629 -18.45 38.39 -39.12
N LEU A 630 -19.29 37.51 -38.59
CA LEU A 630 -20.60 37.21 -39.16
C LEU A 630 -21.58 36.79 -38.07
N GLU A 631 -22.82 37.27 -38.17
CA GLU A 631 -23.93 36.82 -37.35
C GLU A 631 -24.99 36.16 -38.24
N TYR A 632 -25.42 34.98 -37.86
CA TYR A 632 -26.56 34.29 -38.45
C TYR A 632 -27.71 34.23 -37.46
N PRO A 633 -28.69 35.15 -37.54
CA PRO A 633 -29.88 35.11 -36.73
C PRO A 633 -30.88 34.08 -37.28
N VAL A 634 -31.40 33.22 -36.40
CA VAL A 634 -32.39 32.19 -36.78
C VAL A 634 -33.80 32.79 -36.85
N LEU A 635 -34.05 33.84 -36.05
CA LEU A 635 -35.34 34.51 -35.92
C LEU A 635 -35.81 35.25 -37.19
N SER A 636 -34.93 35.52 -38.17
CA SER A 636 -35.28 36.29 -39.37
C SER A 636 -35.78 35.45 -40.56
N ASN A 637 -35.76 34.11 -40.48
CA ASN A 637 -36.13 33.19 -41.57
C ASN A 637 -37.41 32.38 -41.29
N VAL A 638 -38.35 32.90 -40.49
CA VAL A 638 -39.61 32.21 -40.17
C VAL A 638 -40.64 32.40 -41.30
N PRO A 639 -41.11 31.35 -41.98
CA PRO A 639 -42.28 31.44 -42.86
C PRO A 639 -43.53 31.80 -42.05
N TYR A 640 -44.37 32.70 -42.54
CA TYR A 640 -45.62 33.10 -41.88
C TYR A 640 -46.45 31.89 -41.41
N GLY A 641 -46.61 31.72 -40.09
CA GLY A 641 -47.52 30.73 -39.48
C GLY A 641 -46.89 29.61 -38.63
N GLN A 642 -45.56 29.53 -38.50
CA GLN A 642 -44.89 28.66 -37.52
C GLN A 642 -44.34 29.47 -36.34
N GLY A 643 -44.33 28.89 -35.13
CA GLY A 643 -43.78 29.53 -33.92
C GLY A 643 -42.30 29.90 -34.05
N PRO A 644 -41.73 30.63 -33.08
CA PRO A 644 -40.33 31.06 -33.14
C PRO A 644 -39.40 29.86 -33.31
N LEU A 645 -38.57 29.88 -34.34
CA LEU A 645 -37.56 28.86 -34.61
C LEU A 645 -36.36 29.11 -33.68
N GLU A 646 -36.07 28.16 -32.80
CA GLU A 646 -34.92 28.22 -31.87
C GLU A 646 -33.96 27.05 -32.11
N ILE A 647 -32.65 27.27 -31.87
CA ILE A 647 -31.66 26.19 -31.90
C ILE A 647 -31.74 25.41 -30.59
N VAL A 648 -32.05 24.12 -30.69
CA VAL A 648 -32.22 23.22 -29.55
C VAL A 648 -30.92 22.48 -29.20
N ALA A 649 -30.16 22.09 -30.22
CA ALA A 649 -28.89 21.38 -30.04
C ALA A 649 -27.90 21.77 -31.16
N ALA A 650 -26.63 21.87 -30.81
CA ALA A 650 -25.56 22.17 -31.76
C ALA A 650 -24.29 21.37 -31.44
N SER A 651 -23.54 21.03 -32.48
CA SER A 651 -22.21 20.43 -32.37
C SER A 651 -21.32 21.02 -33.45
N ALA A 652 -20.10 21.38 -33.08
CA ALA A 652 -19.09 21.90 -33.99
C ALA A 652 -17.85 21.01 -33.97
N ASN A 653 -17.23 20.83 -35.13
CA ASN A 653 -15.86 20.32 -35.26
C ASN A 653 -15.00 21.39 -35.95
N ALA A 654 -13.74 21.09 -36.23
CA ALA A 654 -12.81 22.06 -36.83
C ALA A 654 -13.22 22.57 -38.23
N SER A 655 -14.20 21.99 -38.92
CA SER A 655 -14.58 22.39 -40.29
C SER A 655 -16.08 22.48 -40.57
N GLN A 656 -16.91 21.85 -39.75
CA GLN A 656 -18.34 21.69 -39.94
C GLN A 656 -19.08 22.08 -38.66
N LEU A 657 -20.22 22.73 -38.84
CA LEU A 657 -21.15 23.07 -37.79
C LEU A 657 -22.49 22.36 -38.07
N VAL A 658 -23.01 21.65 -37.08
CA VAL A 658 -24.35 21.05 -37.15
C VAL A 658 -25.26 21.75 -36.16
N MET A 659 -26.40 22.24 -36.64
CA MET A 659 -27.42 22.89 -35.83
C MET A 659 -28.75 22.17 -36.02
N ALA A 660 -29.41 21.85 -34.91
CA ALA A 660 -30.76 21.33 -34.88
C ALA A 660 -31.71 22.39 -34.33
N ALA A 661 -32.71 22.75 -35.13
CA ALA A 661 -33.75 23.70 -34.77
C ALA A 661 -35.04 23.00 -34.32
N SER A 662 -35.87 23.74 -33.59
CA SER A 662 -37.24 23.35 -33.24
C SER A 662 -38.03 22.88 -34.47
N GLY A 663 -38.83 21.82 -34.32
CA GLY A 663 -39.52 21.18 -35.46
C GLY A 663 -38.70 20.10 -36.19
N GLY A 664 -37.54 19.71 -35.65
CA GLY A 664 -36.73 18.61 -36.19
C GLY A 664 -35.90 18.97 -37.42
N LYS A 665 -35.70 20.28 -37.67
CA LYS A 665 -34.91 20.77 -38.80
C LYS A 665 -33.41 20.65 -38.49
N LEU A 666 -32.68 19.94 -39.35
CA LEU A 666 -31.23 19.74 -39.21
C LEU A 666 -30.48 20.50 -40.31
N MET A 667 -29.50 21.30 -39.92
CA MET A 667 -28.71 22.15 -40.80
C MET A 667 -27.22 21.86 -40.63
N LEU A 668 -26.54 21.52 -41.72
CA LEU A 668 -25.09 21.29 -41.76
C LEU A 668 -24.40 22.43 -42.52
N TRP A 669 -23.49 23.10 -41.84
CA TRP A 669 -22.84 24.34 -42.25
C TRP A 669 -21.34 24.12 -42.34
N ARG A 670 -20.68 24.86 -43.23
CA ARG A 670 -19.21 24.91 -43.35
C ARG A 670 -18.77 26.31 -43.75
N LEU A 671 -17.49 26.61 -43.60
CA LEU A 671 -16.91 27.85 -44.15
C LEU A 671 -16.77 27.74 -45.69
N LYS A 672 -17.15 28.82 -46.38
CA LYS A 672 -17.00 28.98 -47.83
C LYS A 672 -15.51 29.02 -48.22
N GLU A 673 -15.21 28.69 -49.46
CA GLU A 673 -13.83 28.75 -49.95
C GLU A 673 -13.34 30.19 -50.09
N ASP A 674 -12.18 30.48 -49.47
CA ASP A 674 -11.46 31.76 -49.56
C ASP A 674 -12.26 33.00 -49.10
N ASP A 675 -13.40 32.78 -48.42
CA ASP A 675 -14.32 33.77 -47.88
C ASP A 675 -14.70 33.34 -46.45
N ASP A 676 -14.65 34.25 -45.47
CA ASP A 676 -14.99 33.96 -44.07
C ASP A 676 -16.53 33.88 -43.84
N ALA A 677 -17.29 33.64 -44.91
CA ALA A 677 -18.73 33.43 -44.88
C ALA A 677 -19.09 31.96 -44.57
N LEU A 678 -20.19 31.76 -43.84
CA LEU A 678 -20.77 30.43 -43.62
C LEU A 678 -21.67 30.04 -44.79
N GLU A 679 -21.42 28.88 -45.38
CA GLU A 679 -22.27 28.27 -46.40
C GLU A 679 -22.98 27.03 -45.85
N ASN A 680 -24.26 26.89 -46.21
CA ASN A 680 -24.98 25.63 -46.04
C ASN A 680 -24.40 24.61 -47.02
N ILE A 681 -24.14 23.38 -46.56
CA ILE A 681 -23.78 22.30 -47.49
C ILE A 681 -25.02 21.96 -48.31
N THR A 682 -24.99 22.27 -49.61
CA THR A 682 -26.10 22.08 -50.56
C THR A 682 -26.64 20.65 -50.48
N GLY A 683 -27.96 20.51 -50.33
CA GLY A 683 -28.66 19.21 -50.22
C GLY A 683 -28.67 18.57 -48.83
N CYS A 684 -27.89 19.05 -47.87
CA CYS A 684 -27.78 18.48 -46.51
C CYS A 684 -28.72 19.16 -45.49
N GLN A 685 -29.97 19.46 -45.88
CA GLN A 685 -31.01 19.95 -44.98
C GLN A 685 -32.11 18.91 -44.84
N ARG A 686 -32.44 18.57 -43.59
CA ARG A 686 -33.66 17.81 -43.29
C ARG A 686 -34.67 18.81 -42.74
N ASN A 687 -35.67 19.17 -43.54
CA ASN A 687 -36.65 20.20 -43.18
C ASN A 687 -37.80 19.68 -42.30
N GLU A 688 -38.08 18.38 -42.36
CA GLU A 688 -39.11 17.72 -41.55
C GLU A 688 -38.56 16.46 -40.88
N GLY A 689 -38.79 16.32 -39.58
CA GLY A 689 -38.33 15.19 -38.79
C GLY A 689 -38.87 15.19 -37.36
N PRO A 690 -38.72 14.08 -36.63
CA PRO A 690 -38.98 14.07 -35.20
C PRO A 690 -38.02 15.03 -34.47
N GLU A 691 -38.50 15.61 -33.37
CA GLU A 691 -37.71 16.55 -32.57
C GLU A 691 -36.38 15.94 -32.10
N ILE A 692 -35.32 16.71 -32.23
CA ILE A 692 -33.94 16.30 -31.97
C ILE A 692 -33.55 16.67 -30.54
N SER A 693 -32.92 15.72 -29.85
CA SER A 693 -32.51 15.85 -28.44
C SER A 693 -31.02 16.11 -28.27
N ALA A 694 -30.16 15.37 -28.97
CA ALA A 694 -28.72 15.60 -29.01
C ALA A 694 -28.14 15.32 -30.41
N VAL A 695 -27.08 16.04 -30.76
CA VAL A 695 -26.37 15.94 -32.04
C VAL A 695 -24.87 15.90 -31.80
N SER A 696 -24.14 15.16 -32.64
CA SER A 696 -22.67 15.14 -32.61
C SER A 696 -22.06 14.99 -34.00
N CYS A 697 -20.98 15.75 -34.24
CA CYS A 697 -20.22 15.75 -35.50
C CYS A 697 -18.72 15.52 -35.29
N VAL A 698 -18.32 14.88 -34.19
CA VAL A 698 -16.91 14.59 -33.89
C VAL A 698 -16.33 13.59 -34.91
N PRO A 699 -15.17 13.87 -35.52
CA PRO A 699 -14.56 12.96 -36.48
C PRO A 699 -13.97 11.72 -35.79
N LEU A 700 -14.24 10.54 -36.36
CA LEU A 700 -13.61 9.27 -35.93
C LEU A 700 -12.09 9.26 -36.10
N ASN A 701 -11.60 9.95 -37.13
CA ASN A 701 -10.18 10.09 -37.41
C ASN A 701 -9.76 11.54 -37.10
N THR A 702 -9.04 11.72 -35.99
CA THR A 702 -8.57 13.02 -35.49
C THR A 702 -7.65 13.75 -36.46
N THR A 703 -6.99 13.04 -37.39
CA THR A 703 -6.16 13.67 -38.45
C THR A 703 -6.99 14.36 -39.51
N LYS A 704 -8.27 13.96 -39.67
CA LYS A 704 -9.19 14.58 -40.63
C LYS A 704 -10.03 15.62 -39.90
N ARG A 705 -10.00 16.86 -40.40
CA ARG A 705 -10.79 17.98 -39.84
C ARG A 705 -12.29 17.88 -40.16
N THR A 706 -12.68 17.02 -41.09
CA THR A 706 -14.07 16.78 -41.53
C THR A 706 -14.60 15.44 -41.05
N SER A 707 -15.87 15.42 -40.60
CA SER A 707 -16.58 14.18 -40.28
C SER A 707 -17.53 13.78 -41.43
N PRO A 708 -17.48 12.53 -41.92
CA PRO A 708 -18.45 12.00 -42.87
C PRO A 708 -19.74 11.52 -42.19
N THR A 709 -19.74 11.36 -40.87
CA THR A 709 -20.85 10.80 -40.08
C THR A 709 -21.37 11.82 -39.08
N ILE A 710 -22.69 11.97 -39.03
CA ILE A 710 -23.41 12.84 -38.09
C ILE A 710 -24.35 11.98 -37.29
N ILE A 711 -24.40 12.20 -35.98
CA ILE A 711 -25.24 11.41 -35.09
C ILE A 711 -26.36 12.30 -34.58
N VAL A 712 -27.58 11.77 -34.62
CA VAL A 712 -28.78 12.46 -34.18
C VAL A 712 -29.57 11.55 -33.26
N SER A 713 -30.17 12.11 -32.23
CA SER A 713 -31.06 11.39 -31.31
C SER A 713 -32.38 12.13 -31.16
N TYR A 714 -33.46 11.40 -30.89
CA TYR A 714 -34.83 11.96 -30.94
C TYR A 714 -35.57 11.92 -29.60
N TRP A 715 -36.41 12.93 -29.35
CA TRP A 715 -37.21 13.03 -28.13
C TRP A 715 -38.25 11.94 -27.96
N LYS A 716 -39.05 11.67 -29.01
CA LYS A 716 -40.20 10.73 -28.90
C LYS A 716 -39.80 9.25 -28.96
N SER A 717 -38.73 8.92 -29.67
CA SER A 717 -38.35 7.53 -29.93
C SER A 717 -37.20 7.02 -29.06
N ASN A 718 -36.50 7.89 -28.33
CA ASN A 718 -35.28 7.55 -27.57
C ASN A 718 -34.28 6.72 -28.39
N ALA A 719 -34.26 6.90 -29.71
CA ALA A 719 -33.41 6.17 -30.63
C ALA A 719 -32.31 7.10 -31.18
N ILE A 720 -31.16 6.50 -31.48
CA ILE A 720 -30.02 7.15 -32.11
C ILE A 720 -30.00 6.76 -33.58
N GLU A 721 -29.84 7.74 -34.45
CA GLU A 721 -29.71 7.58 -35.89
C GLU A 721 -28.33 8.09 -36.33
N ILE A 722 -27.60 7.25 -37.05
CA ILE A 722 -26.30 7.59 -37.65
C ILE A 722 -26.54 7.97 -39.10
N LEU A 723 -26.27 9.23 -39.43
CA LEU A 723 -26.41 9.82 -40.75
C LEU A 723 -25.04 9.89 -41.42
N GLN A 724 -24.97 9.61 -42.72
CA GLN A 724 -23.78 9.80 -43.55
C GLN A 724 -23.99 11.00 -44.48
N VAL A 725 -22.98 11.87 -44.55
CA VAL A 725 -22.98 13.04 -45.42
C VAL A 725 -22.65 12.59 -46.85
N SER A 726 -23.62 12.66 -47.76
CA SER A 726 -23.44 12.39 -49.19
C SER A 726 -23.68 13.68 -50.02
N PRO A 727 -23.18 13.77 -51.27
CA PRO A 727 -23.44 14.91 -52.14
C PRO A 727 -24.93 15.12 -52.46
N LYS A 728 -25.77 14.10 -52.24
CA LYS A 728 -27.22 14.11 -52.47
C LYS A 728 -28.02 14.46 -51.21
N GLY A 729 -27.38 14.53 -50.04
CA GLY A 729 -27.99 14.88 -48.77
C GLY A 729 -27.53 14.00 -47.61
N LEU A 730 -28.33 13.97 -46.54
CA LEU A 730 -28.06 13.17 -45.35
C LEU A 730 -28.78 11.82 -45.45
N GLU A 731 -28.00 10.74 -45.56
CA GLU A 731 -28.52 9.37 -45.67
C GLU A 731 -28.46 8.63 -44.33
N SER A 732 -29.53 7.95 -43.96
CA SER A 732 -29.60 7.13 -42.74
C SER A 732 -28.85 5.81 -42.92
N VAL A 733 -27.82 5.58 -42.11
CA VAL A 733 -27.00 4.34 -42.16
C VAL A 733 -27.56 3.29 -41.21
N TYR A 734 -27.85 3.69 -39.97
CA TYR A 734 -28.32 2.78 -38.93
C TYR A 734 -29.16 3.51 -37.90
N LYS A 735 -30.19 2.84 -37.39
CA LYS A 735 -31.06 3.33 -36.31
C LYS A 735 -31.05 2.34 -35.15
N SER A 736 -30.72 2.83 -33.96
CA SER A 736 -30.65 2.01 -32.75
C SER A 736 -32.04 1.57 -32.28
N PRO A 737 -32.13 0.48 -31.49
CA PRO A 737 -33.33 0.21 -30.70
C PRO A 737 -33.60 1.34 -29.70
N THR A 738 -34.82 1.38 -29.18
CA THR A 738 -35.26 2.37 -28.18
C THR A 738 -34.43 2.23 -26.90
N LEU A 739 -33.89 3.33 -26.42
CA LEU A 739 -33.12 3.38 -25.17
C LEU A 739 -34.04 3.55 -23.95
N PRO A 740 -33.57 3.15 -22.74
CA PRO A 740 -34.38 3.23 -21.52
C PRO A 740 -34.83 4.64 -21.14
N ALA A 741 -34.08 5.66 -21.56
CA ALA A 741 -34.35 7.07 -21.29
C ALA A 741 -33.89 7.96 -22.45
N LEU A 742 -34.27 9.24 -22.40
CA LEU A 742 -33.91 10.26 -23.38
C LEU A 742 -32.40 10.45 -23.48
N VAL A 743 -31.85 10.56 -24.69
CA VAL A 743 -30.43 10.85 -24.92
C VAL A 743 -30.18 12.35 -24.79
N ARG A 744 -29.22 12.74 -23.94
CA ARG A 744 -28.82 14.14 -23.73
C ARG A 744 -27.46 14.48 -24.32
N SER A 745 -26.56 13.50 -24.40
CA SER A 745 -25.26 13.62 -25.07
C SER A 745 -25.00 12.38 -25.90
N VAL A 746 -24.33 12.55 -27.04
CA VAL A 746 -23.99 11.42 -27.92
C VAL A 746 -22.60 11.64 -28.54
N LEU A 747 -21.81 10.58 -28.64
CA LEU A 747 -20.45 10.64 -29.15
C LEU A 747 -20.08 9.32 -29.84
N LEU A 748 -19.61 9.40 -31.09
CA LEU A 748 -18.96 8.27 -31.76
C LEU A 748 -17.45 8.52 -31.72
N TYR A 749 -16.72 7.67 -31.02
CA TYR A 749 -15.31 7.89 -30.70
C TYR A 749 -14.48 6.64 -30.97
N ASN A 750 -13.27 6.84 -31.49
CA ASN A 750 -12.28 5.78 -31.64
C ASN A 750 -11.32 5.81 -30.46
N PHE A 751 -11.32 4.74 -29.66
CA PHE A 751 -10.43 4.61 -28.50
C PHE A 751 -9.02 4.14 -28.85
N GLY A 752 -8.83 3.60 -30.05
CA GLY A 752 -7.52 3.13 -30.49
C GLY A 752 -6.66 4.22 -31.14
N SER A 753 -5.36 3.98 -31.25
CA SER A 753 -4.40 4.88 -31.86
C SER A 753 -4.39 4.81 -33.39
N ASP A 754 -4.85 3.68 -33.97
CA ASP A 754 -4.89 3.51 -35.42
C ASP A 754 -5.96 4.39 -36.05
N THR A 755 -5.60 5.03 -37.16
CA THR A 755 -6.51 5.87 -37.96
C THR A 755 -7.16 5.11 -39.12
N ASN A 756 -6.66 3.91 -39.41
CA ASN A 756 -7.15 3.06 -40.49
C ASN A 756 -8.21 2.09 -39.95
N PRO A 757 -9.42 2.00 -40.56
CA PRO A 757 -10.47 1.11 -40.10
C PRO A 757 -10.13 -0.39 -40.13
N LYS A 758 -9.06 -0.78 -40.85
CA LYS A 758 -8.52 -2.15 -40.89
C LYS A 758 -7.33 -2.37 -39.93
N GLY A 759 -6.93 -1.35 -39.17
CA GLY A 759 -5.87 -1.44 -38.18
C GLY A 759 -6.25 -2.38 -37.04
N THR A 760 -5.25 -2.97 -36.40
CA THR A 760 -5.45 -3.87 -35.26
C THR A 760 -5.91 -3.11 -34.02
N ASP A 761 -5.51 -1.83 -33.88
CA ASP A 761 -5.87 -0.94 -32.77
C ASP A 761 -6.90 0.12 -33.21
N TYR A 762 -7.90 -0.30 -34.00
CA TYR A 762 -9.04 0.54 -34.39
C TYR A 762 -10.32 0.07 -33.68
N HIS A 763 -10.79 0.86 -32.71
CA HIS A 763 -11.85 0.49 -31.79
C HIS A 763 -12.90 1.59 -31.64
N PRO A 764 -13.80 1.74 -32.63
CA PRO A 764 -14.87 2.74 -32.60
C PRO A 764 -16.06 2.28 -31.74
N TYR A 765 -16.52 3.18 -30.88
CA TYR A 765 -17.68 2.99 -30.00
C TYR A 765 -18.62 4.18 -30.09
N LEU A 766 -19.92 3.89 -30.09
CA LEU A 766 -20.98 4.88 -29.92
C LEU A 766 -21.38 4.92 -28.44
N LEU A 767 -21.25 6.10 -27.85
CA LEU A 767 -21.60 6.39 -26.47
C LEU A 767 -22.79 7.34 -26.43
N ALA A 768 -23.75 7.06 -25.57
CA ALA A 768 -24.93 7.90 -25.37
C ALA A 768 -25.18 8.13 -23.87
N GLY A 769 -25.09 9.38 -23.44
CA GLY A 769 -25.45 9.81 -22.10
C GLY A 769 -26.95 10.03 -21.99
N LEU A 770 -27.61 9.32 -21.09
CA LEU A 770 -29.05 9.35 -20.91
C LEU A 770 -29.47 10.32 -19.80
N ALA A 771 -30.72 10.78 -19.85
CA ALA A 771 -31.31 11.70 -18.89
C ALA A 771 -31.52 11.09 -17.50
N ASN A 772 -31.61 9.75 -17.41
CA ASN A 772 -31.76 9.03 -16.15
C ASN A 772 -30.41 8.76 -15.44
N GLY A 773 -29.32 9.37 -15.90
CA GLY A 773 -27.98 9.18 -15.33
C GLY A 773 -27.29 7.87 -15.67
N THR A 774 -27.63 7.26 -16.81
CA THR A 774 -26.93 6.08 -17.33
C THR A 774 -26.23 6.39 -18.67
N VAL A 775 -25.14 5.68 -18.97
CA VAL A 775 -24.44 5.71 -20.26
C VAL A 775 -24.69 4.41 -21.00
N ALA A 776 -25.21 4.51 -22.22
CA ALA A 776 -25.29 3.37 -23.13
C ALA A 776 -24.06 3.36 -24.05
N SER A 777 -23.30 2.27 -24.05
CA SER A 777 -22.18 2.06 -24.97
C SER A 777 -22.50 0.96 -25.97
N PHE A 778 -22.15 1.20 -27.23
CA PHE A 778 -22.30 0.25 -28.32
C PHE A 778 -20.99 0.15 -29.11
N ARG A 779 -20.57 -1.06 -29.45
CA ARG A 779 -19.45 -1.29 -30.37
C ARG A 779 -19.92 -1.04 -31.80
N TRP A 780 -19.20 -0.17 -32.52
CA TRP A 780 -19.47 0.13 -33.92
C TRP A 780 -18.62 -0.78 -34.82
N LYS A 781 -19.23 -1.72 -35.54
CA LYS A 781 -18.52 -2.61 -36.46
C LYS A 781 -19.38 -2.93 -37.66
N ASP A 782 -18.79 -2.96 -38.86
CA ASP A 782 -19.49 -3.33 -40.09
C ASP A 782 -20.79 -2.53 -40.36
N LYS A 783 -20.78 -1.24 -39.98
CA LYS A 783 -21.95 -0.32 -40.04
C LYS A 783 -23.15 -0.75 -39.18
N GLN A 784 -22.93 -1.57 -38.15
CA GLN A 784 -23.94 -1.99 -37.19
C GLN A 784 -23.49 -1.69 -35.75
N LEU A 785 -24.48 -1.53 -34.86
CA LEU A 785 -24.25 -1.41 -33.42
C LEU A 785 -24.38 -2.79 -32.76
N THR A 786 -23.34 -3.22 -32.08
CA THR A 786 -23.24 -4.50 -31.36
C THR A 786 -22.83 -4.26 -29.91
N ASP A 787 -22.95 -5.28 -29.04
CA ASP A 787 -22.49 -5.24 -27.64
C ASP A 787 -23.01 -4.03 -26.84
N LYS A 788 -24.34 -3.98 -26.63
CA LYS A 788 -24.99 -2.92 -25.84
C LYS A 788 -24.66 -3.14 -24.35
N LYS A 789 -23.97 -2.18 -23.75
CA LYS A 789 -23.77 -2.12 -22.28
C LYS A 789 -24.37 -0.84 -21.72
N ILE A 790 -24.91 -0.92 -20.50
CA ILE A 790 -25.50 0.21 -19.78
C ILE A 790 -24.70 0.40 -18.48
N ILE A 791 -24.16 1.60 -18.29
CA ILE A 791 -23.33 1.97 -17.14
C ILE A 791 -24.08 3.02 -16.32
N PRO A 792 -24.52 2.73 -15.09
CA PRO A 792 -25.18 3.71 -14.25
C PRO A 792 -24.16 4.66 -13.59
N LEU A 793 -24.37 5.97 -13.76
CA LEU A 793 -23.58 7.05 -13.15
C LEU A 793 -24.37 7.86 -12.11
N GLY A 794 -25.68 7.63 -11.99
CA GLY A 794 -26.53 8.30 -11.00
C GLY A 794 -27.90 8.61 -11.60
N HIS A 795 -28.46 9.77 -11.24
CA HIS A 795 -29.78 10.21 -11.70
C HIS A 795 -29.76 11.50 -12.54
N ALA A 796 -28.65 12.25 -12.52
CA ALA A 796 -28.47 13.47 -13.31
C ALA A 796 -28.11 13.14 -14.77
N PRO A 797 -28.50 13.97 -15.75
CA PRO A 797 -28.20 13.73 -17.17
C PRO A 797 -26.69 13.67 -17.42
N VAL A 798 -26.25 12.71 -18.25
CA VAL A 798 -24.82 12.50 -18.50
C VAL A 798 -24.33 13.32 -19.70
N ASN A 799 -23.21 14.02 -19.53
CA ASN A 799 -22.45 14.69 -20.59
C ASN A 799 -21.17 13.91 -20.92
N LEU A 800 -20.76 13.87 -22.19
CA LEU A 800 -19.64 13.08 -22.68
C LEU A 800 -18.58 13.98 -23.33
N THR A 801 -17.38 14.00 -22.77
CA THR A 801 -16.27 14.84 -23.24
C THR A 801 -15.08 13.97 -23.63
N PRO A 802 -14.58 14.06 -24.88
CA PRO A 802 -13.35 13.35 -25.27
C PRO A 802 -12.14 13.96 -24.57
N CYS A 803 -11.24 13.12 -24.06
CA CYS A 803 -10.06 13.52 -23.32
C CYS A 803 -8.85 12.61 -23.64
N GLN A 804 -7.67 13.06 -23.24
CA GLN A 804 -6.45 12.25 -23.28
C GLN A 804 -5.94 12.10 -21.85
N VAL A 805 -5.70 10.87 -21.43
CA VAL A 805 -5.23 10.53 -20.08
C VAL A 805 -4.00 9.66 -20.23
N GLU A 806 -2.86 10.08 -19.68
CA GLU A 806 -1.57 9.38 -19.80
C GLU A 806 -1.19 9.00 -21.26
N GLY A 807 -1.55 9.87 -22.21
CA GLY A 807 -1.32 9.64 -23.65
C GLY A 807 -2.32 8.72 -24.35
N ARG A 808 -3.27 8.13 -23.61
CA ARG A 808 -4.35 7.27 -24.15
C ARG A 808 -5.58 8.08 -24.52
N HIS A 809 -6.30 7.62 -25.53
CA HIS A 809 -7.60 8.16 -25.94
C HIS A 809 -8.69 7.68 -24.97
N ALA A 810 -9.42 8.62 -24.35
CA ALA A 810 -10.42 8.31 -23.34
C ALA A 810 -11.63 9.25 -23.46
N VAL A 811 -12.75 8.87 -22.85
CA VAL A 811 -13.96 9.70 -22.79
C VAL A 811 -14.36 9.90 -21.33
N PHE A 812 -14.45 11.16 -20.91
CA PHE A 812 -14.95 11.54 -19.60
C PHE A 812 -16.48 11.63 -19.65
N ALA A 813 -17.17 10.84 -18.83
CA ALA A 813 -18.60 10.92 -18.64
C ALA A 813 -18.90 11.69 -17.35
N ALA A 814 -19.47 12.88 -17.48
CA ALA A 814 -19.88 13.76 -16.38
C ALA A 814 -21.36 13.56 -16.04
N GLY A 815 -21.69 13.42 -14.76
CA GLY A 815 -23.05 13.32 -14.26
C GLY A 815 -23.05 13.52 -12.75
N ASN A 816 -24.01 12.92 -12.03
CA ASN A 816 -23.96 12.90 -10.56
C ASN A 816 -22.65 12.26 -10.07
N ARG A 817 -22.19 11.22 -10.78
CA ARG A 817 -20.83 10.68 -10.67
C ARG A 817 -20.11 10.82 -12.00
N ALA A 818 -18.80 10.97 -11.93
CA ALA A 818 -17.95 10.97 -13.10
C ALA A 818 -17.22 9.65 -13.29
N THR A 819 -17.04 9.26 -14.55
CA THR A 819 -16.30 8.05 -14.92
C THR A 819 -15.52 8.29 -16.20
N VAL A 820 -14.31 7.76 -16.28
CA VAL A 820 -13.50 7.76 -17.50
C VAL A 820 -13.64 6.42 -18.19
N LEU A 821 -14.09 6.46 -19.44
CA LEU A 821 -14.12 5.31 -20.32
C LEU A 821 -12.80 5.26 -21.08
N SER A 822 -12.09 4.14 -20.98
CA SER A 822 -10.85 3.85 -21.71
C SER A 822 -10.94 2.46 -22.34
N PHE A 823 -10.12 2.19 -23.36
CA PHE A 823 -10.06 0.87 -23.97
C PHE A 823 -8.78 0.16 -23.52
N GLU A 824 -8.94 -0.92 -22.76
CA GLU A 824 -7.86 -1.67 -22.13
C GLU A 824 -8.17 -3.16 -22.24
N ASN A 825 -7.14 -4.00 -22.44
CA ASN A 825 -7.29 -5.46 -22.59
C ASN A 825 -8.40 -5.88 -23.56
N LYS A 826 -8.46 -5.22 -24.73
CA LYS A 826 -9.47 -5.44 -25.79
C LYS A 826 -10.93 -5.19 -25.39
N ARG A 827 -11.18 -4.54 -24.24
CA ARG A 827 -12.52 -4.20 -23.74
C ARG A 827 -12.63 -2.73 -23.35
N LEU A 828 -13.85 -2.21 -23.38
CA LEU A 828 -14.14 -0.89 -22.83
C LEU A 828 -14.22 -0.98 -21.30
N VAL A 829 -13.28 -0.34 -20.62
CA VAL A 829 -13.20 -0.26 -19.16
C VAL A 829 -13.73 1.09 -18.71
N HIS A 830 -14.40 1.11 -17.56
CA HIS A 830 -14.93 2.33 -16.97
C HIS A 830 -14.28 2.54 -15.60
N SER A 831 -13.52 3.62 -15.45
CA SER A 831 -12.79 3.97 -14.23
C SER A 831 -13.54 5.12 -13.53
N PRO A 832 -14.28 4.87 -12.44
CA PRO A 832 -15.00 5.92 -11.72
C PRO A 832 -14.02 6.93 -11.08
N ILE A 833 -14.45 8.19 -10.95
CA ILE A 833 -13.72 9.29 -10.31
C ILE A 833 -14.50 9.81 -9.10
N MET A 834 -13.77 10.19 -8.05
CA MET A 834 -14.30 10.67 -6.76
C MET A 834 -14.77 12.13 -6.78
N LEU A 835 -15.45 12.56 -7.84
CA LEU A 835 -16.07 13.87 -7.93
C LEU A 835 -17.57 13.72 -8.16
N LYS A 836 -18.33 14.45 -7.34
CA LYS A 836 -19.80 14.42 -7.34
C LYS A 836 -20.34 15.64 -8.08
N ASP A 837 -21.52 15.44 -8.66
CA ASP A 837 -22.34 16.48 -9.28
C ASP A 837 -21.62 17.32 -10.34
N ILE A 838 -20.96 16.65 -11.28
CA ILE A 838 -20.28 17.31 -12.40
C ILE A 838 -21.29 17.59 -13.50
N SER A 839 -21.54 18.87 -13.76
CA SER A 839 -22.49 19.29 -14.80
C SER A 839 -21.88 19.24 -16.20
N SER A 840 -20.62 19.68 -16.34
CA SER A 840 -19.91 19.75 -17.62
C SER A 840 -18.41 19.58 -17.41
N ALA A 841 -17.74 19.05 -18.43
CA ALA A 841 -16.29 18.87 -18.45
C ALA A 841 -15.70 19.36 -19.77
N ALA A 842 -14.50 19.93 -19.74
CA ALA A 842 -13.73 20.34 -20.91
C ALA A 842 -12.25 19.96 -20.77
N ARG A 843 -11.59 19.73 -21.90
CA ARG A 843 -10.12 19.55 -21.94
C ARG A 843 -9.43 20.89 -21.70
N LEU A 844 -8.35 20.91 -20.94
CA LEU A 844 -7.47 22.07 -20.81
C LEU A 844 -6.01 21.65 -20.99
N ASN A 845 -5.28 22.36 -21.84
CA ASN A 845 -3.85 22.15 -22.03
C ASN A 845 -3.10 23.48 -22.00
N THR A 846 -2.38 23.75 -20.90
CA THR A 846 -1.42 24.86 -20.78
C THR A 846 -0.07 24.35 -20.28
N PRO A 847 1.02 25.13 -20.33
CA PRO A 847 2.30 24.73 -19.73
C PRO A 847 2.16 24.27 -18.28
N THR A 848 1.41 25.00 -17.46
CA THR A 848 1.13 24.61 -16.06
C THR A 848 0.10 23.47 -15.97
N PHE A 849 -0.98 23.53 -16.76
CA PHE A 849 -2.05 22.53 -16.80
C PHE A 849 -1.92 21.60 -18.00
N ALA A 850 -0.81 20.87 -18.11
CA ALA A 850 -0.60 19.91 -19.21
C ALA A 850 -1.65 18.77 -19.16
N SER A 851 -2.35 18.51 -20.27
CA SER A 851 -3.36 17.45 -20.41
C SER A 851 -4.34 17.34 -19.23
N SER A 852 -4.85 18.47 -18.76
CA SER A 852 -5.76 18.57 -17.63
C SER A 852 -7.23 18.63 -18.09
N LEU A 853 -8.16 18.48 -17.14
CA LEU A 853 -9.60 18.65 -17.34
C LEU A 853 -10.10 19.80 -16.46
N ILE A 854 -11.02 20.60 -17.00
CA ILE A 854 -11.83 21.55 -16.24
C ILE A 854 -13.19 20.91 -16.00
N LEU A 855 -13.60 20.87 -14.74
CA LEU A 855 -14.83 20.23 -14.27
C LEU A 855 -15.69 21.29 -13.60
N ALA A 856 -16.93 21.43 -14.07
CA ALA A 856 -17.91 22.31 -13.47
C ALA A 856 -18.71 21.56 -12.41
N THR A 857 -18.69 22.08 -11.19
CA THR A 857 -19.45 21.57 -10.03
C THR A 857 -20.40 22.67 -9.52
N PRO A 858 -21.31 22.36 -8.58
CA PRO A 858 -22.19 23.37 -8.00
C PRO A 858 -21.44 24.44 -7.20
N THR A 859 -20.23 24.13 -6.70
CA THR A 859 -19.41 25.01 -5.85
C THR A 859 -18.43 25.88 -6.64
N GLY A 860 -18.02 25.45 -7.83
CA GLY A 860 -17.02 26.15 -8.64
C GLY A 860 -16.47 25.31 -9.79
N LEU A 861 -15.38 25.80 -10.39
CA LEU A 861 -14.63 25.07 -11.42
C LEU A 861 -13.40 24.40 -10.77
N PHE A 862 -13.27 23.10 -10.98
CA PHE A 862 -12.11 22.32 -10.58
C PHE A 862 -11.22 22.04 -11.79
N ILE A 863 -9.92 22.23 -11.64
CA ILE A 863 -8.91 21.95 -12.66
C ILE A 863 -8.01 20.87 -12.12
N GLY A 864 -7.90 19.76 -12.86
CA GLY A 864 -7.08 18.65 -12.40
C GLY A 864 -6.72 17.67 -13.50
N ARG A 865 -5.79 16.78 -13.17
CA ARG A 865 -5.34 15.71 -14.06
C ARG A 865 -5.92 14.39 -13.57
N VAL A 866 -6.42 13.61 -14.51
CA VAL A 866 -6.77 12.21 -14.24
C VAL A 866 -5.51 11.38 -14.39
N GLN A 867 -5.23 10.50 -13.42
CA GLN A 867 -4.10 9.58 -13.43
C GLN A 867 -4.55 8.18 -13.00
N GLY A 868 -3.75 7.17 -13.31
CA GLY A 868 -3.96 5.81 -12.79
C GLY A 868 -5.24 5.15 -13.30
N LEU A 869 -5.48 5.18 -14.61
CA LEU A 869 -6.59 4.43 -15.22
C LEU A 869 -6.46 2.93 -14.90
N GLY A 870 -7.58 2.31 -14.51
CA GLY A 870 -7.63 0.88 -14.21
C GLY A 870 -6.79 0.43 -13.00
N LYS A 871 -6.33 1.37 -12.15
CA LYS A 871 -5.54 1.05 -10.95
C LYS A 871 -6.36 1.21 -9.68
N LEU A 872 -5.87 0.62 -8.60
CA LEU A 872 -6.39 0.82 -7.26
C LEU A 872 -5.98 2.19 -6.74
N HIS A 873 -6.97 2.96 -6.32
CA HIS A 873 -6.76 4.22 -5.64
C HIS A 873 -6.88 4.01 -4.13
N ILE A 874 -5.78 4.28 -3.42
CA ILE A 874 -5.69 4.21 -1.97
C ILE A 874 -5.61 5.64 -1.42
N ARG A 875 -6.60 6.04 -0.63
CA ARG A 875 -6.59 7.30 0.13
C ARG A 875 -6.35 7.00 1.61
N SER A 876 -5.29 7.55 2.18
CA SER A 876 -4.92 7.38 3.59
C SER A 876 -5.35 8.60 4.40
N VAL A 877 -6.00 8.37 5.54
CA VAL A 877 -6.34 9.40 6.53
C VAL A 877 -5.47 9.14 7.78
N PRO A 878 -4.44 9.97 8.04
CA PRO A 878 -3.52 9.75 9.15
C PRO A 878 -4.12 10.21 10.50
N PHE A 879 -3.86 9.43 11.54
CA PHE A 879 -4.24 9.70 12.93
C PHE A 879 -3.04 9.73 13.89
N GLY A 880 -1.81 9.52 13.38
CA GLY A 880 -0.57 9.64 14.16
C GLY A 880 -0.47 8.56 15.25
N PHE A 881 -0.37 8.97 16.52
CA PHE A 881 -0.30 8.07 17.67
C PHE A 881 -1.60 7.33 17.98
N ASP A 882 -2.72 7.79 17.43
CA ASP A 882 -4.02 7.14 17.56
C ASP A 882 -4.13 6.00 16.55
N ASN A 883 -3.98 4.77 17.02
CA ASN A 883 -4.00 3.59 16.16
C ASN A 883 -5.42 3.01 16.08
N PRO A 884 -6.08 3.02 14.90
CA PRO A 884 -7.38 2.37 14.74
C PRO A 884 -7.23 0.85 14.82
N ARG A 885 -8.01 0.20 15.68
CA ARG A 885 -7.97 -1.27 15.91
C ARG A 885 -9.13 -2.02 15.27
N LYS A 886 -10.35 -1.50 15.43
CA LYS A 886 -11.60 -2.11 14.94
C LYS A 886 -12.54 -1.05 14.38
N ILE A 887 -13.28 -1.41 13.35
CA ILE A 887 -14.21 -0.50 12.66
C ILE A 887 -15.54 -1.17 12.36
N ALA A 888 -16.64 -0.44 12.55
CA ALA A 888 -17.97 -0.81 12.12
C ALA A 888 -18.62 0.37 11.39
N HIS A 889 -19.46 0.09 10.40
CA HIS A 889 -20.20 1.12 9.67
C HIS A 889 -21.69 1.00 9.95
N GLU A 890 -22.35 2.14 10.11
CA GLU A 890 -23.81 2.22 10.25
C GLU A 890 -24.38 3.18 9.19
N PRO A 891 -25.02 2.64 8.13
CA PRO A 891 -25.50 3.46 7.01
C PRO A 891 -26.60 4.46 7.39
N SER A 892 -27.38 4.18 8.43
CA SER A 892 -28.50 5.03 8.86
C SER A 892 -28.05 6.38 9.41
N ILE A 893 -26.87 6.44 10.02
CA ILE A 893 -26.27 7.67 10.58
C ILE A 893 -25.12 8.22 9.73
N LYS A 894 -24.74 7.54 8.64
CA LYS A 894 -23.61 7.91 7.77
C LYS A 894 -22.30 8.09 8.53
N ALA A 895 -22.02 7.16 9.45
CA ALA A 895 -20.82 7.24 10.29
C ALA A 895 -20.16 5.87 10.49
N PHE A 896 -18.85 5.93 10.70
CA PHE A 896 -18.01 4.83 11.14
C PHE A 896 -17.82 4.89 12.66
N GLY A 897 -18.10 3.80 13.36
CA GLY A 897 -17.67 3.62 14.75
C GLY A 897 -16.30 2.95 14.77
N VAL A 898 -15.29 3.65 15.27
CA VAL A 898 -13.89 3.18 15.29
C VAL A 898 -13.36 3.14 16.71
N ALA A 899 -12.78 2.01 17.08
CA ALA A 899 -11.99 1.86 18.31
C ALA A 899 -10.54 2.24 18.04
N PHE A 900 -10.01 3.17 18.84
CA PHE A 900 -8.65 3.66 18.78
C PHE A 900 -7.88 3.28 20.04
N THR A 901 -6.62 2.93 19.86
CA THR A 901 -5.63 2.80 20.93
C THR A 901 -4.54 3.83 20.72
N THR A 902 -4.43 4.79 21.63
CA THR A 902 -3.37 5.79 21.64
C THR A 902 -2.16 5.19 22.37
N MET A 903 -1.02 5.12 21.68
CA MET A 903 0.25 4.69 22.27
C MET A 903 1.19 5.90 22.31
N GLU A 904 1.47 6.40 23.52
CA GLU A 904 2.41 7.50 23.71
C GLU A 904 3.85 6.94 23.75
N PRO A 905 4.84 7.63 23.15
CA PRO A 905 6.22 7.17 23.15
C PRO A 905 6.81 7.27 24.55
N ASN A 906 7.07 6.12 25.18
CA ASN A 906 7.75 5.99 26.46
C ASN A 906 9.25 5.74 26.28
N ARG A 907 10.04 6.04 27.32
CA ARG A 907 11.44 5.60 27.38
C ARG A 907 11.47 4.11 27.71
N VAL A 908 12.53 3.42 27.26
CA VAL A 908 12.74 2.00 27.59
C VAL A 908 12.68 1.79 29.11
N SER A 909 11.87 0.80 29.54
CA SER A 909 11.51 0.43 30.93
C SER A 909 10.50 1.31 31.66
N ASP A 910 10.07 2.42 31.09
CA ASP A 910 8.99 3.21 31.67
C ASP A 910 7.65 2.52 31.32
N PRO A 911 6.64 2.52 32.23
CA PRO A 911 5.39 1.82 31.99
C PRO A 911 4.71 2.35 30.73
N GLU A 912 4.32 1.45 29.84
CA GLU A 912 3.56 1.82 28.64
C GLU A 912 2.16 2.24 29.05
N ILE A 913 1.80 3.49 28.73
CA ILE A 913 0.47 4.02 28.99
C ILE A 913 -0.30 3.96 27.68
N SER A 914 -1.15 2.94 27.57
CA SER A 914 -2.11 2.81 26.49
C SER A 914 -3.44 3.45 26.90
N ARG A 915 -4.03 4.28 26.04
CA ARG A 915 -5.37 4.84 26.26
C ARG A 915 -6.29 4.42 25.12
N SER A 916 -7.47 3.90 25.45
CA SER A 916 -8.46 3.54 24.43
C SER A 916 -9.59 4.56 24.33
N SER A 917 -10.01 4.84 23.09
CA SER A 917 -11.16 5.71 22.81
C SER A 917 -12.02 5.15 21.70
N PHE A 918 -13.33 5.31 21.82
CA PHE A 918 -14.29 4.98 20.76
C PHE A 918 -14.76 6.28 20.11
N ARG A 919 -14.59 6.40 18.79
CA ARG A 919 -14.90 7.62 18.02
C ARG A 919 -15.89 7.32 16.91
N LEU A 920 -16.84 8.22 16.68
CA LEU A 920 -17.64 8.22 15.45
C LEU A 920 -17.00 9.16 14.43
N LEU A 921 -16.70 8.64 13.25
CA LEU A 921 -16.17 9.39 12.13
C LEU A 921 -17.24 9.53 11.04
N ASP A 922 -17.30 10.68 10.39
CA ASP A 922 -18.16 10.88 9.22
C ASP A 922 -17.74 9.95 8.06
N ASP A 923 -18.71 9.38 7.35
CA ASP A 923 -18.42 8.38 6.32
C ASP A 923 -17.77 8.93 5.04
N THR A 924 -17.87 10.25 4.79
CA THR A 924 -17.29 10.91 3.61
C THR A 924 -15.99 11.66 3.90
N SER A 925 -16.00 12.46 4.96
CA SER A 925 -14.89 13.34 5.33
C SER A 925 -13.91 12.68 6.30
N PHE A 926 -14.32 11.62 7.00
CA PHE A 926 -13.58 10.99 8.10
C PHE A 926 -13.26 11.95 9.25
N ALA A 927 -13.95 13.10 9.30
CA ALA A 927 -13.85 14.02 10.43
C ALA A 927 -14.43 13.37 11.69
N ASN A 928 -13.79 13.62 12.82
CA ASN A 928 -14.26 13.14 14.12
C ASN A 928 -15.54 13.88 14.52
N LEU A 929 -16.66 13.16 14.60
CA LEU A 929 -17.96 13.68 14.99
C LEU A 929 -18.12 13.71 16.51
N CYS A 930 -17.74 12.63 17.18
CA CYS A 930 -17.82 12.50 18.63
C CYS A 930 -16.88 11.40 19.15
N GLN A 931 -16.50 11.51 20.42
CA GLN A 931 -15.51 10.65 21.06
C GLN A 931 -15.94 10.29 22.47
N PHE A 932 -15.72 9.03 22.84
CA PHE A 932 -15.82 8.50 24.19
C PHE A 932 -14.46 7.95 24.61
N ASN A 933 -13.94 8.39 25.75
CA ASN A 933 -12.67 7.91 26.30
C ASN A 933 -12.97 6.83 27.34
N CYS A 934 -12.27 5.70 27.23
CA CYS A 934 -12.36 4.61 28.20
C CYS A 934 -11.59 4.95 29.48
N ASP A 935 -11.75 4.11 30.50
CA ASP A 935 -10.97 4.24 31.73
C ASP A 935 -9.47 3.96 31.44
N PRO A 936 -8.49 4.51 32.21
CA PRO A 936 -7.07 4.44 31.86
C PRO A 936 -6.50 3.03 31.68
N ASP A 937 -6.98 2.07 32.46
CA ASP A 937 -6.56 0.66 32.39
C ASP A 937 -7.50 -0.17 31.49
N GLU A 938 -8.40 0.45 30.73
CA GLU A 938 -9.38 -0.23 29.91
C GLU A 938 -9.07 -0.09 28.43
N GLU A 939 -9.05 -1.22 27.73
CA GLU A 939 -8.78 -1.27 26.30
C GLU A 939 -9.95 -1.81 25.49
N THR A 940 -10.19 -1.19 24.33
CA THR A 940 -11.22 -1.60 23.37
C THR A 940 -10.69 -2.63 22.39
N THR A 941 -11.34 -3.79 22.31
CA THR A 941 -10.87 -4.95 21.52
C THR A 941 -11.78 -5.31 20.36
N ALA A 942 -13.08 -5.09 20.50
CA ALA A 942 -14.09 -5.50 19.52
C ALA A 942 -15.18 -4.43 19.35
N VAL A 943 -15.66 -4.25 18.12
CA VAL A 943 -16.75 -3.33 17.78
C VAL A 943 -17.69 -4.01 16.79
N VAL A 944 -18.99 -3.90 16.99
CA VAL A 944 -20.02 -4.35 16.03
C VAL A 944 -21.17 -3.37 15.98
N SER A 945 -21.69 -3.07 14.78
CA SER A 945 -22.94 -2.34 14.59
C SER A 945 -24.12 -3.30 14.48
N PHE A 946 -25.24 -2.94 15.09
CA PHE A 946 -26.50 -3.67 14.97
C PHE A 946 -27.69 -2.72 15.11
N SER A 947 -28.86 -3.14 14.62
CA SER A 947 -30.09 -2.38 14.79
C SER A 947 -31.04 -3.11 15.74
N HIS A 948 -31.69 -2.36 16.62
CA HIS A 948 -32.70 -2.88 17.54
C HIS A 948 -33.92 -1.96 17.54
N ARG A 949 -35.12 -2.53 17.71
CA ARG A 949 -36.35 -1.74 17.71
C ARG A 949 -36.68 -1.28 19.13
N ILE A 950 -36.65 0.03 19.36
CA ILE A 950 -37.15 0.66 20.59
C ILE A 950 -38.45 1.38 20.23
N GLU A 951 -39.52 1.15 21.01
CA GLU A 951 -40.86 1.73 20.74
C GLU A 951 -41.37 1.49 19.30
N GLY A 952 -40.98 0.36 18.69
CA GLY A 952 -41.35 0.02 17.32
C GLY A 952 -40.52 0.68 16.20
N LYS A 953 -39.63 1.63 16.52
CA LYS A 953 -38.72 2.25 15.55
C LYS A 953 -37.36 1.53 15.55
N PRO A 954 -36.81 1.14 14.39
CA PRO A 954 -35.45 0.61 14.32
C PRO A 954 -34.46 1.73 14.65
N MET A 955 -33.66 1.54 15.70
CA MET A 955 -32.58 2.43 16.07
C MET A 955 -31.22 1.74 15.91
N PRO A 956 -30.20 2.47 15.43
CA PRO A 956 -28.84 1.96 15.31
C PRO A 956 -28.10 1.97 16.66
N PHE A 957 -27.33 0.92 16.90
CA PHE A 957 -26.47 0.76 18.08
C PHE A 957 -25.09 0.26 17.68
N PHE A 958 -24.09 0.69 18.46
CA PHE A 958 -22.75 0.11 18.45
C PHE A 958 -22.55 -0.64 19.75
N CYS A 959 -22.10 -1.90 19.67
CA CYS A 959 -21.61 -2.63 20.83
C CYS A 959 -20.09 -2.64 20.80
N VAL A 960 -19.47 -2.20 21.89
CA VAL A 960 -18.02 -2.18 22.09
C VAL A 960 -17.66 -3.12 23.22
N GLY A 961 -16.72 -4.02 22.97
CA GLY A 961 -16.14 -4.92 23.96
C GLY A 961 -14.81 -4.40 24.47
N THR A 962 -14.60 -4.53 25.77
CA THR A 962 -13.37 -4.10 26.43
C THR A 962 -12.83 -5.16 27.39
N TYR A 963 -11.56 -5.01 27.76
CA TYR A 963 -10.97 -5.65 28.93
C TYR A 963 -10.29 -4.62 29.81
N VAL A 964 -10.11 -4.96 31.08
CA VAL A 964 -9.38 -4.13 32.05
C VAL A 964 -8.02 -4.77 32.29
N TYR A 965 -6.96 -4.06 31.95
CA TYR A 965 -5.59 -4.43 32.22
C TYR A 965 -5.31 -4.36 33.73
N LYS A 966 -4.64 -5.40 34.24
CA LYS A 966 -4.18 -5.46 35.62
C LYS A 966 -2.76 -6.01 35.63
N ALA A 967 -1.83 -5.23 36.17
CA ALA A 967 -0.42 -5.61 36.21
C ALA A 967 -0.23 -6.95 36.94
N GLY A 968 0.49 -7.89 36.31
CA GLY A 968 0.80 -9.21 36.85
C GLY A 968 -0.25 -10.30 36.56
N GLU A 969 -1.38 -9.98 35.93
CA GLU A 969 -2.31 -11.00 35.42
C GLU A 969 -1.81 -11.57 34.07
N VAL A 970 -1.77 -12.90 33.95
CA VAL A 970 -1.42 -13.59 32.69
C VAL A 970 -2.59 -13.53 31.70
N GLU A 971 -3.82 -13.54 32.22
CA GLU A 971 -5.06 -13.50 31.45
C GLU A 971 -6.00 -12.47 32.09
N PRO A 972 -6.61 -11.56 31.30
CA PRO A 972 -7.51 -10.55 31.85
C PRO A 972 -8.70 -11.18 32.57
N SER A 973 -8.87 -10.84 33.85
CA SER A 973 -9.96 -11.34 34.70
C SER A 973 -11.28 -10.58 34.55
N ALA A 974 -11.27 -9.38 33.95
CA ALA A 974 -12.43 -8.49 33.88
C ALA A 974 -12.51 -7.72 32.57
N GLY A 975 -13.74 -7.45 32.14
CA GLY A 975 -14.06 -6.60 30.98
C GLY A 975 -15.52 -6.14 31.03
N ARG A 976 -15.95 -5.39 30.01
CA ARG A 976 -17.36 -4.99 29.87
C ARG A 976 -17.80 -4.88 28.42
N LEU A 977 -19.12 -4.95 28.22
CA LEU A 977 -19.80 -4.61 26.98
C LEU A 977 -20.48 -3.25 27.16
N MET A 978 -20.21 -2.33 26.24
CA MET A 978 -20.79 -1.00 26.20
C MET A 978 -21.64 -0.84 24.95
N ILE A 979 -22.88 -0.37 25.12
CA ILE A 979 -23.79 -0.09 24.01
C ILE A 979 -23.92 1.42 23.84
N PHE A 980 -23.54 1.91 22.68
CA PHE A 980 -23.66 3.29 22.29
C PHE A 980 -24.77 3.48 21.27
N THR A 981 -25.44 4.63 21.34
CA THR A 981 -26.28 5.13 20.25
C THR A 981 -25.96 6.59 19.97
N ALA A 982 -26.11 6.98 18.71
CA ALA A 982 -25.90 8.33 18.25
C ALA A 982 -27.26 8.97 17.94
N SER A 983 -27.61 10.02 18.67
CA SER A 983 -28.80 10.82 18.40
C SER A 983 -28.40 12.22 17.96
N THR A 984 -29.04 12.73 16.91
CA THR A 984 -28.88 14.14 16.52
C THR A 984 -29.53 15.01 17.60
N SER A 985 -28.74 15.84 18.29
CA SER A 985 -29.28 16.82 19.24
C SER A 985 -29.92 18.00 18.49
N THR A 986 -30.63 18.88 19.19
CA THR A 986 -31.32 20.07 18.61
C THR A 986 -30.37 21.05 17.91
N SER A 987 -29.10 21.06 18.28
CA SER A 987 -27.99 21.59 17.48
C SER A 987 -27.51 20.46 16.57
N SER A 988 -27.37 20.67 15.27
CA SER A 988 -26.99 19.71 14.20
C SER A 988 -25.80 18.76 14.44
N ASN A 989 -25.20 18.75 15.62
CA ASN A 989 -24.16 17.84 16.08
C ASN A 989 -24.76 16.52 16.59
N LEU A 990 -24.18 15.41 16.14
CA LEU A 990 -24.43 14.07 16.66
C LEU A 990 -23.84 13.95 18.07
N ALA A 991 -24.66 13.54 19.04
CA ALA A 991 -24.21 13.25 20.39
C ALA A 991 -24.14 11.73 20.59
N LEU A 992 -23.00 11.25 21.09
CA LEU A 992 -22.80 9.86 21.47
C LEU A 992 -23.29 9.65 22.89
N SER A 993 -24.19 8.68 23.09
CA SER A 993 -24.73 8.35 24.40
C SER A 993 -24.49 6.88 24.73
N LEU A 994 -23.95 6.61 25.93
CA LEU A 994 -23.79 5.28 26.48
C LEU A 994 -25.14 4.84 27.09
N MET A 995 -25.79 3.86 26.45
CA MET A 995 -27.13 3.39 26.82
C MET A 995 -27.09 2.24 27.83
N ALA A 996 -26.16 1.29 27.65
CA ALA A 996 -26.02 0.14 28.54
C ALA A 996 -24.54 -0.19 28.76
N SER A 997 -24.21 -0.66 29.97
CA SER A 997 -22.89 -1.17 30.32
C SER A 997 -23.04 -2.43 31.17
N THR A 998 -22.55 -3.57 30.66
CA THR A 998 -22.65 -4.87 31.34
C THR A 998 -21.26 -5.46 31.54
N LYS A 999 -20.91 -5.80 32.78
CA LYS A 999 -19.60 -6.40 33.11
C LYS A 999 -19.56 -7.87 32.68
N VAL A 1000 -18.41 -8.32 32.19
CA VAL A 1000 -18.14 -9.70 31.79
C VAL A 1000 -16.87 -10.25 32.48
N PRO A 1001 -16.82 -11.57 32.78
CA PRO A 1001 -15.70 -12.19 33.49
C PRO A 1001 -14.55 -12.54 32.54
N GLY A 1002 -13.91 -11.54 31.96
CA GLY A 1002 -12.73 -11.72 31.09
C GLY A 1002 -12.60 -10.68 29.98
N CYS A 1003 -11.67 -10.92 29.06
CA CYS A 1003 -11.47 -10.11 27.86
C CYS A 1003 -12.48 -10.47 26.77
N VAL A 1004 -13.09 -9.45 26.15
CA VAL A 1004 -13.97 -9.63 24.98
C VAL A 1004 -13.12 -9.66 23.70
N TYR A 1005 -12.69 -10.84 23.24
CA TYR A 1005 -11.81 -10.94 22.06
C TYR A 1005 -12.50 -10.59 20.74
N ALA A 1006 -13.75 -11.00 20.58
CA ALA A 1006 -14.51 -10.79 19.35
C ALA A 1006 -16.01 -10.60 19.63
N LEU A 1007 -16.67 -9.85 18.74
CA LEU A 1007 -18.11 -9.59 18.76
C LEU A 1007 -18.71 -9.86 17.39
N THR A 1008 -19.91 -10.44 17.38
CA THR A 1008 -20.76 -10.48 16.18
C THR A 1008 -22.24 -10.32 16.55
N ALA A 1009 -23.07 -9.93 15.59
CA ALA A 1009 -24.50 -9.75 15.77
C ALA A 1009 -25.27 -10.81 14.94
N VAL A 1010 -26.13 -11.58 15.60
CA VAL A 1010 -26.94 -12.65 15.00
C VAL A 1010 -28.39 -12.50 15.47
N GLN A 1011 -29.36 -12.45 14.54
CA GLN A 1011 -30.79 -12.34 14.86
C GLN A 1011 -31.14 -11.22 15.88
N ASN A 1012 -30.53 -10.05 15.77
CA ASN A 1012 -30.65 -8.91 16.71
C ASN A 1012 -30.17 -9.21 18.14
N GLN A 1013 -29.32 -10.23 18.31
CA GLN A 1013 -28.64 -10.57 19.55
C GLN A 1013 -27.14 -10.42 19.35
N ILE A 1014 -26.42 -10.13 20.43
CA ILE A 1014 -24.98 -9.92 20.42
C ILE A 1014 -24.33 -11.20 20.92
N VAL A 1015 -23.39 -11.73 20.14
CA VAL A 1015 -22.56 -12.86 20.53
C VAL A 1015 -21.17 -12.34 20.85
N ALA A 1016 -20.69 -12.61 22.06
CA ALA A 1016 -19.39 -12.19 22.53
C ALA A 1016 -18.52 -13.39 22.88
N ALA A 1017 -17.28 -13.40 22.37
CA ALA A 1017 -16.24 -14.32 22.81
C ALA A 1017 -15.52 -13.70 24.00
N VAL A 1018 -15.66 -14.31 25.17
CA VAL A 1018 -15.10 -13.87 26.44
C VAL A 1018 -14.19 -14.98 26.99
N ASN A 1019 -12.88 -14.82 26.87
CA ASN A 1019 -11.88 -15.84 27.21
C ASN A 1019 -12.26 -17.23 26.67
N SER A 1020 -12.61 -18.17 27.53
CA SER A 1020 -13.00 -19.54 27.16
C SER A 1020 -14.49 -19.74 26.87
N SER A 1021 -15.28 -18.68 26.92
CA SER A 1021 -16.74 -18.75 26.89
C SER A 1021 -17.32 -17.90 25.77
N VAL A 1022 -18.34 -18.41 25.10
CA VAL A 1022 -19.15 -17.66 24.13
C VAL A 1022 -20.49 -17.33 24.78
N MET A 1023 -20.75 -16.05 24.96
CA MET A 1023 -21.92 -15.54 25.65
C MET A 1023 -22.86 -14.84 24.67
N LEU A 1024 -24.16 -15.08 24.81
CA LEU A 1024 -25.22 -14.48 24.01
C LEU A 1024 -25.96 -13.43 24.84
N PHE A 1025 -26.06 -12.22 24.32
CA PHE A 1025 -26.71 -11.09 24.97
C PHE A 1025 -27.88 -10.57 24.15
N ARG A 1026 -28.90 -10.06 24.84
CA ARG A 1026 -30.06 -9.41 24.24
C ARG A 1026 -30.29 -8.05 24.90
N LEU A 1027 -30.49 -7.04 24.06
CA LEU A 1027 -30.94 -5.74 24.50
C LEU A 1027 -32.44 -5.80 24.79
N GLU A 1028 -32.83 -5.50 26.02
CA GLU A 1028 -34.23 -5.43 26.45
C GLU A 1028 -34.57 -3.98 26.86
N SER A 1029 -35.71 -3.48 26.40
CA SER A 1029 -36.25 -2.18 26.82
C SER A 1029 -37.35 -2.42 27.85
N SER A 1030 -37.07 -2.09 29.11
CA SER A 1030 -38.08 -2.10 30.19
C SER A 1030 -38.89 -0.80 30.16
N SER A 1031 -40.20 -0.90 30.38
CA SER A 1031 -41.12 0.26 30.42
C SER A 1031 -40.86 1.22 31.60
N ASP A 1032 -40.16 0.77 32.65
CA ASP A 1032 -39.93 1.53 33.89
C ASP A 1032 -38.59 2.32 33.92
N SER A 1033 -37.69 2.13 32.95
CA SER A 1033 -36.38 2.80 32.91
C SER A 1033 -36.09 3.42 31.55
N LEU A 1034 -35.62 4.69 31.53
CA LEU A 1034 -35.29 5.39 30.28
C LEU A 1034 -34.13 4.77 29.48
N SER A 1035 -33.29 3.93 30.09
CA SER A 1035 -32.15 3.27 29.44
C SER A 1035 -32.41 1.78 29.21
N PRO A 1036 -32.15 1.23 28.01
CA PRO A 1036 -32.27 -0.20 27.76
C PRO A 1036 -31.18 -1.00 28.50
N SER A 1037 -31.50 -2.19 28.98
CA SER A 1037 -30.55 -3.06 29.69
C SER A 1037 -30.07 -4.21 28.80
N LEU A 1038 -28.78 -4.53 28.85
CA LEU A 1038 -28.19 -5.65 28.12
C LEU A 1038 -28.11 -6.89 29.01
N ASN A 1039 -28.99 -7.86 28.76
CA ASN A 1039 -29.12 -9.08 29.56
C ASN A 1039 -28.41 -10.26 28.89
N ARG A 1040 -27.69 -11.05 29.69
CA ARG A 1040 -27.06 -12.30 29.25
C ARG A 1040 -28.10 -13.42 29.19
N VAL A 1041 -28.31 -14.00 28.00
CA VAL A 1041 -29.37 -14.98 27.73
C VAL A 1041 -28.84 -16.42 27.82
N SER A 1042 -27.71 -16.70 27.17
CA SER A 1042 -27.11 -18.03 27.18
C SER A 1042 -25.59 -17.96 27.16
N GLU A 1043 -24.96 -19.05 27.59
CA GLU A 1043 -23.51 -19.18 27.68
C GLU A 1043 -23.11 -20.58 27.22
N TRP A 1044 -22.02 -20.64 26.48
CA TRP A 1044 -21.40 -21.87 26.02
C TRP A 1044 -19.91 -21.83 26.34
N HIS A 1045 -19.40 -22.88 26.96
CA HIS A 1045 -17.99 -22.95 27.36
C HIS A 1045 -17.20 -23.83 26.41
N HIS A 1046 -15.97 -23.39 26.13
CA HIS A 1046 -14.92 -24.18 25.50
C HIS A 1046 -13.81 -24.50 26.50
N ASN A 1047 -12.78 -25.21 26.02
CA ASN A 1047 -11.70 -25.71 26.87
C ASN A 1047 -10.54 -24.71 26.99
N TYR A 1048 -10.35 -23.88 25.96
CA TYR A 1048 -9.25 -22.93 25.83
C TYR A 1048 -9.79 -21.56 25.39
N LEU A 1049 -8.97 -20.71 24.78
CA LEU A 1049 -9.26 -19.31 24.47
C LEU A 1049 -9.92 -19.11 23.09
N VAL A 1050 -11.16 -18.62 23.11
CA VAL A 1050 -11.90 -18.24 21.92
C VAL A 1050 -11.52 -16.82 21.51
N THR A 1051 -10.75 -16.70 20.42
CA THR A 1051 -10.21 -15.40 19.95
C THR A 1051 -10.94 -14.85 18.74
N SER A 1052 -11.56 -15.70 17.92
CA SER A 1052 -12.19 -15.30 16.65
C SER A 1052 -13.61 -15.82 16.51
N LEU A 1053 -14.46 -14.99 15.93
CA LEU A 1053 -15.86 -15.28 15.65
C LEU A 1053 -16.19 -14.91 14.21
N GLY A 1054 -16.91 -15.81 13.53
CA GLY A 1054 -17.57 -15.55 12.25
C GLY A 1054 -19.05 -15.90 12.34
N SER A 1055 -19.89 -15.34 11.47
CA SER A 1055 -21.33 -15.65 11.51
C SER A 1055 -22.03 -15.53 10.17
N TYR A 1056 -22.94 -16.47 9.93
CA TYR A 1056 -23.83 -16.48 8.78
C TYR A 1056 -25.23 -16.87 9.21
N ALA A 1057 -26.22 -16.04 8.88
CA ALA A 1057 -27.62 -16.24 9.26
C ALA A 1057 -27.81 -16.51 10.77
N ASP A 1058 -28.10 -17.74 11.17
CA ASP A 1058 -28.31 -18.19 12.55
C ASP A 1058 -27.12 -18.99 13.13
N ARG A 1059 -26.03 -19.11 12.38
CA ARG A 1059 -24.86 -19.91 12.76
C ARG A 1059 -23.68 -19.02 13.13
N VAL A 1060 -22.92 -19.50 14.11
CA VAL A 1060 -21.73 -18.85 14.64
C VAL A 1060 -20.57 -19.83 14.54
N VAL A 1061 -19.51 -19.41 13.87
CA VAL A 1061 -18.25 -20.13 13.77
C VAL A 1061 -17.31 -19.58 14.83
N ILE A 1062 -16.68 -20.48 15.57
CA ILE A 1062 -15.76 -20.18 16.66
C ILE A 1062 -14.39 -20.70 16.29
N GLY A 1063 -13.39 -19.83 16.29
CA GLY A 1063 -11.98 -20.22 16.27
C GLY A 1063 -11.41 -20.18 17.68
N ASP A 1064 -10.91 -21.31 18.15
CA ASP A 1064 -10.24 -21.44 19.43
C ASP A 1064 -8.73 -21.63 19.21
N GLN A 1065 -7.93 -20.95 20.03
CA GLN A 1065 -6.51 -20.76 19.77
C GLN A 1065 -5.73 -22.08 19.68
N PRO A 1066 -5.86 -23.07 20.57
CA PRO A 1066 -5.25 -24.39 20.34
C PRO A 1066 -6.17 -25.39 19.63
N SER A 1067 -7.51 -25.28 19.75
CA SER A 1067 -8.44 -26.28 19.21
C SER A 1067 -9.28 -25.76 18.03
N SER A 1068 -8.78 -25.98 16.81
CA SER A 1068 -9.39 -25.68 15.50
C SER A 1068 -10.71 -24.89 15.53
N ILE A 1069 -11.84 -25.48 15.13
CA ILE A 1069 -13.09 -24.74 14.90
C ILE A 1069 -14.28 -25.47 15.50
N SER A 1070 -15.18 -24.71 16.09
CA SER A 1070 -16.51 -25.17 16.51
C SER A 1070 -17.61 -24.41 15.77
N LEU A 1071 -18.62 -25.13 15.27
CA LEU A 1071 -19.82 -24.55 14.65
C LEU A 1071 -20.99 -24.62 15.64
N LEU A 1072 -21.53 -23.46 16.00
CA LEU A 1072 -22.72 -23.32 16.83
C LEU A 1072 -23.91 -22.80 16.01
N GLN A 1073 -25.11 -23.11 16.46
CA GLN A 1073 -26.37 -22.56 15.96
C GLN A 1073 -27.09 -21.83 17.10
N VAL A 1074 -27.59 -20.63 16.82
CA VAL A 1074 -28.45 -19.85 17.71
C VAL A 1074 -29.89 -20.29 17.47
N ALA A 1075 -30.35 -21.26 18.26
CA ALA A 1075 -31.72 -21.76 18.20
C ALA A 1075 -32.47 -21.34 19.47
N GLN A 1076 -33.60 -20.65 19.31
CA GLN A 1076 -34.43 -20.20 20.45
C GLN A 1076 -33.64 -19.40 21.50
N SER A 1077 -32.66 -18.60 21.06
CA SER A 1077 -31.75 -17.83 21.93
C SER A 1077 -30.90 -18.68 22.88
N LYS A 1078 -30.61 -19.93 22.47
CA LYS A 1078 -29.64 -20.80 23.09
C LYS A 1078 -28.57 -21.17 22.06
N LEU A 1079 -27.32 -21.25 22.52
CA LEU A 1079 -26.21 -21.74 21.73
C LEU A 1079 -26.20 -23.28 21.73
N VAL A 1080 -26.37 -23.87 20.54
CA VAL A 1080 -26.35 -25.33 20.34
C VAL A 1080 -25.17 -25.71 19.46
N SER A 1081 -24.31 -26.62 19.93
CA SER A 1081 -23.17 -27.12 19.15
C SER A 1081 -23.64 -28.08 18.06
N GLN A 1082 -23.34 -27.77 16.80
CA GLN A 1082 -23.65 -28.63 15.66
C GLN A 1082 -22.51 -29.59 15.34
N ALA A 1083 -21.29 -29.06 15.19
CA ALA A 1083 -20.10 -29.82 14.83
C ALA A 1083 -18.84 -29.15 15.36
N ARG A 1084 -17.77 -29.93 15.55
CA ARG A 1084 -16.47 -29.47 16.05
C ARG A 1084 -15.36 -30.26 15.37
N ASP A 1085 -14.29 -29.57 15.02
CA ASP A 1085 -13.01 -30.17 14.67
C ASP A 1085 -12.06 -30.14 15.88
N TYR A 1086 -11.25 -31.18 16.03
CA TYR A 1086 -10.34 -31.35 17.16
C TYR A 1086 -8.86 -31.22 16.77
N GLY A 1087 -8.58 -30.81 15.53
CA GLY A 1087 -7.21 -30.58 15.05
C GLY A 1087 -6.53 -29.40 15.77
N PRO A 1088 -5.19 -29.43 15.95
CA PRO A 1088 -4.44 -28.30 16.47
C PRO A 1088 -4.11 -27.32 15.33
N LEU A 1089 -5.09 -26.53 14.87
CA LEU A 1089 -4.90 -25.64 13.72
C LEU A 1089 -4.37 -24.26 14.06
N TRP A 1090 -4.57 -23.74 15.27
CA TRP A 1090 -4.22 -22.37 15.65
C TRP A 1090 -4.86 -21.26 14.80
N PRO A 1091 -6.20 -21.23 14.69
CA PRO A 1091 -6.91 -20.22 13.92
C PRO A 1091 -6.69 -18.81 14.47
N VAL A 1092 -6.35 -17.90 13.58
CA VAL A 1092 -6.20 -16.47 13.85
C VAL A 1092 -7.49 -15.72 13.50
N CYS A 1093 -8.09 -16.08 12.37
CA CYS A 1093 -9.39 -15.56 11.95
C CYS A 1093 -10.20 -16.64 11.24
N VAL A 1094 -11.53 -16.55 11.38
CA VAL A 1094 -12.50 -17.48 10.81
C VAL A 1094 -13.71 -16.72 10.30
N GLU A 1095 -14.35 -17.21 9.24
CA GLU A 1095 -15.58 -16.63 8.69
C GLU A 1095 -16.47 -17.74 8.11
N ALA A 1096 -17.78 -17.56 8.22
CA ALA A 1096 -18.78 -18.46 7.65
C ALA A 1096 -19.18 -17.96 6.26
N LEU A 1097 -18.78 -18.67 5.20
CA LEU A 1097 -19.02 -18.24 3.82
C LEU A 1097 -20.50 -18.37 3.45
N ASP A 1098 -21.07 -19.53 3.76
CA ASP A 1098 -22.49 -19.85 3.57
C ASP A 1098 -23.02 -20.71 4.75
N GLU A 1099 -24.10 -21.44 4.54
CA GLU A 1099 -24.68 -22.32 5.56
C GLU A 1099 -23.83 -23.57 5.86
N ARG A 1100 -22.87 -23.96 5.02
CA ARG A 1100 -22.13 -25.23 5.12
C ARG A 1100 -20.62 -25.07 5.11
N HIS A 1101 -20.09 -24.07 4.42
CA HIS A 1101 -18.69 -23.83 4.16
C HIS A 1101 -18.16 -22.76 5.09
N ILE A 1102 -17.02 -23.07 5.67
CA ILE A 1102 -16.29 -22.23 6.61
C ILE A 1102 -14.89 -22.01 6.02
N ILE A 1103 -14.37 -20.81 6.15
CA ILE A 1103 -12.98 -20.49 5.84
C ILE A 1103 -12.29 -19.97 7.08
N GLY A 1104 -11.01 -20.26 7.21
CA GLY A 1104 -10.17 -19.63 8.21
C GLY A 1104 -8.70 -19.64 7.83
N ALA A 1105 -7.91 -18.97 8.65
CA ALA A 1105 -6.47 -18.89 8.52
C ALA A 1105 -5.79 -19.14 9.86
N ASN A 1106 -4.56 -19.66 9.84
CA ASN A 1106 -3.80 -19.95 11.05
C ASN A 1106 -2.45 -19.22 11.17
N ASP A 1107 -1.84 -19.35 12.35
CA ASP A 1107 -0.52 -18.82 12.70
C ASP A 1107 0.61 -19.31 11.76
N SER A 1108 0.44 -20.50 11.19
CA SER A 1108 1.37 -21.16 10.28
C SER A 1108 1.22 -20.67 8.83
N LEU A 1109 0.49 -19.57 8.62
CA LEU A 1109 0.31 -18.85 7.35
C LEU A 1109 -0.45 -19.65 6.28
N ASN A 1110 -1.36 -20.54 6.70
CA ASN A 1110 -2.22 -21.31 5.81
C ASN A 1110 -3.67 -20.84 5.86
N LEU A 1111 -4.36 -20.98 4.74
CA LEU A 1111 -5.81 -21.03 4.62
C LEU A 1111 -6.29 -22.46 4.75
N PHE A 1112 -7.43 -22.65 5.38
CA PHE A 1112 -8.14 -23.92 5.41
C PHE A 1112 -9.64 -23.67 5.19
N THR A 1113 -10.32 -24.67 4.64
CA THR A 1113 -11.78 -24.68 4.54
C THR A 1113 -12.35 -25.94 5.15
N PHE A 1114 -13.56 -25.80 5.69
CA PHE A 1114 -14.36 -26.89 6.20
C PHE A 1114 -15.74 -26.89 5.57
N SER A 1115 -16.22 -28.07 5.22
CA SER A 1115 -17.60 -28.31 4.82
C SER A 1115 -18.36 -29.06 5.92
N LEU A 1116 -19.61 -28.67 6.13
CA LEU A 1116 -20.51 -29.35 7.04
C LEU A 1116 -21.17 -30.55 6.35
N GLU A 1117 -20.74 -31.74 6.73
CA GLU A 1117 -21.32 -32.99 6.26
C GLU A 1117 -22.19 -33.66 7.31
N LYS A 1118 -23.15 -34.48 6.86
CA LYS A 1118 -23.98 -35.32 7.74
C LYS A 1118 -23.61 -36.78 7.53
N ALA A 1119 -22.76 -37.32 8.41
CA ALA A 1119 -22.39 -38.72 8.41
C ALA A 1119 -23.21 -39.47 9.48
N MET A 1120 -23.93 -40.52 9.08
CA MET A 1120 -24.73 -41.38 9.99
C MET A 1120 -25.68 -40.58 10.93
N GLY A 1121 -26.26 -39.49 10.42
CA GLY A 1121 -27.18 -38.63 11.18
C GLY A 1121 -26.53 -37.64 12.15
N ARG A 1122 -25.19 -37.61 12.26
CA ARG A 1122 -24.44 -36.60 13.02
C ARG A 1122 -23.77 -35.62 12.07
N SER A 1123 -23.80 -34.35 12.43
CA SER A 1123 -23.07 -33.30 11.74
C SER A 1123 -21.57 -33.39 12.08
N ARG A 1124 -20.71 -33.36 11.07
CA ARG A 1124 -19.25 -33.36 11.21
C ARG A 1124 -18.67 -32.29 10.28
N LEU A 1125 -17.58 -31.65 10.72
CA LEU A 1125 -16.77 -30.79 9.86
C LEU A 1125 -15.73 -31.66 9.15
N GLU A 1126 -15.73 -31.62 7.82
CA GLU A 1126 -14.70 -32.22 6.98
C GLU A 1126 -13.82 -31.13 6.40
N ARG A 1127 -12.50 -31.30 6.48
CA ARG A 1127 -11.55 -30.35 5.92
C ARG A 1127 -11.38 -30.63 4.43
N ASP A 1128 -11.95 -29.77 3.60
CA ASP A 1128 -12.00 -29.92 2.14
C ASP A 1128 -10.99 -29.03 1.39
N GLY A 1129 -10.28 -28.15 2.11
CA GLY A 1129 -9.26 -27.30 1.51
C GLY A 1129 -8.14 -26.88 2.46
N CYS A 1130 -6.94 -26.75 1.91
CA CYS A 1130 -5.75 -26.28 2.62
C CYS A 1130 -4.75 -25.64 1.63
N TYR A 1131 -4.25 -24.44 1.93
CA TYR A 1131 -3.41 -23.65 1.02
C TYR A 1131 -2.45 -22.73 1.77
N HIS A 1132 -1.15 -22.75 1.45
CA HIS A 1132 -0.17 -21.88 2.09
C HIS A 1132 -0.04 -20.51 1.40
N VAL A 1133 -0.38 -19.44 2.13
CA VAL A 1133 -0.36 -18.05 1.62
C VAL A 1133 1.03 -17.41 1.75
N ALA A 1134 1.81 -17.86 2.73
CA ALA A 1134 3.09 -17.28 3.17
C ALA A 1134 2.97 -15.88 3.80
N ASP A 1135 1.77 -15.51 4.27
CA ASP A 1135 1.48 -14.26 4.97
C ASP A 1135 0.40 -14.48 6.04
N LEU A 1136 0.37 -13.63 7.07
CA LEU A 1136 -0.56 -13.77 8.19
C LEU A 1136 -1.87 -13.05 7.87
N VAL A 1137 -2.94 -13.83 7.70
CA VAL A 1137 -4.28 -13.29 7.42
C VAL A 1137 -4.94 -12.87 8.74
N THR A 1138 -5.34 -11.60 8.82
CA THR A 1138 -5.89 -10.97 10.02
C THR A 1138 -7.42 -10.88 10.00
N LYS A 1139 -8.03 -10.79 8.81
CA LYS A 1139 -9.48 -10.60 8.66
C LYS A 1139 -9.98 -11.20 7.34
N PHE A 1140 -11.18 -11.79 7.39
CA PHE A 1140 -11.99 -12.11 6.21
C PHE A 1140 -13.18 -11.15 6.11
N LEU A 1141 -13.60 -10.87 4.88
CA LEU A 1141 -14.84 -10.15 4.57
C LEU A 1141 -15.60 -10.85 3.47
N ARG A 1142 -16.93 -10.92 3.60
CA ARG A 1142 -17.79 -11.49 2.54
C ARG A 1142 -18.17 -10.44 1.51
N GLY A 1143 -18.15 -10.83 0.23
CA GLY A 1143 -18.58 -9.99 -0.91
C GLY A 1143 -17.45 -9.60 -1.87
N SER A 1144 -17.81 -8.77 -2.86
CA SER A 1144 -16.94 -8.30 -3.95
C SER A 1144 -16.92 -6.76 -4.02
N LEU A 1145 -15.84 -6.19 -4.58
CA LEU A 1145 -15.75 -4.76 -4.94
C LEU A 1145 -16.46 -4.45 -6.27
N SER A 1146 -16.48 -5.41 -7.20
CA SER A 1146 -17.10 -5.21 -8.50
C SER A 1146 -18.62 -5.09 -8.36
N SER A 1147 -19.20 -4.09 -9.02
CA SER A 1147 -20.65 -3.94 -9.05
C SER A 1147 -21.23 -5.18 -9.73
N SER A 1148 -22.28 -5.75 -9.11
CA SER A 1148 -22.94 -6.98 -9.52
C SER A 1148 -23.73 -6.82 -10.83
N ASN A 1149 -23.04 -6.48 -11.92
CA ASN A 1149 -23.50 -6.60 -13.29
C ASN A 1149 -22.86 -7.81 -13.97
N ALA A 1150 -22.44 -8.82 -13.19
CA ALA A 1150 -22.28 -10.16 -13.71
C ALA A 1150 -23.67 -10.59 -14.20
N SER A 1151 -23.81 -10.76 -15.52
CA SER A 1151 -24.83 -11.63 -16.06
C SER A 1151 -24.82 -12.92 -15.22
N THR A 1152 -26.00 -13.46 -14.90
CA THR A 1152 -26.21 -14.68 -14.10
C THR A 1152 -25.57 -15.96 -14.69
N THR A 1153 -24.61 -15.83 -15.59
CA THR A 1153 -23.99 -16.87 -16.42
C THR A 1153 -22.46 -16.90 -16.33
N SER A 1154 -21.80 -16.12 -15.46
CA SER A 1154 -20.33 -16.25 -15.27
C SER A 1154 -19.98 -17.50 -14.44
N PRO A 1155 -18.99 -18.32 -14.85
CA PRO A 1155 -18.62 -19.54 -14.13
C PRO A 1155 -17.83 -19.28 -12.83
N LEU A 1156 -17.34 -18.05 -12.65
CA LEU A 1156 -16.56 -17.58 -11.51
C LEU A 1156 -17.38 -16.61 -10.67
N THR A 1157 -17.34 -16.76 -9.34
CA THR A 1157 -17.98 -15.85 -8.39
C THR A 1157 -17.08 -15.51 -7.21
N SER A 1158 -16.85 -14.22 -6.95
CA SER A 1158 -16.10 -13.77 -5.77
C SER A 1158 -16.93 -14.03 -4.50
N GLU A 1159 -16.34 -14.77 -3.55
CA GLU A 1159 -17.01 -15.26 -2.34
C GLU A 1159 -16.58 -14.44 -1.10
N ALA A 1160 -15.27 -14.27 -0.92
CA ALA A 1160 -14.70 -13.54 0.20
C ALA A 1160 -13.40 -12.82 -0.18
N MET A 1161 -13.05 -11.81 0.62
CA MET A 1161 -11.75 -11.14 0.63
C MET A 1161 -11.03 -11.45 1.92
N PHE A 1162 -9.71 -11.37 1.89
CA PHE A 1162 -8.87 -11.50 3.06
C PHE A 1162 -7.78 -10.42 3.10
N PHE A 1163 -7.40 -10.06 4.31
CA PHE A 1163 -6.46 -8.98 4.60
C PHE A 1163 -5.31 -9.53 5.42
N THR A 1164 -4.10 -9.02 5.21
CA THR A 1164 -2.91 -9.51 5.90
C THR A 1164 -2.16 -8.43 6.67
N SER A 1165 -1.30 -8.88 7.58
CA SER A 1165 -0.39 -8.00 8.33
C SER A 1165 0.66 -7.31 7.46
N SER A 1166 0.92 -7.78 6.24
CA SER A 1166 1.88 -7.13 5.32
C SER A 1166 1.26 -6.09 4.39
N GLY A 1167 -0.06 -5.86 4.51
CA GLY A 1167 -0.81 -4.98 3.63
C GLY A 1167 -1.31 -5.64 2.34
N ARG A 1168 -1.21 -6.97 2.22
CA ARG A 1168 -1.78 -7.71 1.09
C ARG A 1168 -3.29 -7.80 1.24
N ILE A 1169 -4.01 -7.59 0.15
CA ILE A 1169 -5.45 -7.84 0.03
C ILE A 1169 -5.61 -8.93 -1.01
N GLY A 1170 -6.26 -10.04 -0.62
CA GLY A 1170 -6.55 -11.15 -1.53
C GLY A 1170 -8.03 -11.42 -1.64
N VAL A 1171 -8.41 -12.13 -2.71
CA VAL A 1171 -9.79 -12.50 -3.03
C VAL A 1171 -9.86 -14.01 -3.20
N VAL A 1172 -10.89 -14.61 -2.60
CA VAL A 1172 -11.28 -16.01 -2.76
C VAL A 1172 -12.45 -16.06 -3.73
N ILE A 1173 -12.26 -16.76 -4.83
CA ILE A 1173 -13.22 -16.89 -5.94
C ILE A 1173 -13.65 -18.35 -6.02
N ASP A 1174 -14.95 -18.60 -5.98
CA ASP A 1174 -15.52 -19.93 -6.14
C ASP A 1174 -15.73 -20.25 -7.62
N VAL A 1175 -15.34 -21.47 -8.00
CA VAL A 1175 -15.54 -22.04 -9.35
C VAL A 1175 -16.71 -23.01 -9.28
N LYS A 1176 -17.85 -22.59 -9.84
CA LYS A 1176 -19.10 -23.37 -9.78
C LYS A 1176 -19.15 -24.52 -10.78
N ASP A 1177 -18.47 -24.36 -11.90
CA ASP A 1177 -18.42 -25.37 -12.96
C ASP A 1177 -17.33 -26.40 -12.66
N GLU A 1178 -17.74 -27.66 -12.44
CA GLU A 1178 -16.85 -28.78 -12.16
C GLU A 1178 -15.89 -29.06 -13.32
N GLU A 1179 -16.36 -28.98 -14.57
CA GLU A 1179 -15.51 -29.24 -15.75
C GLU A 1179 -14.43 -28.17 -15.86
N LEU A 1180 -14.82 -26.90 -15.72
CA LEU A 1180 -13.86 -25.79 -15.70
C LEU A 1180 -12.85 -25.94 -14.55
N SER A 1181 -13.30 -26.37 -13.37
CA SER A 1181 -12.41 -26.55 -12.21
C SER A 1181 -11.31 -27.59 -12.47
N LEU A 1182 -11.65 -28.68 -13.18
CA LEU A 1182 -10.68 -29.70 -13.58
C LEU A 1182 -9.71 -29.16 -14.62
N GLN A 1183 -10.19 -28.40 -15.60
CA GLN A 1183 -9.35 -27.76 -16.61
C GLN A 1183 -8.36 -26.77 -15.99
N LEU A 1184 -8.79 -25.94 -15.03
CA LEU A 1184 -7.91 -24.99 -14.34
C LEU A 1184 -6.89 -25.70 -13.43
N THR A 1185 -7.28 -26.82 -12.82
CA THR A 1185 -6.34 -27.67 -12.05
C THR A 1185 -5.25 -28.24 -12.95
N ASN A 1186 -5.63 -28.76 -14.12
CA ASN A 1186 -4.68 -29.24 -15.12
C ASN A 1186 -3.80 -28.12 -15.66
N LEU A 1187 -4.37 -26.92 -15.88
CA LEU A 1187 -3.60 -25.74 -16.30
C LEU A 1187 -2.53 -25.39 -15.27
N GLN A 1188 -2.88 -25.30 -13.98
CA GLN A 1188 -1.91 -25.02 -12.91
C GLN A 1188 -0.79 -26.05 -12.89
N ARG A 1189 -1.11 -27.33 -13.01
CA ARG A 1189 -0.10 -28.40 -13.06
C ARG A 1189 0.82 -28.26 -14.27
N ASN A 1190 0.26 -28.02 -15.46
CA ASN A 1190 1.03 -27.89 -16.69
C ASN A 1190 1.92 -26.63 -16.64
N LEU A 1191 1.43 -25.53 -16.07
CA LEU A 1191 2.22 -24.32 -15.80
C LEU A 1191 3.37 -24.61 -14.83
N GLY A 1192 3.15 -25.38 -13.76
CA GLY A 1192 4.19 -25.75 -12.79
C GLY A 1192 5.36 -26.56 -13.36
N ASN A 1193 5.15 -27.23 -14.51
CA ASN A 1193 6.21 -27.93 -15.24
C ASN A 1193 7.07 -26.99 -16.11
N VAL A 1194 6.51 -25.85 -16.53
CA VAL A 1194 7.17 -24.88 -17.43
C VAL A 1194 7.77 -23.73 -16.65
N ILE A 1195 7.05 -23.22 -15.66
CA ILE A 1195 7.42 -22.10 -14.81
C ILE A 1195 7.94 -22.65 -13.49
N GLN A 1196 9.20 -22.37 -13.20
CA GLN A 1196 9.82 -22.69 -11.93
C GLN A 1196 10.12 -21.41 -11.17
N GLY A 1197 9.98 -21.48 -9.85
CA GLY A 1197 10.33 -20.37 -8.99
C GLY A 1197 11.85 -20.17 -8.94
N VAL A 1198 12.25 -19.09 -8.28
CA VAL A 1198 13.65 -18.75 -8.01
C VAL A 1198 14.42 -19.99 -7.50
N GLY A 1199 15.51 -20.32 -8.19
CA GLY A 1199 16.36 -21.47 -7.86
C GLY A 1199 15.76 -22.84 -8.20
N GLY A 1200 14.79 -22.92 -9.12
CA GLY A 1200 14.16 -24.18 -9.55
C GLY A 1200 13.10 -24.70 -8.58
N SER A 1201 12.51 -23.81 -7.77
CA SER A 1201 11.51 -24.18 -6.77
C SER A 1201 10.22 -24.67 -7.43
N SER A 1202 9.61 -25.72 -6.88
CA SER A 1202 8.30 -26.22 -7.33
C SER A 1202 7.16 -25.42 -6.72
N HIS A 1203 6.19 -25.05 -7.55
CA HIS A 1203 4.99 -24.31 -7.14
C HIS A 1203 4.15 -25.12 -6.14
N SER A 1204 3.98 -26.42 -6.39
CA SER A 1204 3.21 -27.31 -5.51
C SER A 1204 3.80 -27.39 -4.11
N LYS A 1205 5.13 -27.42 -3.98
CA LYS A 1205 5.81 -27.40 -2.67
C LYS A 1205 5.65 -26.04 -1.97
N TYR A 1206 5.68 -24.94 -2.73
CA TYR A 1206 5.49 -23.60 -2.16
C TYR A 1206 4.11 -23.43 -1.53
N ARG A 1207 3.05 -23.89 -2.21
CA ARG A 1207 1.66 -23.79 -1.76
C ARG A 1207 1.20 -24.94 -0.86
N ALA A 1208 2.04 -25.95 -0.65
CA ALA A 1208 1.77 -27.05 0.26
C ALA A 1208 1.57 -26.55 1.70
N PRO A 1209 0.62 -27.12 2.46
CA PRO A 1209 0.38 -26.70 3.84
C PRO A 1209 1.63 -26.88 4.70
N LYS A 1210 1.88 -25.90 5.56
CA LYS A 1210 3.05 -25.91 6.44
C LYS A 1210 2.63 -25.87 7.90
N THR A 1211 3.38 -26.56 8.73
CA THR A 1211 3.28 -26.48 10.19
C THR A 1211 4.53 -25.82 10.76
N THR A 1212 4.56 -25.58 12.07
CA THR A 1212 5.77 -25.14 12.79
C THR A 1212 6.97 -26.07 12.60
N ARG A 1213 6.75 -27.32 12.18
CA ARG A 1213 7.80 -28.31 11.89
C ARG A 1213 8.08 -28.50 10.40
N GLY A 1214 7.61 -27.57 9.56
CA GLY A 1214 7.71 -27.64 8.11
C GLY A 1214 6.56 -28.39 7.45
N THR A 1215 6.79 -28.79 6.19
CA THR A 1215 5.86 -29.57 5.36
C THR A 1215 5.80 -31.03 5.79
N SER A 1216 4.60 -31.60 5.88
CA SER A 1216 4.40 -33.06 6.08
C SER A 1216 4.52 -33.81 4.76
N ASP A 1217 5.08 -35.02 4.79
CA ASP A 1217 5.18 -35.90 3.61
C ASP A 1217 3.78 -36.31 3.07
N ALA A 1218 2.75 -36.26 3.91
CA ALA A 1218 1.36 -36.55 3.53
C ALA A 1218 0.67 -35.38 2.81
N ASP A 1219 1.17 -34.16 2.99
CA ASP A 1219 0.56 -32.92 2.50
C ASP A 1219 1.43 -32.34 1.38
N SER A 1220 1.60 -33.09 0.27
CA SER A 1220 2.55 -32.75 -0.80
C SER A 1220 2.15 -31.55 -1.67
N GLY A 1221 0.93 -31.01 -1.52
CA GLY A 1221 0.43 -29.89 -2.30
C GLY A 1221 -0.85 -29.30 -1.71
N ALA A 1222 -1.28 -28.17 -2.26
CA ALA A 1222 -2.55 -27.55 -1.89
C ALA A 1222 -3.74 -28.43 -2.31
N VAL A 1223 -4.78 -28.44 -1.49
CA VAL A 1223 -6.02 -29.18 -1.72
C VAL A 1223 -7.19 -28.19 -1.68
N GLY A 1224 -8.19 -28.35 -2.55
CA GLY A 1224 -9.39 -27.50 -2.58
C GLY A 1224 -9.17 -26.08 -3.15
N PHE A 1225 -7.91 -25.67 -3.32
CA PHE A 1225 -7.50 -24.33 -3.76
C PHE A 1225 -6.64 -24.35 -5.02
N LEU A 1226 -6.80 -23.32 -5.85
CA LEU A 1226 -5.96 -22.97 -6.99
C LEU A 1226 -5.35 -21.58 -6.77
N ASP A 1227 -4.15 -21.38 -7.30
CA ASP A 1227 -3.39 -20.13 -7.21
C ASP A 1227 -3.70 -19.25 -8.43
N GLY A 1228 -4.53 -18.23 -8.23
CA GLY A 1228 -4.95 -17.29 -9.27
C GLY A 1228 -3.78 -16.47 -9.81
N ASP A 1229 -2.89 -16.01 -8.92
CA ASP A 1229 -1.69 -15.24 -9.31
C ASP A 1229 -0.82 -16.04 -10.30
N PHE A 1230 -0.74 -17.37 -10.09
CA PHE A 1230 0.02 -18.27 -10.96
C PHE A 1230 -0.72 -18.61 -12.27
N LEU A 1231 -2.05 -18.76 -12.24
CA LEU A 1231 -2.86 -18.98 -13.45
C LEU A 1231 -2.78 -17.79 -14.41
N GLU A 1232 -2.75 -16.57 -13.87
CA GLU A 1232 -2.66 -15.33 -14.66
C GLU A 1232 -1.35 -15.17 -15.41
N GLN A 1233 -0.28 -15.86 -15.00
CA GLN A 1233 0.99 -15.89 -15.74
C GLN A 1233 0.81 -16.44 -17.16
N PHE A 1234 -0.26 -17.20 -17.43
CA PHE A 1234 -0.64 -17.64 -18.78
C PHE A 1234 -0.93 -16.47 -19.75
N LEU A 1235 -1.46 -15.35 -19.25
CA LEU A 1235 -1.73 -14.15 -20.05
C LEU A 1235 -0.49 -13.27 -20.25
N THR A 1236 0.55 -13.47 -19.44
CA THR A 1236 1.70 -12.57 -19.40
C THR A 1236 2.71 -12.93 -20.49
N HIS A 1237 3.50 -11.96 -20.98
CA HIS A 1237 4.56 -12.16 -21.98
C HIS A 1237 5.69 -13.12 -21.55
N VAL A 1238 5.62 -13.69 -20.35
CA VAL A 1238 6.56 -14.66 -19.79
C VAL A 1238 6.61 -15.95 -20.61
N LEU A 1239 5.49 -16.33 -21.24
CA LEU A 1239 5.41 -17.53 -22.06
C LEU A 1239 5.59 -17.20 -23.55
N SER A 1240 6.63 -17.79 -24.16
CA SER A 1240 6.72 -17.83 -25.62
C SER A 1240 5.54 -18.61 -26.22
N PRO A 1241 5.11 -18.33 -27.47
CA PRO A 1241 4.02 -19.07 -28.11
C PRO A 1241 4.21 -20.60 -28.06
N GLN A 1242 5.45 -21.07 -28.22
CA GLN A 1242 5.81 -22.49 -28.14
C GLN A 1242 5.66 -23.06 -26.72
N GLN A 1243 5.97 -22.28 -25.67
CA GLN A 1243 5.73 -22.71 -24.29
C GLN A 1243 4.24 -22.76 -23.98
N SER A 1244 3.44 -21.82 -24.49
CA SER A 1244 1.99 -21.85 -24.29
C SER A 1244 1.33 -23.08 -24.94
N GLU A 1245 1.81 -23.52 -26.10
CA GLU A 1245 1.35 -24.75 -26.74
C GLU A 1245 1.72 -25.99 -25.91
N LYS A 1246 2.95 -26.05 -25.37
CA LYS A 1246 3.36 -27.12 -24.44
C LYS A 1246 2.48 -27.21 -23.20
N VAL A 1247 2.04 -26.06 -22.67
CA VAL A 1247 1.12 -26.01 -21.52
C VAL A 1247 -0.26 -26.58 -21.87
N ILE A 1248 -0.76 -26.34 -23.09
CA ILE A 1248 -2.06 -26.86 -23.56
C ILE A 1248 -1.98 -28.36 -23.86
N GLU A 1249 -0.90 -28.83 -24.48
CA GLU A 1249 -0.71 -30.24 -24.82
C GLU A 1249 -0.50 -31.13 -23.58
N GLY A 1250 0.14 -30.61 -22.54
CA GLY A 1250 0.50 -31.38 -21.33
C GLY A 1250 1.62 -32.40 -21.60
N GLN A 1251 2.07 -33.13 -20.57
CA GLN A 1251 3.09 -34.18 -20.76
C GLN A 1251 2.47 -35.54 -21.13
N SER A 1252 1.22 -35.78 -20.73
CA SER A 1252 0.49 -37.01 -21.07
C SER A 1252 -0.95 -36.73 -21.52
N PRO A 1253 -1.60 -37.66 -22.26
CA PRO A 1253 -2.96 -37.47 -22.78
C PRO A 1253 -4.04 -37.03 -21.76
N PRO A 1254 -4.07 -37.50 -20.50
CA PRO A 1254 -5.04 -37.01 -19.51
C PRO A 1254 -4.72 -35.60 -18.98
N GLU A 1255 -3.52 -35.06 -19.23
CA GLU A 1255 -3.13 -33.70 -18.83
C GLU A 1255 -3.44 -32.65 -19.90
N ARG A 1256 -3.84 -33.10 -21.09
CA ARG A 1256 -4.18 -32.24 -22.20
C ARG A 1256 -5.44 -31.44 -21.87
N LEU A 1257 -5.37 -30.13 -22.09
CA LEU A 1257 -6.52 -29.25 -21.92
C LEU A 1257 -7.51 -29.46 -23.08
N THR A 1258 -8.79 -29.62 -22.76
CA THR A 1258 -9.86 -29.75 -23.76
C THR A 1258 -10.42 -28.39 -24.17
N ILE A 1259 -10.22 -27.36 -23.33
CA ILE A 1259 -10.60 -25.98 -23.60
C ILE A 1259 -9.69 -25.36 -24.67
N THR A 1260 -10.27 -24.55 -25.58
CA THR A 1260 -9.49 -23.84 -26.59
C THR A 1260 -8.69 -22.71 -25.94
N ARG A 1261 -7.58 -22.31 -26.59
CA ARG A 1261 -6.73 -21.22 -26.09
C ARG A 1261 -7.51 -19.92 -25.91
N GLU A 1262 -8.37 -19.56 -26.85
CA GLU A 1262 -9.14 -18.32 -26.80
C GLU A 1262 -10.16 -18.35 -25.66
N ALA A 1263 -10.82 -19.49 -25.43
CA ALA A 1263 -11.76 -19.64 -24.33
C ALA A 1263 -11.05 -19.59 -22.97
N LEU A 1264 -9.88 -20.22 -22.86
CA LEU A 1264 -9.05 -20.16 -21.66
C LEU A 1264 -8.57 -18.73 -21.36
N GLN A 1265 -8.14 -17.99 -22.39
CA GLN A 1265 -7.78 -16.58 -22.25
C GLN A 1265 -8.96 -15.75 -21.73
N MET A 1266 -10.16 -15.96 -22.28
CA MET A 1266 -11.36 -15.27 -21.79
C MET A 1266 -11.67 -15.59 -20.32
N VAL A 1267 -11.54 -16.86 -19.90
CA VAL A 1267 -11.77 -17.23 -18.48
C VAL A 1267 -10.77 -16.55 -17.55
N ILE A 1268 -9.50 -16.45 -17.94
CA ILE A 1268 -8.47 -15.81 -17.11
C ILE A 1268 -8.62 -14.28 -17.15
N GLU A 1269 -9.04 -13.69 -18.27
CA GLU A 1269 -9.40 -12.27 -18.37
C GLU A 1269 -10.64 -11.92 -17.53
N ASP A 1270 -11.58 -12.86 -17.40
CA ASP A 1270 -12.72 -12.77 -16.49
C ASP A 1270 -12.27 -12.88 -15.03
N LEU A 1271 -11.32 -13.77 -14.71
CA LEU A 1271 -10.69 -13.86 -13.38
C LEU A 1271 -10.03 -12.52 -12.99
N GLN A 1272 -9.31 -11.89 -13.92
CA GLN A 1272 -8.71 -10.56 -13.76
C GLN A 1272 -9.72 -9.41 -13.65
N SER A 1273 -11.00 -9.65 -13.90
CA SER A 1273 -12.05 -8.62 -13.70
C SER A 1273 -12.69 -8.68 -12.31
N LEU A 1274 -12.48 -9.78 -11.60
CA LEU A 1274 -13.06 -10.02 -10.27
C LEU A 1274 -12.20 -9.46 -9.13
N HIS A 1275 -10.98 -9.04 -9.45
CA HIS A 1275 -10.04 -8.36 -8.57
C HIS A 1275 -9.35 -7.23 -9.34
#